data_AF-A0A7G8UJD7-F1
#
_entry.id   AF-A0A7G8UJD7-F1
#
_cell.length_a   1.000
_cell.length_b   1.000
_cell.length_c   1.000
_cell.angle_alpha   90.00
_cell.angle_beta   90.00
_cell.angle_gamma   90.00
#
_symmetry.space_group_name_H-M   'P 1'
#
loop_
_entity.id
_entity.type
_entity.pdbx_description
1 polymer ?
#
loop_
_entity_poly.entity_id
_entity_poly.type
_entity_poly.pdbx_seq_one_letter_code
_entity_poly.pdbx_strand_id
1 'polypeptide(L)'
;MKLKQFLSCITIILLVTGIFPLQVFAASDAAMTGDGSPANPYTVMTLEQLDAVRNNLSSHYKLGADIDASETAGWNGGEGFEPVGGNGNASSRFTGTFDGAGHVIQNLTVNRPMTEFVGLFGIVGSGGMIKDVGLVGGSITGNSVTGGLVGYGIAGSSISSSYSSVSVNGSVYVGGLTGRHDGAVSDSYATGPVSGTAVVGGLAGDLEGADVIRSYASGEVNASGGHAGGLAGINAGSTIIQSYAIGAVSGIDTAGGLVGMTDYGLIRQSYASGAVKGSGYAGGLVGSNNGALIEQSFWDQEAAGQSGACGNNTDGYGVTCPSTGLATMQALVPNSYSGWDFTNVWFMIEGSTRPFLRSEWSQRITNTHQLQLMTMNPGVNYTLARDIDFGTVFTDNNRSDMWATRHGEGSGFAPVGNMSNPYVAEFDGSNHLIGNMVINRPATDFVGLFGNLGSGGVVRNVGLEGGFVSGRSSTGALVGESYGGTIAQSYSSVDVSGTNNVGGVVGQNNIGGIVSQSFATGSIAGQYAVGGLVGRNERGAINDAYSTGFVNGISEVGGLAGRNVGSINRAYSVGKVTAAEGSVGGLVGRNFEPVISGRYNSQTSGHGDADKGIPRTTAEMKQRATFEPDWDFVHIWTIEEGKVYPALRDFIGNIGRDVAPPTVVSAVMDVEQPDRILLHFDEEVRLTDADGVMIESDGVGTTIIDVEGESTKILAFTVSDAFEQGAEVIFSYDALLGNIVDLAGNPMSSLAGQIVYKLPVIGIMMKKADASDYENGGWTNQSVTVIANVEAGAGDMAEFFYTLNGGLEQAYTNGSPIVITEEGTNSLTFQVTDRAGHTVSVELEVKIDKSPPSVIYAPSGSETQASSASPTVTADDAASGVNASTLQYVWTTDASPPSSGWTPFVSGTGLAKSGVDGDWYLHIRVSDAAGNESVRVSDRFRLMSRTGSEGGNSGAGGYQLPKGTYLVGMNGGTVTFDGGQIFFPADAISRTFYLKITEVADPNTLPLSDGQRLVSRVFEVTKDQAGEFDKDVSIHLQFDFESVRDEGTEVLLCWLNEETGQWMPLDNRKVDWEKGVAGGTTNHFTKFAVIAVTEEKAETDVRFTDIQGHWAEKSIVELAEKGALHGYTDGSFMPDLEITRAEFAVILVQALDYTDKEGKTFNDMANHWARHAVSTAHAYGVVHGYNDNTFAPDDPITREQMTKMIMNALQLETKPFVRTFADQNKISKWAREAVAAAAESGLIIGYPDNTIRPQAHATRAEAASLIGRLL
;
A
#
# COMPACT_ATOMS: atom_id res chain seq x y z
N MET A 1 -21.83 -41.23 64.99
CA MET A 1 -21.03 -42.29 65.65
C MET A 1 -19.85 -42.58 64.72
N LYS A 2 -18.75 -41.81 64.79
CA LYS A 2 -17.52 -42.01 65.62
C LYS A 2 -16.79 -43.35 65.37
N LEU A 3 -15.47 -43.21 65.19
CA LEU A 3 -14.41 -44.22 64.91
C LEU A 3 -14.49 -44.86 63.51
N LYS A 4 -13.49 -44.74 62.63
CA LYS A 4 -12.01 -44.72 62.76
C LYS A 4 -11.43 -45.95 63.47
N GLN A 5 -10.81 -46.83 62.69
CA GLN A 5 -9.42 -47.26 62.87
C GLN A 5 -8.78 -47.27 61.47
N PHE A 6 -7.84 -46.34 61.21
CA PHE A 6 -6.39 -46.61 61.14
C PHE A 6 -6.07 -47.57 59.97
N LEU A 7 -5.60 -47.12 58.80
CA LEU A 7 -4.61 -46.09 58.45
C LEU A 7 -3.17 -46.39 58.94
N SER A 8 -2.37 -46.96 58.04
CA SER A 8 -0.90 -47.02 57.91
C SER A 8 -0.64 -48.19 56.96
N CYS A 9 0.00 -48.11 55.79
CA CYS A 9 1.06 -47.29 55.19
C CYS A 9 1.03 -47.61 53.67
N ILE A 10 1.63 -46.90 52.70
CA ILE A 10 2.51 -45.74 52.65
C ILE A 10 2.31 -45.09 51.25
N THR A 11 2.37 -43.76 51.16
CA THR A 11 2.50 -43.03 49.88
C THR A 11 3.95 -43.08 49.41
N ILE A 12 4.26 -43.34 48.12
CA ILE A 12 5.40 -42.74 47.37
C ILE A 12 5.49 -43.25 45.91
N ILE A 13 5.73 -42.29 44.99
CA ILE A 13 6.14 -42.37 43.56
C ILE A 13 5.07 -42.65 42.47
N LEU A 14 4.91 -41.64 41.61
CA LEU A 14 4.22 -41.60 40.31
C LEU A 14 5.04 -42.32 39.22
N LEU A 15 4.37 -42.85 38.17
CA LEU A 15 4.36 -42.31 36.79
C LEU A 15 3.78 -43.31 35.75
N VAL A 16 3.32 -42.78 34.62
CA VAL A 16 2.92 -43.47 33.36
C VAL A 16 1.61 -44.29 33.38
N THR A 17 0.46 -43.61 33.35
CA THR A 17 -0.57 -43.67 32.27
C THR A 17 -1.81 -42.89 32.73
N GLY A 18 -2.11 -41.78 32.05
CA GLY A 18 -3.27 -40.95 32.37
C GLY A 18 -4.56 -41.56 31.85
N ILE A 19 -5.40 -42.06 32.75
CA ILE A 19 -6.83 -42.33 32.48
C ILE A 19 -7.62 -41.32 33.32
N PHE A 20 -8.20 -40.32 32.67
CA PHE A 20 -9.15 -39.42 33.31
C PHE A 20 -10.45 -40.20 33.64
N PRO A 21 -11.10 -39.94 34.79
CA PRO A 21 -12.35 -40.60 35.13
C PRO A 21 -13.49 -40.05 34.28
N LEU A 22 -14.27 -40.95 33.68
CA LEU A 22 -15.49 -40.63 32.94
C LEU A 22 -16.55 -40.10 33.93
N GLN A 23 -16.82 -38.79 33.94
CA GLN A 23 -17.97 -38.25 34.67
C GLN A 23 -19.25 -38.49 33.87
N VAL A 24 -19.99 -39.52 34.26
CA VAL A 24 -21.39 -39.69 33.86
C VAL A 24 -22.24 -38.76 34.73
N PHE A 25 -22.61 -37.61 34.19
CA PHE A 25 -23.69 -36.81 34.77
C PHE A 25 -25.02 -37.50 34.47
N ALA A 26 -25.71 -37.99 35.49
CA ALA A 26 -27.13 -38.28 35.38
C ALA A 26 -27.87 -36.93 35.32
N ALA A 27 -28.54 -36.65 34.21
CA ALA A 27 -29.35 -35.44 34.08
C ALA A 27 -30.38 -35.38 35.21
N SER A 28 -30.29 -34.35 36.06
CA SER A 28 -31.34 -34.01 36.99
C SER A 28 -32.50 -33.38 36.22
N ASP A 29 -33.75 -33.79 36.48
CA ASP A 29 -34.92 -33.04 36.01
C ASP A 29 -34.83 -31.61 36.55
N ALA A 30 -34.39 -30.68 35.71
CA ALA A 30 -34.31 -29.27 36.03
C ALA A 30 -35.74 -28.74 36.19
N ALA A 31 -36.13 -28.41 37.43
CA ALA A 31 -37.49 -27.99 37.73
C ALA A 31 -37.86 -26.69 37.00
N MET A 32 -38.64 -26.81 35.93
CA MET A 32 -39.24 -25.69 35.21
C MET A 32 -40.48 -25.19 35.96
N THR A 33 -40.80 -23.90 35.81
CA THR A 33 -42.07 -23.34 36.28
C THR A 33 -43.16 -23.49 35.22
N GLY A 34 -44.36 -23.90 35.61
CA GLY A 34 -45.46 -24.24 34.69
C GLY A 34 -45.91 -25.69 34.89
N ASP A 35 -46.90 -26.14 34.11
CA ASP A 35 -47.36 -27.54 34.07
C ASP A 35 -47.28 -28.17 32.67
N GLY A 36 -46.76 -27.43 31.69
CA GLY A 36 -46.56 -27.90 30.33
C GLY A 36 -47.84 -27.95 29.49
N SER A 37 -48.98 -27.46 30.00
CA SER A 37 -50.22 -27.31 29.22
C SER A 37 -50.19 -26.02 28.36
N PRO A 38 -51.05 -25.90 27.33
CA PRO A 38 -51.14 -24.67 26.51
C PRO A 38 -51.44 -23.40 27.32
N ALA A 39 -52.14 -23.54 28.46
CA ALA A 39 -52.53 -22.42 29.32
C ALA A 39 -51.44 -22.03 30.33
N ASN A 40 -50.50 -22.92 30.60
CA ASN A 40 -49.44 -22.76 31.62
C ASN A 40 -48.16 -23.49 31.16
N PRO A 41 -47.55 -23.06 30.04
CA PRO A 41 -46.38 -23.71 29.47
C PRO A 41 -45.19 -23.66 30.43
N TYR A 42 -44.30 -24.65 30.31
CA TYR A 42 -43.05 -24.67 31.03
C TYR A 42 -42.17 -23.49 30.62
N THR A 43 -41.63 -22.75 31.60
CA THR A 43 -40.74 -21.62 31.36
C THR A 43 -39.28 -22.08 31.43
N VAL A 44 -38.55 -21.84 30.36
CA VAL A 44 -37.13 -22.20 30.18
C VAL A 44 -36.29 -20.94 30.38
N MET A 45 -35.40 -20.95 31.37
CA MET A 45 -34.55 -19.83 31.77
C MET A 45 -33.05 -20.14 31.72
N THR A 46 -32.67 -21.42 31.61
CA THR A 46 -31.26 -21.86 31.63
C THR A 46 -30.97 -22.89 30.53
N LEU A 47 -29.69 -23.11 30.25
CA LEU A 47 -29.23 -24.07 29.25
C LEU A 47 -29.58 -25.53 29.61
N GLU A 48 -29.55 -25.90 30.90
CA GLU A 48 -29.96 -27.23 31.37
C GLU A 48 -31.48 -27.43 31.27
N GLN A 49 -32.25 -26.35 31.43
CA GLN A 49 -33.70 -26.40 31.16
C GLN A 49 -33.96 -26.54 29.65
N LEU A 50 -33.19 -25.87 28.79
CA LEU A 50 -33.29 -26.05 27.33
C LEU A 50 -32.96 -27.51 26.94
N ASP A 51 -31.96 -28.11 27.57
CA ASP A 51 -31.65 -29.53 27.40
C ASP A 51 -32.82 -30.44 27.82
N ALA A 52 -33.41 -30.19 28.99
CA ALA A 52 -34.50 -30.98 29.55
C ALA A 52 -35.83 -30.94 28.75
N VAL A 53 -35.97 -30.08 27.74
CA VAL A 53 -37.11 -30.07 26.80
C VAL A 53 -37.28 -31.45 26.12
N ARG A 54 -36.18 -32.18 25.90
CA ARG A 54 -36.18 -33.53 25.32
C ARG A 54 -37.01 -34.55 26.11
N ASN A 55 -37.27 -34.30 27.41
CA ASN A 55 -37.93 -35.24 28.31
C ASN A 55 -39.46 -35.29 28.13
N ASN A 56 -40.11 -34.21 27.65
CA ASN A 56 -41.58 -34.14 27.50
C ASN A 56 -42.00 -33.51 26.17
N LEU A 57 -41.76 -34.22 25.07
CA LEU A 57 -41.89 -33.74 23.68
C LEU A 57 -43.29 -33.29 23.22
N SER A 58 -44.34 -33.55 24.00
CA SER A 58 -45.72 -33.10 23.74
C SER A 58 -46.16 -31.91 24.61
N SER A 59 -45.32 -31.46 25.54
CA SER A 59 -45.60 -30.31 26.40
C SER A 59 -45.35 -28.97 25.70
N HIS A 60 -45.96 -27.91 26.22
CA HIS A 60 -45.79 -26.55 25.75
C HIS A 60 -44.74 -25.83 26.59
N TYR A 61 -43.86 -25.09 25.93
CA TYR A 61 -42.69 -24.42 26.48
C TYR A 61 -42.65 -22.97 26.02
N LYS A 62 -42.06 -22.11 26.85
CA LYS A 62 -41.67 -20.75 26.47
C LYS A 62 -40.29 -20.39 27.05
N LEU A 63 -39.52 -19.56 26.37
CA LEU A 63 -38.36 -18.92 26.98
C LEU A 63 -38.81 -17.86 28.01
N GLY A 64 -38.01 -17.67 29.05
CA GLY A 64 -38.17 -16.60 30.05
C GLY A 64 -36.91 -15.76 30.27
N ALA A 65 -35.86 -16.04 29.50
CA ALA A 65 -34.60 -15.31 29.43
C ALA A 65 -33.91 -15.65 28.09
N ASP A 66 -32.96 -14.81 27.67
CA ASP A 66 -32.01 -15.18 26.63
C ASP A 66 -31.06 -16.26 27.19
N ILE A 67 -30.73 -17.27 26.37
CA ILE A 67 -29.90 -18.41 26.79
C ILE A 67 -28.61 -18.40 25.99
N ASP A 68 -27.46 -18.22 26.65
CA ASP A 68 -26.17 -18.54 26.05
C ASP A 68 -25.95 -20.07 26.10
N ALA A 69 -25.78 -20.67 24.94
CA ALA A 69 -25.52 -22.10 24.75
C ALA A 69 -24.06 -22.38 24.36
N SER A 70 -23.15 -21.43 24.54
CA SER A 70 -21.72 -21.56 24.23
C SER A 70 -21.07 -22.82 24.84
N GLU A 71 -21.47 -23.21 26.06
CA GLU A 71 -20.99 -24.44 26.71
C GLU A 71 -21.26 -25.73 25.91
N THR A 72 -22.30 -25.73 25.07
CA THR A 72 -22.69 -26.92 24.29
C THR A 72 -21.57 -27.43 23.38
N ALA A 73 -20.62 -26.58 22.97
CA ALA A 73 -19.46 -26.99 22.18
C ALA A 73 -18.62 -28.10 22.85
N GLY A 74 -18.59 -28.15 24.18
CA GLY A 74 -17.90 -29.20 24.95
C GLY A 74 -18.77 -30.44 25.24
N TRP A 75 -20.07 -30.40 24.97
CA TRP A 75 -21.00 -31.46 25.36
C TRP A 75 -20.85 -32.71 24.49
N ASN A 76 -21.28 -33.85 25.05
CA ASN A 76 -21.31 -35.15 24.36
C ASN A 76 -19.96 -35.58 23.74
N GLY A 77 -18.83 -35.12 24.29
CA GLY A 77 -17.49 -35.41 23.77
C GLY A 77 -17.07 -34.56 22.57
N GLY A 78 -17.72 -33.42 22.33
CA GLY A 78 -17.48 -32.54 21.18
C GLY A 78 -18.52 -32.70 20.05
N GLU A 79 -19.51 -33.58 20.23
CA GLU A 79 -20.67 -33.75 19.33
C GLU A 79 -21.72 -32.62 19.49
N GLY A 80 -21.56 -31.76 20.49
CA GLY A 80 -22.46 -30.64 20.73
C GLY A 80 -23.76 -31.03 21.45
N PHE A 81 -24.72 -30.12 21.44
CA PHE A 81 -26.09 -30.36 21.88
C PHE A 81 -26.73 -31.54 21.12
N GLU A 82 -27.61 -32.30 21.78
CA GLU A 82 -28.37 -33.38 21.15
C GLU A 82 -29.75 -32.83 20.69
N PRO A 83 -30.11 -32.90 19.39
CA PRO A 83 -31.36 -32.33 18.87
C PRO A 83 -32.62 -32.82 19.59
N VAL A 84 -33.53 -31.89 19.92
CA VAL A 84 -34.82 -32.22 20.53
C VAL A 84 -35.66 -33.02 19.55
N GLY A 85 -35.82 -34.31 19.81
CA GLY A 85 -36.67 -35.22 19.04
C GLY A 85 -36.06 -35.82 17.77
N GLY A 86 -34.73 -36.03 17.72
CA GLY A 86 -34.01 -36.43 16.50
C GLY A 86 -33.95 -37.93 16.12
N ASN A 87 -34.48 -38.89 16.90
CA ASN A 87 -34.19 -40.31 16.66
C ASN A 87 -35.07 -41.06 15.63
N GLY A 88 -35.79 -40.34 14.77
CA GLY A 88 -36.60 -40.90 13.66
C GLY A 88 -37.94 -41.55 14.06
N ASN A 89 -38.09 -42.03 15.29
CA ASN A 89 -39.28 -42.72 15.76
C ASN A 89 -40.49 -41.78 15.90
N ALA A 90 -41.71 -42.28 15.65
CA ALA A 90 -42.93 -41.47 15.78
C ALA A 90 -43.17 -40.95 17.21
N SER A 91 -42.76 -41.72 18.23
CA SER A 91 -42.87 -41.35 19.64
C SER A 91 -41.76 -40.39 20.12
N SER A 92 -40.76 -40.09 19.29
CA SER A 92 -39.67 -39.18 19.63
C SER A 92 -39.81 -37.82 18.94
N ARG A 93 -40.98 -37.45 18.42
CA ARG A 93 -41.17 -36.20 17.68
C ARG A 93 -41.67 -35.10 18.59
N PHE A 94 -41.16 -33.89 18.44
CA PHE A 94 -41.70 -32.73 19.13
C PHE A 94 -43.08 -32.39 18.57
N THR A 95 -44.11 -32.42 19.41
CA THR A 95 -45.53 -32.20 19.04
C THR A 95 -46.21 -31.14 19.89
N GLY A 96 -45.50 -30.58 20.87
CA GLY A 96 -45.96 -29.44 21.66
C GLY A 96 -45.67 -28.09 20.99
N THR A 97 -45.60 -27.03 21.80
CA THR A 97 -45.22 -25.68 21.35
C THR A 97 -43.91 -25.26 21.98
N PHE A 98 -43.02 -24.66 21.22
CA PHE A 98 -41.86 -23.95 21.77
C PHE A 98 -41.94 -22.48 21.34
N ASP A 99 -42.12 -21.61 22.33
CA ASP A 99 -42.34 -20.17 22.17
C ASP A 99 -41.10 -19.39 22.63
N GLY A 100 -40.42 -18.71 21.72
CA GLY A 100 -39.26 -17.89 22.08
C GLY A 100 -39.64 -16.62 22.87
N ALA A 101 -40.90 -16.19 22.85
CA ALA A 101 -41.43 -15.10 23.68
C ALA A 101 -40.63 -13.77 23.65
N GLY A 102 -39.89 -13.50 22.57
CA GLY A 102 -39.02 -12.32 22.41
C GLY A 102 -37.59 -12.49 22.92
N HIS A 103 -37.23 -13.71 23.35
CA HIS A 103 -35.88 -14.12 23.77
C HIS A 103 -35.16 -14.93 22.68
N VAL A 104 -33.84 -15.08 22.83
CA VAL A 104 -33.00 -15.85 21.90
C VAL A 104 -32.21 -16.95 22.58
N ILE A 105 -31.80 -17.93 21.78
CA ILE A 105 -30.76 -18.91 22.12
C ILE A 105 -29.50 -18.51 21.34
N GLN A 106 -28.37 -18.35 22.03
CA GLN A 106 -27.12 -17.84 21.46
C GLN A 106 -26.04 -18.94 21.44
N ASN A 107 -25.11 -18.89 20.47
CA ASN A 107 -23.89 -19.71 20.44
C ASN A 107 -24.09 -21.24 20.51
N LEU A 108 -25.25 -21.73 20.07
CA LEU A 108 -25.55 -23.17 20.09
C LEU A 108 -24.59 -23.93 19.16
N THR A 109 -23.99 -25.00 19.65
CA THR A 109 -23.13 -25.89 18.87
C THR A 109 -23.77 -27.26 18.78
N VAL A 110 -24.01 -27.75 17.56
CA VAL A 110 -24.39 -29.14 17.25
C VAL A 110 -23.41 -29.66 16.21
N ASN A 111 -22.61 -30.67 16.54
CA ASN A 111 -21.55 -31.16 15.66
C ASN A 111 -21.69 -32.67 15.44
N ARG A 112 -22.65 -33.06 14.60
CA ARG A 112 -23.09 -34.46 14.43
C ARG A 112 -23.07 -34.88 12.95
N PRO A 113 -21.90 -34.85 12.26
CA PRO A 113 -21.80 -35.06 10.81
C PRO A 113 -22.25 -36.44 10.32
N MET A 114 -22.51 -37.40 11.21
CA MET A 114 -23.01 -38.75 10.90
C MET A 114 -24.47 -38.98 11.33
N THR A 115 -25.17 -37.94 11.81
CA THR A 115 -26.56 -38.02 12.30
C THR A 115 -27.52 -37.33 11.32
N GLU A 116 -28.67 -37.93 11.07
CA GLU A 116 -29.76 -37.33 10.30
C GLU A 116 -30.75 -36.59 11.22
N PHE A 117 -31.55 -35.67 10.68
CA PHE A 117 -32.53 -34.87 11.43
C PHE A 117 -31.86 -34.01 12.51
N VAL A 118 -30.98 -33.12 12.08
CA VAL A 118 -30.14 -32.28 12.93
C VAL A 118 -30.62 -30.83 12.90
N GLY A 119 -30.63 -30.20 14.08
CA GLY A 119 -31.04 -28.82 14.36
C GLY A 119 -31.21 -28.64 15.87
N LEU A 120 -31.73 -27.49 16.33
CA LEU A 120 -32.19 -27.38 17.72
C LEU A 120 -33.27 -28.44 18.01
N PHE A 121 -34.24 -28.57 17.10
CA PHE A 121 -35.20 -29.67 17.02
C PHE A 121 -34.80 -30.60 15.87
N GLY A 122 -34.78 -31.91 16.13
CA GLY A 122 -34.49 -32.89 15.09
C GLY A 122 -35.70 -33.14 14.19
N ILE A 123 -36.82 -33.56 14.78
CA ILE A 123 -38.09 -33.76 14.07
C ILE A 123 -39.25 -33.09 14.82
N VAL A 124 -39.94 -32.18 14.14
CA VAL A 124 -41.22 -31.61 14.59
C VAL A 124 -42.36 -32.37 13.93
N GLY A 125 -43.19 -33.01 14.74
CA GLY A 125 -44.35 -33.79 14.31
C GLY A 125 -45.58 -32.92 14.02
N SER A 126 -46.61 -33.55 13.46
CA SER A 126 -47.90 -32.90 13.20
C SER A 126 -48.50 -32.32 14.50
N GLY A 127 -48.95 -31.05 14.45
CA GLY A 127 -49.38 -30.27 15.62
C GLY A 127 -48.25 -29.56 16.38
N GLY A 128 -46.98 -29.90 16.10
CA GLY A 128 -45.82 -29.23 16.70
C GLY A 128 -45.62 -27.82 16.14
N MET A 129 -45.42 -26.85 17.04
CA MET A 129 -45.28 -25.43 16.69
C MET A 129 -44.00 -24.84 17.26
N ILE A 130 -43.13 -24.31 16.40
CA ILE A 130 -41.97 -23.50 16.78
C ILE A 130 -42.32 -22.04 16.45
N LYS A 131 -42.34 -21.14 17.45
CA LYS A 131 -42.71 -19.75 17.21
C LYS A 131 -41.89 -18.75 18.01
N ASP A 132 -41.68 -17.56 17.44
CA ASP A 132 -40.99 -16.44 18.08
C ASP A 132 -39.54 -16.76 18.54
N VAL A 133 -38.91 -17.81 17.98
CA VAL A 133 -37.58 -18.32 18.37
C VAL A 133 -36.48 -17.70 17.52
N GLY A 134 -35.52 -17.01 18.14
CA GLY A 134 -34.27 -16.62 17.49
C GLY A 134 -33.10 -17.50 17.90
N LEU A 135 -32.39 -18.10 16.94
CA LEU A 135 -31.12 -18.80 17.15
C LEU A 135 -29.96 -17.95 16.58
N VAL A 136 -29.00 -17.57 17.42
CA VAL A 136 -28.06 -16.46 17.14
C VAL A 136 -26.61 -16.89 17.39
N GLY A 137 -25.82 -17.02 16.32
CA GLY A 137 -24.43 -17.45 16.41
C GLY A 137 -24.24 -18.91 16.87
N GLY A 138 -23.01 -19.41 16.78
CA GLY A 138 -22.73 -20.84 16.88
C GLY A 138 -22.81 -21.55 15.54
N SER A 139 -22.87 -22.89 15.56
CA SER A 139 -22.78 -23.73 14.36
C SER A 139 -23.57 -25.02 14.49
N ILE A 140 -24.15 -25.46 13.37
CA ILE A 140 -24.89 -26.73 13.27
C ILE A 140 -24.34 -27.53 12.09
N THR A 141 -23.81 -28.70 12.38
CA THR A 141 -23.27 -29.66 11.42
C THR A 141 -24.01 -30.98 11.56
N GLY A 142 -24.62 -31.47 10.48
CA GLY A 142 -25.36 -32.73 10.43
C GLY A 142 -25.05 -33.54 9.17
N ASN A 143 -25.83 -34.59 8.92
CA ASN A 143 -25.77 -35.39 7.70
C ASN A 143 -26.94 -35.05 6.75
N SER A 144 -27.78 -36.02 6.38
CA SER A 144 -28.73 -35.94 5.26
C SER A 144 -29.87 -34.93 5.41
N VAL A 145 -30.24 -34.54 6.63
CA VAL A 145 -31.32 -33.59 6.87
C VAL A 145 -30.91 -32.67 8.01
N THR A 146 -30.54 -31.43 7.69
CA THR A 146 -29.92 -30.49 8.64
C THR A 146 -30.51 -29.09 8.50
N GLY A 147 -31.05 -28.55 9.58
CA GLY A 147 -31.59 -27.20 9.66
C GLY A 147 -31.11 -26.44 10.89
N GLY A 148 -31.19 -25.10 10.87
CA GLY A 148 -30.87 -24.28 12.04
C GLY A 148 -31.78 -24.57 13.24
N LEU A 149 -33.08 -24.31 13.09
CA LEU A 149 -34.07 -24.59 14.13
C LEU A 149 -34.61 -26.02 14.05
N VAL A 150 -34.90 -26.52 12.84
CA VAL A 150 -35.62 -27.78 12.64
C VAL A 150 -34.95 -28.64 11.58
N GLY A 151 -34.53 -29.86 11.91
CA GLY A 151 -34.09 -30.85 10.93
C GLY A 151 -35.21 -31.16 9.94
N TYR A 152 -36.29 -31.79 10.41
CA TYR A 152 -37.47 -32.14 9.60
C TYR A 152 -38.80 -31.73 10.27
N GLY A 153 -39.55 -30.83 9.65
CA GLY A 153 -40.94 -30.54 10.01
C GLY A 153 -41.93 -31.34 9.18
N ILE A 154 -42.76 -32.16 9.82
CA ILE A 154 -43.75 -33.02 9.16
C ILE A 154 -45.03 -32.22 8.85
N ALA A 155 -45.80 -32.65 7.86
CA ALA A 155 -47.12 -32.11 7.52
C ALA A 155 -48.02 -31.83 8.75
N GLY A 156 -48.48 -30.59 8.85
CA GLY A 156 -49.24 -30.07 10.00
C GLY A 156 -48.39 -29.56 11.17
N SER A 157 -47.06 -29.48 11.03
CA SER A 157 -46.20 -28.65 11.88
C SER A 157 -46.10 -27.21 11.36
N SER A 158 -45.61 -26.29 12.19
CA SER A 158 -45.38 -24.90 11.77
C SER A 158 -44.13 -24.27 12.39
N ILE A 159 -43.45 -23.42 11.62
CA ILE A 159 -42.44 -22.46 12.09
C ILE A 159 -42.99 -21.05 11.82
N SER A 160 -43.08 -20.17 12.82
CA SER A 160 -43.60 -18.81 12.64
C SER A 160 -42.83 -17.74 13.41
N SER A 161 -42.63 -16.55 12.86
CA SER A 161 -41.94 -15.43 13.54
C SER A 161 -40.54 -15.80 14.08
N SER A 162 -39.88 -16.79 13.47
CA SER A 162 -38.67 -17.45 14.01
C SER A 162 -37.50 -17.32 13.04
N TYR A 163 -36.27 -17.34 13.57
CA TYR A 163 -35.09 -17.12 12.74
C TYR A 163 -33.82 -17.83 13.22
N SER A 164 -32.86 -17.93 12.30
CA SER A 164 -31.57 -18.56 12.50
C SER A 164 -30.45 -17.75 11.83
N SER A 165 -29.43 -17.35 12.59
CA SER A 165 -28.23 -16.69 12.09
C SER A 165 -26.97 -17.57 12.16
N VAL A 166 -27.12 -18.88 12.44
CA VAL A 166 -26.00 -19.81 12.65
C VAL A 166 -25.47 -20.34 11.33
N SER A 167 -24.19 -20.74 11.29
CA SER A 167 -23.68 -21.50 10.15
C SER A 167 -24.26 -22.92 10.16
N VAL A 168 -24.85 -23.35 9.04
CA VAL A 168 -25.45 -24.67 8.88
C VAL A 168 -24.70 -25.48 7.81
N ASN A 169 -24.23 -26.68 8.16
CA ASN A 169 -23.45 -27.55 7.30
C ASN A 169 -24.08 -28.96 7.27
N GLY A 170 -24.25 -29.55 6.09
CA GLY A 170 -24.82 -30.90 5.96
C GLY A 170 -24.44 -31.62 4.67
N SER A 171 -25.09 -32.74 4.37
CA SER A 171 -24.83 -33.51 3.13
C SER A 171 -25.94 -33.34 2.10
N VAL A 172 -27.15 -33.85 2.38
CA VAL A 172 -28.24 -33.93 1.38
C VAL A 172 -29.15 -32.71 1.44
N TYR A 173 -30.11 -32.64 2.36
CA TYR A 173 -31.07 -31.53 2.50
C TYR A 173 -30.61 -30.58 3.61
N VAL A 174 -30.15 -29.40 3.23
CA VAL A 174 -29.55 -28.43 4.17
C VAL A 174 -30.24 -27.07 4.02
N GLY A 175 -30.73 -26.51 5.12
CA GLY A 175 -31.31 -25.17 5.13
C GLY A 175 -30.99 -24.34 6.37
N GLY A 176 -30.86 -23.01 6.21
CA GLY A 176 -30.47 -22.13 7.30
C GLY A 176 -31.48 -22.11 8.45
N LEU A 177 -32.77 -22.29 8.17
CA LEU A 177 -33.84 -22.41 9.18
C LEU A 177 -34.30 -23.86 9.36
N THR A 178 -34.52 -24.59 8.26
CA THR A 178 -35.01 -25.97 8.28
C THR A 178 -34.39 -26.85 7.20
N GLY A 179 -34.08 -28.12 7.51
CA GLY A 179 -33.48 -29.05 6.53
C GLY A 179 -34.48 -29.47 5.48
N ARG A 180 -35.61 -30.04 5.93
CA ARG A 180 -36.78 -30.35 5.12
C ARG A 180 -38.04 -29.92 5.87
N HIS A 181 -39.02 -29.37 5.15
CA HIS A 181 -40.29 -28.97 5.77
C HIS A 181 -41.50 -29.26 4.88
N ASP A 182 -42.46 -30.00 5.44
CA ASP A 182 -43.71 -30.39 4.81
C ASP A 182 -44.92 -29.63 5.43
N GLY A 183 -44.64 -28.65 6.29
CA GLY A 183 -45.61 -27.85 7.05
C GLY A 183 -45.63 -26.36 6.65
N ALA A 184 -46.13 -25.50 7.53
CA ALA A 184 -46.13 -24.05 7.30
C ALA A 184 -44.82 -23.40 7.78
N VAL A 185 -44.31 -22.41 7.04
CA VAL A 185 -43.25 -21.48 7.46
C VAL A 185 -43.73 -20.06 7.19
N SER A 186 -43.85 -19.22 8.22
CA SER A 186 -44.31 -17.84 8.01
C SER A 186 -43.57 -16.79 8.81
N ASP A 187 -43.39 -15.59 8.27
CA ASP A 187 -42.78 -14.45 8.99
C ASP A 187 -41.40 -14.79 9.58
N SER A 188 -40.68 -15.71 8.93
CA SER A 188 -39.50 -16.40 9.46
C SER A 188 -38.32 -16.31 8.51
N TYR A 189 -37.08 -16.30 9.00
CA TYR A 189 -35.92 -16.00 8.17
C TYR A 189 -34.60 -16.67 8.57
N ALA A 190 -33.64 -16.70 7.65
CA ALA A 190 -32.29 -17.22 7.90
C ALA A 190 -31.20 -16.29 7.35
N THR A 191 -30.17 -16.00 8.15
CA THR A 191 -29.09 -15.07 7.77
C THR A 191 -27.69 -15.66 7.84
N GLY A 192 -27.53 -16.85 8.44
CA GLY A 192 -26.24 -17.53 8.54
C GLY A 192 -25.90 -18.30 7.25
N PRO A 193 -24.61 -18.54 6.95
CA PRO A 193 -24.19 -19.25 5.75
C PRO A 193 -24.56 -20.74 5.80
N VAL A 194 -25.00 -21.28 4.66
CA VAL A 194 -25.52 -22.64 4.51
C VAL A 194 -24.69 -23.39 3.47
N SER A 195 -24.09 -24.52 3.87
CA SER A 195 -23.24 -25.35 3.00
C SER A 195 -23.70 -26.81 2.95
N GLY A 196 -23.71 -27.41 1.77
CA GLY A 196 -24.05 -28.82 1.61
C GLY A 196 -23.58 -29.44 0.30
N THR A 197 -23.88 -30.72 0.09
CA THR A 197 -23.33 -31.52 -1.04
C THR A 197 -24.36 -31.91 -2.11
N ALA A 198 -25.67 -31.71 -1.89
CA ALA A 198 -26.69 -32.07 -2.87
C ALA A 198 -27.89 -31.11 -2.99
N VAL A 199 -28.53 -30.69 -1.88
CA VAL A 199 -29.72 -29.83 -1.93
C VAL A 199 -29.64 -28.79 -0.82
N VAL A 200 -29.35 -27.54 -1.19
CA VAL A 200 -29.04 -26.48 -0.24
C VAL A 200 -29.93 -25.27 -0.50
N GLY A 201 -30.59 -24.76 0.53
CA GLY A 201 -31.33 -23.51 0.45
C GLY A 201 -31.07 -22.58 1.62
N GLY A 202 -31.13 -21.26 1.40
CA GLY A 202 -30.85 -20.30 2.48
C GLY A 202 -31.83 -20.41 3.64
N LEU A 203 -33.12 -20.62 3.37
CA LEU A 203 -34.15 -20.89 4.39
C LEU A 203 -34.37 -22.39 4.59
N ALA A 204 -34.62 -23.13 3.51
CA ALA A 204 -35.02 -24.53 3.52
C ALA A 204 -34.26 -25.38 2.49
N GLY A 205 -33.79 -26.57 2.85
CA GLY A 205 -33.22 -27.50 1.86
C GLY A 205 -34.31 -28.01 0.90
N ASP A 206 -35.32 -28.66 1.46
CA ASP A 206 -36.46 -29.24 0.73
C ASP A 206 -37.81 -28.76 1.29
N LEU A 207 -38.77 -28.53 0.41
CA LEU A 207 -40.14 -28.09 0.72
C LEU A 207 -41.15 -28.99 -0.01
N GLU A 208 -41.81 -29.91 0.68
CA GLU A 208 -42.77 -30.85 0.08
C GLU A 208 -44.22 -30.57 0.54
N GLY A 209 -45.04 -29.99 -0.33
CA GLY A 209 -46.43 -29.60 -0.03
C GLY A 209 -46.60 -28.52 1.04
N ALA A 210 -45.55 -27.73 1.29
CA ALA A 210 -45.46 -26.69 2.31
C ALA A 210 -46.04 -25.33 1.87
N ASP A 211 -46.38 -24.49 2.85
CA ASP A 211 -46.72 -23.07 2.64
C ASP A 211 -45.65 -22.17 3.26
N VAL A 212 -44.87 -21.48 2.42
CA VAL A 212 -43.84 -20.50 2.82
C VAL A 212 -44.33 -19.09 2.52
N ILE A 213 -44.51 -18.26 3.55
CA ILE A 213 -45.22 -16.97 3.44
C ILE A 213 -44.48 -15.86 4.20
N ARG A 214 -44.18 -14.72 3.57
CA ARG A 214 -43.48 -13.59 4.24
C ARG A 214 -42.19 -14.03 4.91
N SER A 215 -41.38 -14.82 4.20
CA SER A 215 -40.14 -15.41 4.72
C SER A 215 -38.95 -15.06 3.84
N TYR A 216 -37.75 -15.00 4.42
CA TYR A 216 -36.58 -14.58 3.65
C TYR A 216 -35.27 -15.24 4.05
N ALA A 217 -34.28 -15.17 3.16
CA ALA A 217 -32.93 -15.62 3.40
C ALA A 217 -31.88 -14.59 2.94
N SER A 218 -30.86 -14.34 3.76
CA SER A 218 -29.75 -13.45 3.43
C SER A 218 -28.35 -14.08 3.55
N GLY A 219 -28.27 -15.30 4.09
CA GLY A 219 -27.01 -16.03 4.19
C GLY A 219 -26.54 -16.56 2.84
N GLU A 220 -25.22 -16.70 2.68
CA GLU A 220 -24.61 -17.34 1.51
C GLU A 220 -24.99 -18.83 1.42
N VAL A 221 -25.29 -19.31 0.22
CA VAL A 221 -25.72 -20.70 -0.06
C VAL A 221 -24.68 -21.37 -0.95
N ASN A 222 -24.02 -22.41 -0.44
CA ASN A 222 -22.98 -23.14 -1.14
C ASN A 222 -23.32 -24.64 -1.27
N ALA A 223 -23.74 -25.07 -2.46
CA ALA A 223 -23.91 -26.48 -2.79
C ALA A 223 -22.72 -27.01 -3.60
N SER A 224 -21.92 -27.89 -3.02
CA SER A 224 -20.78 -28.56 -3.70
C SER A 224 -21.21 -29.69 -4.65
N GLY A 225 -22.49 -29.72 -5.04
CA GLY A 225 -23.17 -30.72 -5.84
C GLY A 225 -24.68 -30.44 -5.85
N GLY A 226 -25.38 -30.82 -6.92
CA GLY A 226 -26.85 -30.73 -6.98
C GLY A 226 -27.44 -29.31 -7.03
N HIS A 227 -28.52 -29.10 -6.28
CA HIS A 227 -29.44 -27.96 -6.39
C HIS A 227 -29.20 -26.92 -5.27
N ALA A 228 -28.90 -25.68 -5.66
CA ALA A 228 -28.74 -24.54 -4.76
C ALA A 228 -29.82 -23.48 -5.01
N GLY A 229 -30.48 -22.98 -3.96
CA GLY A 229 -31.45 -21.89 -4.07
C GLY A 229 -31.33 -20.86 -2.95
N GLY A 230 -31.45 -19.57 -3.25
CA GLY A 230 -31.30 -18.53 -2.23
C GLY A 230 -32.30 -18.64 -1.08
N LEU A 231 -33.55 -19.05 -1.34
CA LEU A 231 -34.56 -19.36 -0.32
C LEU A 231 -34.68 -20.89 -0.12
N ALA A 232 -34.88 -21.64 -1.20
CA ALA A 232 -35.16 -23.08 -1.13
C ALA A 232 -34.33 -23.89 -2.14
N GLY A 233 -33.71 -24.99 -1.71
CA GLY A 233 -32.99 -25.90 -2.61
C GLY A 233 -33.94 -26.56 -3.62
N ILE A 234 -34.98 -27.23 -3.11
CA ILE A 234 -36.09 -27.79 -3.88
C ILE A 234 -37.44 -27.23 -3.39
N ASN A 235 -38.35 -26.98 -4.32
CA ASN A 235 -39.77 -26.70 -4.07
C ASN A 235 -40.65 -27.75 -4.76
N ALA A 236 -41.09 -28.79 -4.03
CA ALA A 236 -41.91 -29.89 -4.54
C ALA A 236 -43.39 -29.68 -4.16
N GLY A 237 -44.20 -29.23 -5.12
CA GLY A 237 -45.65 -28.99 -4.94
C GLY A 237 -46.01 -27.87 -3.95
N SER A 238 -45.02 -27.20 -3.37
CA SER A 238 -45.14 -26.19 -2.32
C SER A 238 -45.48 -24.79 -2.84
N THR A 239 -45.96 -23.93 -1.95
CA THR A 239 -46.32 -22.53 -2.20
C THR A 239 -45.30 -21.59 -1.56
N ILE A 240 -44.67 -20.70 -2.35
CA ILE A 240 -43.79 -19.63 -1.87
C ILE A 240 -44.43 -18.28 -2.23
N ILE A 241 -44.92 -17.57 -1.23
CA ILE A 241 -45.63 -16.28 -1.39
C ILE A 241 -44.92 -15.16 -0.60
N GLN A 242 -44.79 -13.99 -1.23
CA GLN A 242 -44.30 -12.77 -0.57
C GLN A 242 -42.96 -12.99 0.15
N SER A 243 -42.04 -13.70 -0.49
CA SER A 243 -40.80 -14.20 0.14
C SER A 243 -39.59 -13.84 -0.72
N TYR A 244 -38.40 -13.74 -0.11
CA TYR A 244 -37.24 -13.21 -0.85
C TYR A 244 -35.88 -13.77 -0.44
N ALA A 245 -34.89 -13.64 -1.33
CA ALA A 245 -33.52 -14.07 -1.07
C ALA A 245 -32.47 -13.07 -1.58
N ILE A 246 -31.53 -12.70 -0.72
CA ILE A 246 -30.48 -11.70 -1.01
C ILE A 246 -29.04 -12.23 -0.85
N GLY A 247 -28.88 -13.42 -0.27
CA GLY A 247 -27.58 -14.08 -0.13
C GLY A 247 -27.08 -14.64 -1.46
N ALA A 248 -25.76 -14.64 -1.68
CA ALA A 248 -25.16 -15.23 -2.87
C ALA A 248 -25.39 -16.76 -2.92
N VAL A 249 -25.55 -17.31 -4.12
CA VAL A 249 -25.89 -18.71 -4.37
C VAL A 249 -24.87 -19.35 -5.31
N SER A 250 -24.26 -20.44 -4.86
CA SER A 250 -23.35 -21.28 -5.66
C SER A 250 -23.87 -22.71 -5.72
N GLY A 251 -23.99 -23.29 -6.92
CA GLY A 251 -24.47 -24.67 -7.11
C GLY A 251 -23.96 -25.34 -8.39
N ILE A 252 -23.84 -26.67 -8.40
CA ILE A 252 -23.26 -27.40 -9.54
C ILE A 252 -24.29 -27.73 -10.62
N ASP A 253 -25.40 -28.37 -10.27
CA ASP A 253 -26.37 -28.86 -11.27
C ASP A 253 -27.41 -27.77 -11.61
N THR A 254 -27.94 -27.11 -10.58
CA THR A 254 -28.83 -25.94 -10.74
C THR A 254 -28.57 -24.91 -9.65
N ALA A 255 -28.52 -23.63 -10.01
CA ALA A 255 -28.42 -22.52 -9.07
C ALA A 255 -29.52 -21.48 -9.36
N GLY A 256 -30.35 -21.16 -8.37
CA GLY A 256 -31.45 -20.20 -8.50
C GLY A 256 -31.41 -19.11 -7.43
N GLY A 257 -31.61 -17.85 -7.83
CA GLY A 257 -31.61 -16.73 -6.87
C GLY A 257 -32.64 -16.87 -5.75
N LEU A 258 -33.79 -17.52 -6.01
CA LEU A 258 -34.80 -17.87 -5.00
C LEU A 258 -34.92 -19.39 -4.81
N VAL A 259 -35.03 -20.17 -5.88
CA VAL A 259 -35.25 -21.63 -5.80
C VAL A 259 -34.31 -22.40 -6.73
N GLY A 260 -33.61 -23.43 -6.24
CA GLY A 260 -32.70 -24.23 -7.06
C GLY A 260 -33.43 -25.01 -8.13
N MET A 261 -34.34 -25.88 -7.72
CA MET A 261 -35.25 -26.60 -8.61
C MET A 261 -36.69 -26.59 -8.09
N THR A 262 -37.66 -26.42 -8.98
CA THR A 262 -39.07 -26.69 -8.66
C THR A 262 -39.48 -28.06 -9.19
N ASP A 263 -40.46 -28.69 -8.53
CA ASP A 263 -41.24 -29.80 -9.06
C ASP A 263 -42.71 -29.53 -8.75
N TYR A 264 -43.40 -28.85 -9.68
CA TYR A 264 -44.71 -28.22 -9.48
C TYR A 264 -44.72 -27.17 -8.33
N GLY A 265 -45.91 -26.62 -8.03
CA GLY A 265 -46.11 -25.61 -6.98
C GLY A 265 -46.39 -24.20 -7.50
N LEU A 266 -46.27 -23.21 -6.61
CA LEU A 266 -46.57 -21.79 -6.89
C LEU A 266 -45.49 -20.88 -6.28
N ILE A 267 -44.91 -19.99 -7.08
CA ILE A 267 -44.06 -18.90 -6.60
C ILE A 267 -44.76 -17.57 -6.96
N ARG A 268 -45.13 -16.76 -5.96
CA ARG A 268 -45.85 -15.50 -6.22
C ARG A 268 -45.43 -14.33 -5.34
N GLN A 269 -45.32 -13.14 -5.96
CA GLN A 269 -44.96 -11.89 -5.29
C GLN A 269 -43.62 -12.01 -4.55
N SER A 270 -42.67 -12.77 -5.10
CA SER A 270 -41.40 -13.10 -4.47
C SER A 270 -40.23 -12.53 -5.28
N TYR A 271 -39.07 -12.32 -4.66
CA TYR A 271 -37.91 -11.78 -5.39
C TYR A 271 -36.54 -12.31 -4.96
N ALA A 272 -35.56 -12.16 -5.84
CA ALA A 272 -34.15 -12.45 -5.53
C ALA A 272 -33.21 -11.31 -5.97
N SER A 273 -32.13 -11.11 -5.22
CA SER A 273 -31.03 -10.19 -5.61
C SER A 273 -29.63 -10.73 -5.34
N GLY A 274 -29.48 -11.93 -4.75
CA GLY A 274 -28.21 -12.61 -4.57
C GLY A 274 -27.50 -12.96 -5.88
N ALA A 275 -26.19 -12.73 -5.97
CA ALA A 275 -25.37 -13.23 -7.08
C ALA A 275 -25.51 -14.75 -7.25
N VAL A 276 -25.85 -15.21 -8.45
CA VAL A 276 -26.07 -16.63 -8.75
C VAL A 276 -24.93 -17.15 -9.61
N LYS A 277 -24.22 -18.16 -9.11
CA LYS A 277 -23.12 -18.84 -9.80
C LYS A 277 -23.44 -20.33 -9.92
N GLY A 278 -23.33 -20.88 -11.11
CA GLY A 278 -23.42 -22.32 -11.28
C GLY A 278 -22.84 -22.81 -12.59
N SER A 279 -22.36 -24.06 -12.57
CA SER A 279 -21.78 -24.74 -13.73
C SER A 279 -22.82 -25.41 -14.63
N GLY A 280 -24.00 -25.70 -14.09
CA GLY A 280 -25.17 -26.24 -14.78
C GLY A 280 -26.16 -25.13 -15.12
N TYR A 281 -27.42 -25.30 -14.70
CA TYR A 281 -28.48 -24.31 -14.99
C TYR A 281 -28.54 -23.21 -13.93
N ALA A 282 -28.05 -22.02 -14.26
CA ALA A 282 -28.14 -20.83 -13.42
C ALA A 282 -29.29 -19.90 -13.87
N GLY A 283 -30.11 -19.44 -12.93
CA GLY A 283 -31.20 -18.50 -13.20
C GLY A 283 -31.42 -17.47 -12.08
N GLY A 284 -31.76 -16.24 -12.45
CA GLY A 284 -31.87 -15.12 -11.52
C GLY A 284 -32.96 -15.28 -10.46
N LEU A 285 -33.99 -16.10 -10.73
CA LEU A 285 -35.03 -16.46 -9.77
C LEU A 285 -35.07 -17.98 -9.50
N VAL A 286 -35.03 -18.81 -10.55
CA VAL A 286 -35.11 -20.28 -10.43
C VAL A 286 -34.00 -20.94 -11.24
N GLY A 287 -33.31 -21.95 -10.70
CA GLY A 287 -32.29 -22.68 -11.45
C GLY A 287 -32.91 -23.53 -12.57
N SER A 288 -33.81 -24.46 -12.21
CA SER A 288 -34.60 -25.26 -13.15
C SER A 288 -36.07 -25.32 -12.75
N ASN A 289 -36.98 -24.85 -13.62
CA ASN A 289 -38.42 -24.93 -13.42
C ASN A 289 -39.01 -26.22 -14.03
N ASN A 290 -39.51 -27.13 -13.19
CA ASN A 290 -40.30 -28.29 -13.63
C ASN A 290 -41.79 -28.08 -13.28
N GLY A 291 -42.43 -27.14 -13.97
CA GLY A 291 -43.90 -26.98 -13.92
C GLY A 291 -44.47 -26.22 -12.73
N ALA A 292 -43.68 -25.41 -12.01
CA ALA A 292 -44.23 -24.47 -11.04
C ALA A 292 -44.80 -23.23 -11.74
N LEU A 293 -45.94 -22.74 -11.24
CA LEU A 293 -46.53 -21.48 -11.69
C LEU A 293 -45.79 -20.31 -11.03
N ILE A 294 -45.27 -19.38 -11.83
CA ILE A 294 -44.54 -18.20 -11.34
C ILE A 294 -45.38 -16.95 -11.68
N GLU A 295 -45.76 -16.16 -10.67
CA GLU A 295 -46.61 -14.98 -10.83
C GLU A 295 -46.00 -13.74 -10.14
N GLN A 296 -46.04 -12.57 -10.79
CA GLN A 296 -45.68 -11.27 -10.17
C GLN A 296 -44.35 -11.30 -9.38
N SER A 297 -43.36 -12.05 -9.87
CA SER A 297 -42.10 -12.27 -9.18
C SER A 297 -40.94 -11.67 -9.98
N PHE A 298 -39.89 -11.26 -9.28
CA PHE A 298 -38.87 -10.34 -9.81
C PHE A 298 -37.45 -10.80 -9.44
N TRP A 299 -36.45 -10.45 -10.22
CA TRP A 299 -35.05 -10.56 -9.77
C TRP A 299 -34.25 -9.34 -10.19
N ASP A 300 -33.21 -9.04 -9.43
CA ASP A 300 -32.21 -8.05 -9.83
C ASP A 300 -31.24 -8.69 -10.82
N GLN A 301 -31.34 -8.34 -12.10
CA GLN A 301 -30.56 -8.99 -13.16
C GLN A 301 -29.06 -8.63 -13.11
N GLU A 302 -28.73 -7.46 -12.57
CA GLU A 302 -27.36 -6.97 -12.41
C GLU A 302 -26.69 -7.61 -11.20
N ALA A 303 -27.34 -7.57 -10.03
CA ALA A 303 -26.80 -8.18 -8.81
C ALA A 303 -26.78 -9.72 -8.89
N ALA A 304 -27.79 -10.35 -9.50
CA ALA A 304 -27.79 -11.80 -9.71
C ALA A 304 -26.73 -12.25 -10.73
N GLY A 305 -26.31 -11.38 -11.66
CA GLY A 305 -25.44 -11.74 -12.78
C GLY A 305 -26.12 -12.66 -13.82
N GLN A 306 -27.46 -12.66 -13.90
CA GLN A 306 -28.24 -13.59 -14.70
C GLN A 306 -29.22 -12.87 -15.63
N SER A 307 -29.13 -13.16 -16.93
CA SER A 307 -29.99 -12.60 -17.98
C SER A 307 -31.39 -13.22 -18.06
N GLY A 308 -31.59 -14.39 -17.45
CA GLY A 308 -32.84 -15.12 -17.46
C GLY A 308 -33.38 -15.41 -16.06
N ALA A 309 -34.71 -15.39 -15.93
CA ALA A 309 -35.44 -15.78 -14.73
C ALA A 309 -35.14 -17.23 -14.31
N CYS A 310 -35.27 -18.13 -15.29
CA CYS A 310 -35.09 -19.56 -15.16
C CYS A 310 -33.86 -19.97 -15.98
N GLY A 311 -32.90 -20.67 -15.37
CA GLY A 311 -31.76 -21.24 -16.10
C GLY A 311 -32.17 -22.38 -17.03
N ASN A 312 -33.21 -23.12 -16.64
CA ASN A 312 -33.86 -24.14 -17.44
C ASN A 312 -35.38 -24.18 -17.18
N ASN A 313 -36.16 -24.59 -18.18
CA ASN A 313 -37.62 -24.72 -18.10
C ASN A 313 -38.07 -25.93 -18.95
N THR A 314 -37.87 -27.15 -18.41
CA THR A 314 -38.12 -28.44 -19.09
C THR A 314 -39.45 -29.07 -18.70
N ASP A 315 -40.50 -28.26 -18.63
CA ASP A 315 -41.81 -28.77 -18.24
C ASP A 315 -42.50 -29.51 -19.41
N GLY A 316 -43.19 -30.61 -19.11
CA GLY A 316 -43.93 -31.40 -20.11
C GLY A 316 -45.30 -30.81 -20.48
N TYR A 317 -45.68 -29.67 -19.90
CA TYR A 317 -47.06 -29.15 -19.89
C TYR A 317 -47.20 -27.73 -20.49
N GLY A 318 -46.09 -27.06 -20.83
CA GLY A 318 -46.07 -25.72 -21.44
C GLY A 318 -46.15 -24.56 -20.45
N VAL A 319 -45.85 -24.82 -19.16
CA VAL A 319 -45.71 -23.79 -18.12
C VAL A 319 -44.45 -22.95 -18.39
N THR A 320 -44.64 -21.67 -18.68
CA THR A 320 -43.55 -20.72 -18.90
C THR A 320 -43.00 -20.21 -17.55
N CYS A 321 -41.89 -19.46 -17.61
CA CYS A 321 -41.30 -18.76 -16.45
C CYS A 321 -41.53 -17.22 -16.57
N PRO A 322 -42.76 -16.70 -16.40
CA PRO A 322 -43.08 -15.28 -16.63
C PRO A 322 -42.78 -14.45 -15.37
N SER A 323 -41.52 -14.11 -15.17
CA SER A 323 -41.07 -13.13 -14.17
C SER A 323 -40.35 -11.95 -14.83
N THR A 324 -40.13 -10.87 -14.08
CA THR A 324 -39.55 -9.62 -14.61
C THR A 324 -38.18 -9.35 -13.99
N GLY A 325 -37.15 -9.29 -14.84
CA GLY A 325 -35.81 -8.85 -14.45
C GLY A 325 -35.78 -7.32 -14.33
N LEU A 326 -35.23 -6.82 -13.23
CA LEU A 326 -35.04 -5.40 -12.96
C LEU A 326 -33.54 -5.09 -12.98
N ALA A 327 -33.14 -3.99 -13.63
CA ALA A 327 -31.82 -3.39 -13.38
C ALA A 327 -31.74 -2.91 -11.92
N THR A 328 -30.55 -2.80 -11.32
CA THR A 328 -30.46 -2.53 -9.87
C THR A 328 -31.14 -1.22 -9.48
N MET A 329 -31.00 -0.16 -10.28
CA MET A 329 -31.71 1.10 -10.02
C MET A 329 -33.23 0.97 -10.11
N GLN A 330 -33.75 0.04 -10.93
CA GLN A 330 -35.20 -0.23 -11.01
C GLN A 330 -35.69 -1.04 -9.81
N ALA A 331 -34.86 -1.93 -9.26
CA ALA A 331 -35.15 -2.68 -8.02
C ALA A 331 -35.24 -1.77 -6.77
N LEU A 332 -34.73 -0.54 -6.84
CA LEU A 332 -34.90 0.48 -5.80
C LEU A 332 -36.14 1.38 -6.00
N VAL A 333 -37.01 1.10 -6.97
CA VAL A 333 -38.19 1.93 -7.30
C VAL A 333 -39.49 1.13 -7.13
N PRO A 334 -40.44 1.58 -6.27
CA PRO A 334 -41.69 0.84 -5.98
C PRO A 334 -42.52 0.52 -7.23
N ASN A 335 -42.60 1.45 -8.17
CA ASN A 335 -43.41 1.31 -9.39
C ASN A 335 -42.90 0.22 -10.36
N SER A 336 -41.69 -0.30 -10.17
CA SER A 336 -41.16 -1.45 -10.92
C SER A 336 -41.87 -2.76 -10.55
N TYR A 337 -42.37 -2.86 -9.31
CA TYR A 337 -42.97 -4.08 -8.75
C TYR A 337 -44.48 -4.15 -9.04
N SER A 338 -44.82 -4.31 -10.33
CA SER A 338 -46.21 -4.35 -10.78
C SER A 338 -47.03 -5.46 -10.09
N GLY A 339 -48.13 -5.06 -9.45
CA GLY A 339 -49.05 -5.95 -8.73
C GLY A 339 -48.74 -6.16 -7.24
N TRP A 340 -47.73 -5.47 -6.68
CA TRP A 340 -47.39 -5.57 -5.26
C TRP A 340 -48.12 -4.54 -4.37
N ASP A 341 -48.28 -4.88 -3.10
CA ASP A 341 -48.93 -4.04 -2.09
C ASP A 341 -47.91 -3.47 -1.09
N PHE A 342 -47.47 -2.23 -1.34
CA PHE A 342 -46.58 -1.46 -0.44
C PHE A 342 -47.31 -0.82 0.76
N THR A 343 -48.63 -1.00 0.88
CA THR A 343 -49.42 -0.52 2.03
C THR A 343 -49.46 -1.57 3.14
N ASN A 344 -49.65 -2.84 2.79
CA ASN A 344 -49.91 -3.91 3.77
C ASN A 344 -48.83 -5.01 3.81
N VAL A 345 -48.09 -5.24 2.71
CA VAL A 345 -47.14 -6.36 2.61
C VAL A 345 -45.69 -5.87 2.59
N TRP A 346 -45.36 -4.99 1.64
CA TRP A 346 -44.00 -4.54 1.38
C TRP A 346 -43.76 -3.11 1.90
N PHE A 347 -42.52 -2.77 2.17
CA PHE A 347 -42.06 -1.42 2.44
C PHE A 347 -40.68 -1.21 1.80
N MET A 348 -40.46 -0.06 1.18
CA MET A 348 -39.15 0.34 0.67
C MET A 348 -39.01 1.85 0.67
N ILE A 349 -37.76 2.31 0.68
CA ILE A 349 -37.43 3.73 0.55
C ILE A 349 -36.95 3.94 -0.88
N GLU A 350 -37.73 4.68 -1.67
CA GLU A 350 -37.48 4.89 -3.09
C GLU A 350 -36.06 5.45 -3.35
N GLY A 351 -35.36 4.83 -4.31
CA GLY A 351 -33.98 5.14 -4.64
C GLY A 351 -32.94 4.77 -3.56
N SER A 352 -33.34 4.10 -2.48
CA SER A 352 -32.43 3.77 -1.36
C SER A 352 -32.48 2.32 -0.91
N THR A 353 -33.60 1.61 -1.03
CA THR A 353 -33.69 0.20 -0.61
C THR A 353 -34.50 -0.65 -1.57
N ARG A 354 -34.22 -1.96 -1.59
CA ARG A 354 -35.13 -2.99 -2.12
C ARG A 354 -36.33 -3.19 -1.16
N PRO A 355 -37.38 -3.94 -1.56
CA PRO A 355 -38.55 -4.20 -0.72
C PRO A 355 -38.29 -5.08 0.50
N PHE A 356 -38.44 -4.52 1.70
CA PHE A 356 -38.56 -5.26 2.96
C PHE A 356 -40.01 -5.72 3.17
N LEU A 357 -40.19 -6.79 3.94
CA LEU A 357 -41.50 -7.18 4.45
C LEU A 357 -41.90 -6.29 5.63
N ARG A 358 -43.15 -5.84 5.64
CA ARG A 358 -43.72 -5.06 6.76
C ARG A 358 -43.79 -5.85 8.07
N SER A 359 -43.77 -7.18 8.02
CA SER A 359 -43.70 -8.04 9.20
C SER A 359 -42.30 -8.15 9.81
N GLU A 360 -41.25 -7.67 9.14
CA GLU A 360 -39.91 -7.54 9.75
C GLU A 360 -39.84 -6.38 10.77
N TRP A 361 -40.75 -5.40 10.67
CA TRP A 361 -40.73 -4.20 11.52
C TRP A 361 -40.97 -4.54 13.00
N SER A 362 -40.12 -3.97 13.86
CA SER A 362 -40.18 -4.14 15.31
C SER A 362 -39.82 -2.83 16.01
N GLN A 363 -40.42 -2.57 17.17
CA GLN A 363 -39.97 -1.50 18.08
C GLN A 363 -38.72 -1.93 18.89
N ARG A 364 -38.48 -3.23 19.04
CA ARG A 364 -37.30 -3.82 19.67
C ARG A 364 -36.35 -4.29 18.57
N ILE A 365 -35.32 -3.51 18.28
CA ILE A 365 -34.41 -3.68 17.15
C ILE A 365 -33.34 -4.73 17.48
N THR A 366 -33.25 -5.79 16.69
CA THR A 366 -32.27 -6.89 16.83
C THR A 366 -31.40 -7.11 15.59
N ASN A 367 -31.69 -6.45 14.46
CA ASN A 367 -30.96 -6.59 13.21
C ASN A 367 -30.97 -5.29 12.37
N THR A 368 -30.17 -5.26 11.30
CA THR A 368 -30.00 -4.11 10.39
C THR A 368 -31.26 -3.76 9.58
N HIS A 369 -32.08 -4.75 9.20
CA HIS A 369 -33.34 -4.53 8.49
C HIS A 369 -34.33 -3.75 9.37
N GLN A 370 -34.49 -4.19 10.62
CA GLN A 370 -35.34 -3.53 11.61
C GLN A 370 -34.91 -2.09 11.88
N LEU A 371 -33.59 -1.83 12.00
CA LEU A 371 -33.05 -0.49 12.16
C LEU A 371 -33.45 0.41 10.98
N GLN A 372 -33.38 -0.07 9.74
CA GLN A 372 -33.81 0.70 8.58
C GLN A 372 -35.33 0.89 8.50
N LEU A 373 -36.09 -0.12 8.94
CA LEU A 373 -37.56 -0.11 8.95
C LEU A 373 -38.17 0.89 9.96
N MET A 374 -37.38 1.49 10.86
CA MET A 374 -37.81 2.62 11.69
C MET A 374 -38.45 3.76 10.87
N THR A 375 -37.96 3.99 9.64
CA THR A 375 -38.51 4.97 8.69
C THR A 375 -39.98 4.73 8.33
N MET A 376 -40.50 3.52 8.52
CA MET A 376 -41.92 3.20 8.31
C MET A 376 -42.85 3.91 9.31
N ASN A 377 -42.36 4.21 10.53
CA ASN A 377 -43.10 4.96 11.54
C ASN A 377 -42.16 5.73 12.47
N PRO A 378 -41.79 6.98 12.14
CA PRO A 378 -40.91 7.81 12.97
C PRO A 378 -41.60 8.47 14.18
N GLY A 379 -42.87 8.12 14.45
CA GLY A 379 -43.69 8.67 15.54
C GLY A 379 -43.88 7.73 16.74
N VAL A 380 -43.10 6.65 16.85
CA VAL A 380 -43.16 5.69 17.97
C VAL A 380 -41.77 5.38 18.50
N ASN A 381 -41.68 4.95 19.77
CA ASN A 381 -40.41 4.67 20.41
C ASN A 381 -39.77 3.38 19.88
N TYR A 382 -38.44 3.35 19.82
CA TYR A 382 -37.63 2.20 19.45
C TYR A 382 -36.53 1.96 20.48
N THR A 383 -36.11 0.71 20.63
CA THR A 383 -35.05 0.31 21.58
C THR A 383 -34.15 -0.74 20.94
N LEU A 384 -32.82 -0.54 20.98
CA LEU A 384 -31.89 -1.60 20.59
C LEU A 384 -31.89 -2.71 21.64
N ALA A 385 -31.92 -3.95 21.18
CA ALA A 385 -31.92 -5.15 22.01
C ALA A 385 -30.54 -5.81 22.16
N ARG A 386 -29.59 -5.34 21.36
CA ARG A 386 -28.21 -5.81 21.18
C ARG A 386 -27.49 -4.84 20.27
N ASP A 387 -26.18 -5.05 20.13
CA ASP A 387 -25.37 -4.37 19.12
C ASP A 387 -25.81 -4.78 17.71
N ILE A 388 -25.83 -3.81 16.79
CA ILE A 388 -26.24 -3.97 15.40
C ILE A 388 -25.03 -3.74 14.50
N ASP A 389 -24.45 -4.81 13.95
CA ASP A 389 -23.32 -4.70 13.03
C ASP A 389 -23.76 -4.89 11.58
N PHE A 390 -23.34 -3.97 10.70
CA PHE A 390 -23.48 -4.09 9.24
C PHE A 390 -22.36 -4.92 8.60
N GLY A 391 -21.25 -5.18 9.31
CA GLY A 391 -20.12 -5.96 8.81
C GLY A 391 -19.63 -5.47 7.45
N THR A 392 -19.65 -6.34 6.43
CA THR A 392 -19.23 -6.01 5.06
C THR A 392 -20.36 -5.57 4.12
N VAL A 393 -21.61 -5.42 4.60
CA VAL A 393 -22.80 -5.15 3.75
C VAL A 393 -22.62 -3.95 2.81
N PHE A 394 -21.90 -2.91 3.26
CA PHE A 394 -21.65 -1.69 2.49
C PHE A 394 -20.27 -1.65 1.81
N THR A 395 -19.42 -2.66 2.03
CA THR A 395 -18.03 -2.71 1.54
C THR A 395 -17.75 -3.90 0.62
N ASP A 396 -18.68 -4.85 0.49
CA ASP A 396 -18.62 -5.89 -0.55
C ASP A 396 -18.92 -5.33 -1.96
N ASN A 397 -18.76 -6.17 -2.98
CA ASN A 397 -18.99 -5.81 -4.39
C ASN A 397 -20.20 -6.53 -5.01
N ASN A 398 -21.06 -7.12 -4.18
CA ASN A 398 -22.16 -8.00 -4.60
C ASN A 398 -23.40 -7.20 -5.01
N ARG A 399 -23.64 -6.02 -4.42
CA ARG A 399 -24.87 -5.22 -4.56
C ARG A 399 -26.15 -6.01 -4.26
N SER A 400 -26.08 -7.17 -3.62
CA SER A 400 -27.24 -8.04 -3.44
C SER A 400 -28.09 -7.69 -2.22
N ASP A 401 -27.51 -6.94 -1.30
CA ASP A 401 -28.02 -6.47 -0.01
C ASP A 401 -29.31 -5.61 -0.10
N MET A 402 -29.83 -5.09 1.01
CA MET A 402 -31.08 -4.33 0.95
C MET A 402 -30.93 -2.89 0.41
N TRP A 403 -29.73 -2.35 0.32
CA TRP A 403 -29.38 -0.98 -0.12
C TRP A 403 -28.67 -0.95 -1.49
N ALA A 404 -28.30 -2.12 -2.03
CA ALA A 404 -27.68 -2.35 -3.33
C ALA A 404 -26.31 -1.67 -3.54
N THR A 405 -25.50 -1.69 -2.50
CA THR A 405 -24.18 -1.05 -2.41
C THR A 405 -23.06 -1.89 -3.04
N ARG A 406 -22.03 -1.22 -3.55
CA ARG A 406 -20.73 -1.82 -3.85
C ARG A 406 -19.63 -0.99 -3.23
N HIS A 407 -18.40 -1.51 -3.11
CA HIS A 407 -17.30 -0.79 -2.46
C HIS A 407 -17.13 0.64 -3.01
N GLY A 408 -17.47 1.65 -2.18
CA GLY A 408 -17.41 3.07 -2.54
C GLY A 408 -18.65 3.66 -3.23
N GLU A 409 -19.67 2.87 -3.56
CA GLU A 409 -20.86 3.33 -4.29
C GLU A 409 -22.20 2.80 -3.74
N GLY A 410 -23.28 3.50 -4.10
CA GLY A 410 -24.60 3.31 -3.52
C GLY A 410 -24.76 4.16 -2.25
N SER A 411 -26.01 4.48 -1.89
CA SER A 411 -26.27 5.50 -0.87
C SER A 411 -26.14 5.02 0.57
N GLY A 412 -25.95 3.71 0.79
CA GLY A 412 -25.98 3.08 2.10
C GLY A 412 -27.30 3.32 2.84
N PHE A 413 -27.24 3.29 4.16
CA PHE A 413 -28.40 3.48 5.03
C PHE A 413 -29.16 4.78 4.71
N ALA A 414 -30.48 4.72 4.77
CA ALA A 414 -31.38 5.84 4.49
C ALA A 414 -31.80 6.53 5.79
N PRO A 415 -31.46 7.83 5.99
CA PRO A 415 -31.75 8.57 7.22
C PRO A 415 -33.21 8.48 7.68
N VAL A 416 -33.40 8.22 8.97
CA VAL A 416 -34.72 8.16 9.60
C VAL A 416 -35.25 9.57 9.85
N GLY A 417 -36.44 9.86 9.33
CA GLY A 417 -37.08 11.17 9.48
C GLY A 417 -36.53 12.26 8.57
N ASN A 418 -37.40 13.17 8.12
CA ASN A 418 -37.08 14.28 7.23
C ASN A 418 -37.89 15.54 7.61
N MET A 419 -37.64 16.68 6.95
CA MET A 419 -38.33 17.95 7.28
C MET A 419 -39.87 17.88 7.25
N SER A 420 -40.47 17.00 6.44
CA SER A 420 -41.93 16.86 6.34
C SER A 420 -42.51 15.80 7.29
N ASN A 421 -41.67 14.85 7.73
CA ASN A 421 -42.02 13.79 8.66
C ASN A 421 -40.82 13.50 9.58
N PRO A 422 -40.56 14.37 10.57
CA PRO A 422 -39.38 14.26 11.43
C PRO A 422 -39.53 13.12 12.44
N TYR A 423 -38.41 12.64 12.99
CA TYR A 423 -38.44 11.70 14.11
C TYR A 423 -38.80 12.45 15.40
N VAL A 424 -39.92 12.09 16.03
CA VAL A 424 -40.53 12.84 17.16
C VAL A 424 -40.79 11.96 18.39
N ALA A 425 -40.14 10.80 18.43
CA ALA A 425 -40.25 9.80 19.47
C ALA A 425 -38.88 9.48 20.09
N GLU A 426 -38.83 8.49 20.98
CA GLU A 426 -37.59 8.09 21.67
C GLU A 426 -36.90 6.91 20.99
N PHE A 427 -35.62 7.05 20.65
CA PHE A 427 -34.71 5.96 20.32
C PHE A 427 -33.75 5.74 21.48
N ASP A 428 -33.85 4.58 22.14
CA ASP A 428 -32.99 4.18 23.26
C ASP A 428 -32.07 3.04 22.83
N GLY A 429 -30.78 3.32 22.63
CA GLY A 429 -29.80 2.31 22.31
C GLY A 429 -29.53 1.33 23.46
N SER A 430 -29.99 1.58 24.69
CA SER A 430 -29.73 0.70 25.86
C SER A 430 -28.25 0.36 26.09
N ASN A 431 -27.35 1.26 25.68
CA ASN A 431 -25.88 1.16 25.67
C ASN A 431 -25.32 0.21 24.60
N HIS A 432 -26.10 -0.10 23.56
CA HIS A 432 -25.66 -0.88 22.42
C HIS A 432 -25.01 -0.03 21.31
N LEU A 433 -24.17 -0.71 20.53
CA LEU A 433 -23.43 -0.17 19.40
C LEU A 433 -24.18 -0.36 18.08
N ILE A 434 -23.95 0.55 17.13
CA ILE A 434 -24.26 0.38 15.72
C ILE A 434 -22.93 0.39 14.96
N GLY A 435 -22.50 -0.79 14.50
CA GLY A 435 -21.21 -1.06 13.86
C GLY A 435 -21.26 -0.96 12.33
N ASN A 436 -20.19 -0.44 11.73
CA ASN A 436 -19.89 -0.47 10.29
C ASN A 436 -20.96 0.14 9.37
N MET A 437 -21.80 1.05 9.89
CA MET A 437 -22.84 1.69 9.11
C MET A 437 -22.27 2.74 8.14
N VAL A 438 -22.67 2.66 6.87
CA VAL A 438 -22.31 3.65 5.84
C VAL A 438 -23.53 4.43 5.41
N ILE A 439 -23.39 5.76 5.33
CA ILE A 439 -24.38 6.66 4.73
C ILE A 439 -23.65 7.53 3.70
N ASN A 440 -23.76 7.20 2.41
CA ASN A 440 -23.00 7.87 1.34
C ASN A 440 -23.93 8.73 0.47
N ARG A 441 -24.23 9.94 0.93
CA ARG A 441 -25.25 10.83 0.34
C ARG A 441 -24.72 12.26 0.09
N PRO A 442 -23.56 12.45 -0.57
CA PRO A 442 -22.86 13.74 -0.67
C PRO A 442 -23.66 14.89 -1.34
N ALA A 443 -24.77 14.59 -2.03
CA ALA A 443 -25.68 15.59 -2.62
C ALA A 443 -26.92 15.92 -1.76
N THR A 444 -27.16 15.17 -0.68
CA THR A 444 -28.39 15.24 0.15
C THR A 444 -28.16 16.07 1.41
N ASP A 445 -29.15 16.88 1.80
CA ASP A 445 -29.13 17.61 3.08
C ASP A 445 -29.80 16.76 4.18
N PHE A 446 -29.52 17.06 5.45
CA PHE A 446 -30.10 16.38 6.62
C PHE A 446 -29.70 14.90 6.68
N VAL A 447 -28.41 14.65 6.85
CA VAL A 447 -27.81 13.31 6.74
C VAL A 447 -27.23 12.85 8.08
N GLY A 448 -27.60 11.64 8.48
CA GLY A 448 -27.21 10.94 9.71
C GLY A 448 -28.10 9.71 9.92
N LEU A 449 -27.92 8.96 11.00
CA LEU A 449 -28.87 7.89 11.39
C LEU A 449 -30.32 8.44 11.40
N PHE A 450 -30.49 9.62 11.98
CA PHE A 450 -31.68 10.45 11.85
C PHE A 450 -31.38 11.64 10.95
N GLY A 451 -32.19 11.85 9.91
CA GLY A 451 -32.05 13.03 9.05
C GLY A 451 -32.52 14.28 9.76
N ASN A 452 -33.74 14.24 10.29
CA ASN A 452 -34.32 15.32 11.10
C ASN A 452 -34.94 14.78 12.40
N LEU A 453 -34.41 15.22 13.53
CA LEU A 453 -34.92 14.99 14.88
C LEU A 453 -35.80 16.18 15.30
N GLY A 454 -37.11 15.96 15.35
CA GLY A 454 -38.09 17.01 15.65
C GLY A 454 -38.33 17.25 17.13
N SER A 455 -39.25 18.18 17.41
CA SER A 455 -39.58 18.60 18.78
C SER A 455 -40.16 17.44 19.58
N GLY A 456 -39.51 17.09 20.69
CA GLY A 456 -39.86 15.92 21.51
C GLY A 456 -39.20 14.61 21.09
N GLY A 457 -38.47 14.59 19.96
CA GLY A 457 -37.62 13.47 19.58
C GLY A 457 -36.44 13.32 20.55
N VAL A 458 -36.11 12.08 20.91
CA VAL A 458 -35.00 11.75 21.81
C VAL A 458 -34.15 10.65 21.18
N VAL A 459 -32.83 10.81 21.20
CA VAL A 459 -31.84 9.79 20.83
C VAL A 459 -30.92 9.63 22.03
N ARG A 460 -30.86 8.43 22.63
CA ARG A 460 -29.99 8.19 23.78
C ARG A 460 -29.37 6.82 23.86
N ASN A 461 -28.32 6.68 24.67
CA ASN A 461 -27.65 5.42 25.02
C ASN A 461 -27.16 4.61 23.81
N VAL A 462 -26.64 5.28 22.77
CA VAL A 462 -26.19 4.62 21.54
C VAL A 462 -24.81 5.11 21.11
N GLY A 463 -23.94 4.18 20.73
CA GLY A 463 -22.66 4.46 20.05
C GLY A 463 -22.73 4.08 18.58
N LEU A 464 -22.15 4.90 17.69
CA LEU A 464 -21.87 4.52 16.30
C LEU A 464 -20.36 4.30 16.14
N GLU A 465 -19.97 3.20 15.51
CA GLU A 465 -18.56 2.81 15.37
C GLU A 465 -18.27 2.16 14.01
N GLY A 466 -17.17 2.55 13.36
CA GLY A 466 -16.82 2.08 12.02
C GLY A 466 -17.74 2.60 10.90
N GLY A 467 -17.36 2.36 9.65
CA GLY A 467 -18.03 2.95 8.48
C GLY A 467 -17.76 4.45 8.31
N PHE A 468 -18.62 5.15 7.57
CA PHE A 468 -18.51 6.59 7.34
C PHE A 468 -19.87 7.24 7.01
N VAL A 469 -19.98 8.56 7.23
CA VAL A 469 -21.15 9.36 6.84
C VAL A 469 -20.71 10.50 5.91
N SER A 470 -21.38 10.63 4.77
CA SER A 470 -21.17 11.69 3.78
C SER A 470 -22.49 12.35 3.40
N GLY A 471 -22.56 13.68 3.48
CA GLY A 471 -23.77 14.47 3.20
C GLY A 471 -23.46 15.88 2.71
N ARG A 472 -24.42 16.60 2.13
CA ARG A 472 -24.20 17.97 1.62
C ARG A 472 -24.27 19.04 2.72
N SER A 473 -25.40 19.16 3.41
CA SER A 473 -25.63 20.19 4.43
C SER A 473 -26.35 19.63 5.64
N SER A 474 -25.96 20.05 6.85
CA SER A 474 -26.46 19.49 8.10
C SER A 474 -26.22 17.98 8.15
N THR A 475 -24.94 17.62 8.21
CA THR A 475 -24.44 16.24 8.23
C THR A 475 -23.86 15.92 9.60
N GLY A 476 -24.36 14.88 10.26
CA GLY A 476 -23.72 14.33 11.45
C GLY A 476 -24.03 12.85 11.61
N ALA A 477 -23.16 12.09 12.30
CA ALA A 477 -23.28 10.63 12.29
C ALA A 477 -24.62 10.14 12.87
N LEU A 478 -25.04 10.73 14.00
CA LEU A 478 -26.30 10.42 14.65
C LEU A 478 -27.46 11.26 14.10
N VAL A 479 -27.29 12.58 13.98
CA VAL A 479 -28.38 13.50 13.61
C VAL A 479 -27.92 14.54 12.58
N GLY A 480 -28.62 14.63 11.45
CA GLY A 480 -28.43 15.70 10.48
C GLY A 480 -28.82 17.07 11.03
N GLU A 481 -30.11 17.27 11.33
CA GLU A 481 -30.61 18.42 12.09
C GLU A 481 -31.46 18.01 13.30
N SER A 482 -31.24 18.66 14.45
CA SER A 482 -32.12 18.62 15.63
C SER A 482 -32.89 19.93 15.77
N TYR A 483 -34.22 19.86 15.84
CA TYR A 483 -35.12 21.00 16.07
C TYR A 483 -36.00 20.72 17.28
N GLY A 484 -35.57 21.14 18.48
CA GLY A 484 -36.25 20.80 19.73
C GLY A 484 -36.10 19.35 20.18
N GLY A 485 -35.16 18.60 19.57
CA GLY A 485 -34.83 17.22 19.93
C GLY A 485 -33.70 17.13 20.96
N THR A 486 -33.61 15.99 21.67
CA THR A 486 -32.56 15.72 22.66
C THR A 486 -31.67 14.55 22.21
N ILE A 487 -30.37 14.77 22.17
CA ILE A 487 -29.35 13.75 22.00
C ILE A 487 -28.61 13.63 23.34
N ALA A 488 -28.69 12.48 24.00
CA ALA A 488 -28.16 12.29 25.35
C ALA A 488 -27.41 10.97 25.54
N GLN A 489 -26.28 10.93 26.27
CA GLN A 489 -25.57 9.67 26.53
C GLN A 489 -25.31 8.88 25.23
N SER A 490 -24.74 9.53 24.22
CA SER A 490 -24.57 8.95 22.88
C SER A 490 -23.30 9.43 22.20
N TYR A 491 -22.68 8.60 21.36
CA TYR A 491 -21.40 8.92 20.74
C TYR A 491 -21.24 8.42 19.29
N SER A 492 -20.18 8.90 18.63
CA SER A 492 -19.74 8.41 17.33
C SER A 492 -18.21 8.39 17.21
N SER A 493 -17.65 7.27 16.77
CA SER A 493 -16.26 7.17 16.28
C SER A 493 -16.16 7.17 14.74
N VAL A 494 -17.28 7.42 14.06
CA VAL A 494 -17.42 7.36 12.60
C VAL A 494 -16.89 8.64 11.93
N ASP A 495 -16.18 8.50 10.81
CA ASP A 495 -15.74 9.63 9.99
C ASP A 495 -16.94 10.32 9.32
N VAL A 496 -16.99 11.65 9.38
CA VAL A 496 -18.10 12.46 8.85
C VAL A 496 -17.60 13.51 7.86
N SER A 497 -18.14 13.49 6.65
CA SER A 497 -17.81 14.43 5.57
C SER A 497 -19.02 15.22 5.07
N GLY A 498 -18.82 16.48 4.70
CA GLY A 498 -19.85 17.23 3.96
C GLY A 498 -19.48 18.65 3.55
N THR A 499 -20.44 19.43 3.08
CA THR A 499 -20.18 20.82 2.65
C THR A 499 -20.42 21.81 3.80
N ASN A 500 -21.62 21.82 4.40
CA ASN A 500 -22.02 22.83 5.38
C ASN A 500 -22.58 22.19 6.66
N ASN A 501 -22.36 22.81 7.82
CA ASN A 501 -22.88 22.34 9.12
C ASN A 501 -22.55 20.86 9.35
N VAL A 502 -21.25 20.53 9.44
CA VAL A 502 -20.77 19.14 9.57
C VAL A 502 -20.28 18.89 10.99
N GLY A 503 -20.77 17.86 11.67
CA GLY A 503 -20.30 17.50 13.01
C GLY A 503 -20.34 16.01 13.34
N GLY A 504 -19.46 15.56 14.23
CA GLY A 504 -19.30 14.13 14.53
C GLY A 504 -20.54 13.44 15.11
N VAL A 505 -21.39 14.18 15.83
CA VAL A 505 -22.69 13.66 16.34
C VAL A 505 -23.87 14.39 15.70
N VAL A 506 -23.84 15.73 15.62
CA VAL A 506 -24.93 16.53 15.05
C VAL A 506 -24.43 17.50 13.97
N GLY A 507 -25.06 17.52 12.80
CA GLY A 507 -24.77 18.55 11.79
C GLY A 507 -25.21 19.94 12.23
N GLN A 508 -26.52 20.12 12.46
CA GLN A 508 -27.11 21.35 12.97
C GLN A 508 -27.99 21.10 14.22
N ASN A 509 -27.63 21.71 15.35
CA ASN A 509 -28.46 21.74 16.55
C ASN A 509 -29.20 23.09 16.62
N ASN A 510 -30.50 23.09 16.36
CA ASN A 510 -31.33 24.30 16.20
C ASN A 510 -32.07 24.66 17.49
N ILE A 511 -33.00 25.61 17.43
CA ILE A 511 -33.72 26.16 18.59
C ILE A 511 -34.34 25.07 19.47
N GLY A 512 -34.01 25.10 20.76
CA GLY A 512 -34.49 24.12 21.75
C GLY A 512 -33.84 22.73 21.66
N GLY A 513 -32.94 22.49 20.71
CA GLY A 513 -32.19 21.25 20.60
C GLY A 513 -31.13 21.11 21.69
N ILE A 514 -30.99 19.92 22.27
CA ILE A 514 -30.07 19.62 23.36
C ILE A 514 -29.13 18.50 22.94
N VAL A 515 -27.82 18.71 23.10
CA VAL A 515 -26.79 17.66 23.05
C VAL A 515 -26.17 17.59 24.45
N SER A 516 -26.20 16.43 25.11
CA SER A 516 -25.76 16.28 26.50
C SER A 516 -25.08 14.95 26.79
N GLN A 517 -23.96 14.92 27.51
CA GLN A 517 -23.26 13.65 27.83
C GLN A 517 -22.93 12.85 26.55
N SER A 518 -22.43 13.55 25.53
CA SER A 518 -22.20 12.99 24.19
C SER A 518 -20.81 13.32 23.68
N PHE A 519 -20.24 12.45 22.84
CA PHE A 519 -18.89 12.68 22.32
C PHE A 519 -18.65 12.18 20.89
N ALA A 520 -17.60 12.70 20.27
CA ALA A 520 -17.17 12.32 18.93
C ALA A 520 -15.66 12.06 18.85
N THR A 521 -15.24 10.97 18.22
CA THR A 521 -13.82 10.62 18.04
C THR A 521 -13.38 10.44 16.59
N GLY A 522 -14.31 10.27 15.65
CA GLY A 522 -14.03 10.16 14.21
C GLY A 522 -13.58 11.47 13.55
N SER A 523 -12.99 11.38 12.37
CA SER A 523 -12.46 12.51 11.61
C SER A 523 -13.58 13.27 10.90
N ILE A 524 -13.60 14.59 11.05
CA ILE A 524 -14.65 15.47 10.54
C ILE A 524 -14.09 16.37 9.44
N ALA A 525 -14.67 16.31 8.25
CA ALA A 525 -14.27 17.11 7.10
C ALA A 525 -15.43 17.92 6.52
N GLY A 526 -15.23 19.22 6.29
CA GLY A 526 -16.18 19.96 5.44
C GLY A 526 -15.73 21.35 5.02
N GLN A 527 -16.64 22.19 4.52
CA GLN A 527 -16.28 23.54 4.05
C GLN A 527 -16.63 24.61 5.09
N TYR A 528 -17.88 24.69 5.51
CA TYR A 528 -18.39 25.77 6.36
C TYR A 528 -19.11 25.27 7.61
N ALA A 529 -18.84 25.88 8.76
CA ALA A 529 -19.41 25.49 10.06
C ALA A 529 -19.13 24.00 10.38
N VAL A 530 -17.86 23.68 10.58
CA VAL A 530 -17.36 22.31 10.81
C VAL A 530 -16.93 22.18 12.27
N GLY A 531 -17.50 21.23 13.01
CA GLY A 531 -17.24 21.04 14.44
C GLY A 531 -16.96 19.59 14.78
N GLY A 532 -16.02 19.29 15.69
CA GLY A 532 -15.75 17.89 16.07
C GLY A 532 -16.97 17.14 16.60
N LEU A 533 -17.86 17.82 17.33
CA LEU A 533 -19.13 17.25 17.82
C LEU A 533 -20.35 17.81 17.08
N VAL A 534 -20.43 19.12 16.92
CA VAL A 534 -21.60 19.82 16.34
C VAL A 534 -21.17 20.83 15.28
N GLY A 535 -21.63 20.70 14.04
CA GLY A 535 -21.28 21.65 12.97
C GLY A 535 -21.75 23.07 13.29
N ARG A 536 -23.06 23.22 13.53
CA ARG A 536 -23.70 24.50 13.88
C ARG A 536 -24.65 24.37 15.05
N ASN A 537 -24.42 25.11 16.13
CA ASN A 537 -25.33 25.27 17.26
C ASN A 537 -26.10 26.59 17.14
N GLU A 538 -27.31 26.56 16.58
CA GLU A 538 -28.18 27.72 16.35
C GLU A 538 -29.25 27.79 17.44
N ARG A 539 -28.94 28.46 18.57
CA ARG A 539 -29.85 28.62 19.72
C ARG A 539 -30.27 27.31 20.41
N GLY A 540 -29.50 26.25 20.21
CA GLY A 540 -29.53 25.02 21.01
C GLY A 540 -28.50 25.04 22.15
N ALA A 541 -28.43 23.94 22.90
CA ALA A 541 -27.51 23.75 24.02
C ALA A 541 -26.60 22.52 23.84
N ILE A 542 -25.30 22.68 24.11
CA ILE A 542 -24.32 21.61 24.19
C ILE A 542 -23.82 21.56 25.64
N ASN A 543 -24.01 20.44 26.34
CA ASN A 543 -23.67 20.27 27.76
C ASN A 543 -22.85 18.99 27.99
N ASP A 544 -21.88 19.02 28.89
CA ASP A 544 -21.20 17.80 29.36
C ASP A 544 -20.69 16.90 28.22
N ALA A 545 -20.01 17.49 27.23
CA ALA A 545 -19.78 16.84 25.93
C ALA A 545 -18.36 17.08 25.41
N TYR A 546 -17.84 16.20 24.55
CA TYR A 546 -16.47 16.38 24.06
C TYR A 546 -16.17 15.85 22.65
N SER A 547 -15.01 16.23 22.11
CA SER A 547 -14.50 15.72 20.85
C SER A 547 -12.98 15.48 20.87
N THR A 548 -12.55 14.36 20.28
CA THR A 548 -11.12 13.99 20.16
C THR A 548 -10.65 13.84 18.71
N GLY A 549 -11.58 13.71 17.76
CA GLY A 549 -11.26 13.49 16.34
C GLY A 549 -10.65 14.70 15.63
N PHE A 550 -9.95 14.44 14.53
CA PHE A 550 -9.39 15.48 13.66
C PHE A 550 -10.51 16.28 12.98
N VAL A 551 -10.43 17.62 13.00
CA VAL A 551 -11.42 18.50 12.39
C VAL A 551 -10.76 19.34 11.30
N ASN A 552 -11.23 19.20 10.06
CA ASN A 552 -10.71 19.90 8.88
C ASN A 552 -11.80 20.67 8.14
N GLY A 553 -11.53 21.91 7.75
CA GLY A 553 -12.38 22.58 6.77
C GLY A 553 -11.88 23.89 6.19
N ILE A 554 -12.80 24.72 5.68
CA ILE A 554 -12.45 25.99 5.03
C ILE A 554 -12.73 27.20 5.93
N SER A 555 -13.87 27.28 6.63
CA SER A 555 -14.21 28.44 7.48
C SER A 555 -15.27 28.12 8.55
N GLU A 556 -15.21 28.82 9.69
CA GLU A 556 -16.00 28.54 10.89
C GLU A 556 -15.76 27.10 11.39
N VAL A 557 -14.47 26.76 11.60
CA VAL A 557 -13.99 25.42 11.98
C VAL A 557 -13.60 25.41 13.47
N GLY A 558 -14.19 24.51 14.26
CA GLY A 558 -13.92 24.43 15.70
C GLY A 558 -13.74 23.00 16.22
N GLY A 559 -12.86 22.82 17.21
CA GLY A 559 -12.58 21.47 17.73
C GLY A 559 -13.83 20.76 18.29
N LEU A 560 -14.77 21.47 18.91
CA LEU A 560 -16.07 20.95 19.35
C LEU A 560 -17.21 21.45 18.46
N ALA A 561 -17.27 22.76 18.19
CA ALA A 561 -18.37 23.37 17.45
C ALA A 561 -17.88 24.34 16.36
N GLY A 562 -18.36 24.19 15.12
CA GLY A 562 -17.95 25.07 14.03
C GLY A 562 -18.46 26.51 14.24
N ARG A 563 -19.77 26.65 14.34
CA ARG A 563 -20.45 27.92 14.64
C ARG A 563 -21.35 27.78 15.87
N ASN A 564 -21.23 28.71 16.83
CA ASN A 564 -22.09 28.78 18.02
C ASN A 564 -22.88 30.08 18.12
N VAL A 565 -24.21 29.96 18.16
CA VAL A 565 -25.22 30.99 18.47
C VAL A 565 -26.15 30.46 19.58
N GLY A 566 -25.65 29.61 20.46
CA GLY A 566 -26.35 29.02 21.59
C GLY A 566 -25.42 28.84 22.79
N SER A 567 -25.82 28.03 23.78
CA SER A 567 -25.01 27.80 24.98
C SER A 567 -24.12 26.56 24.84
N ILE A 568 -22.84 26.70 25.16
CA ILE A 568 -21.91 25.57 25.34
C ILE A 568 -21.52 25.56 26.82
N ASN A 569 -21.61 24.40 27.49
CA ASN A 569 -21.40 24.29 28.93
C ASN A 569 -20.65 23.00 29.31
N ARG A 570 -19.58 23.10 30.10
CA ARG A 570 -18.75 21.94 30.53
C ARG A 570 -18.42 20.99 29.39
N ALA A 571 -17.85 21.52 28.31
CA ALA A 571 -17.52 20.75 27.13
C ALA A 571 -16.06 20.95 26.72
N TYR A 572 -15.44 19.95 26.08
CA TYR A 572 -14.04 20.06 25.67
C TYR A 572 -13.69 19.51 24.30
N SER A 573 -12.57 19.96 23.74
CA SER A 573 -11.96 19.39 22.53
C SER A 573 -10.45 19.15 22.70
N VAL A 574 -9.96 18.03 22.17
CA VAL A 574 -8.51 17.70 22.14
C VAL A 574 -8.00 17.31 20.76
N GLY A 575 -8.88 17.19 19.75
CA GLY A 575 -8.48 16.91 18.38
C GLY A 575 -7.74 18.06 17.71
N LYS A 576 -6.93 17.74 16.70
CA LYS A 576 -6.29 18.72 15.81
C LYS A 576 -7.35 19.45 14.99
N VAL A 577 -7.18 20.77 14.81
CA VAL A 577 -8.13 21.62 14.08
C VAL A 577 -7.43 22.39 12.96
N THR A 578 -7.77 22.08 11.70
CA THR A 578 -7.23 22.77 10.52
C THR A 578 -8.32 23.50 9.76
N ALA A 579 -8.05 24.75 9.38
CA ALA A 579 -8.88 25.54 8.49
C ALA A 579 -8.02 26.13 7.38
N ALA A 580 -8.51 26.09 6.13
CA ALA A 580 -7.83 26.76 5.02
C ALA A 580 -7.88 28.29 5.16
N GLU A 581 -9.02 28.84 5.61
CA GLU A 581 -9.25 30.28 5.73
C GLU A 581 -10.17 30.61 6.94
N GLY A 582 -10.58 31.89 7.05
CA GLY A 582 -11.71 32.29 7.89
C GLY A 582 -11.50 32.15 9.41
N SER A 583 -12.60 31.84 10.12
CA SER A 583 -12.60 31.72 11.58
C SER A 583 -12.33 30.27 12.01
N VAL A 584 -11.18 30.02 12.62
CA VAL A 584 -10.80 28.76 13.27
C VAL A 584 -10.73 28.94 14.77
N GLY A 585 -10.88 27.90 15.59
CA GLY A 585 -10.61 27.96 17.02
C GLY A 585 -10.56 26.59 17.69
N GLY A 586 -9.81 26.49 18.79
CA GLY A 586 -9.54 25.19 19.43
C GLY A 586 -10.79 24.48 19.97
N LEU A 587 -11.78 25.23 20.45
CA LEU A 587 -13.09 24.72 20.88
C LEU A 587 -14.22 25.12 19.93
N VAL A 588 -14.36 26.42 19.66
CA VAL A 588 -15.39 26.96 18.75
C VAL A 588 -14.72 27.71 17.61
N GLY A 589 -15.16 27.51 16.36
CA GLY A 589 -14.62 28.22 15.20
C GLY A 589 -15.06 29.69 15.18
N ARG A 590 -16.38 29.91 15.20
CA ARG A 590 -17.00 31.23 15.33
C ARG A 590 -18.07 31.26 16.42
N ASN A 591 -17.87 32.12 17.40
CA ASN A 591 -18.74 32.23 18.58
C ASN A 591 -19.53 33.56 18.58
N PHE A 592 -20.80 33.51 19.00
CA PHE A 592 -21.68 34.67 19.17
C PHE A 592 -22.34 34.74 20.57
N GLU A 593 -22.30 33.65 21.34
CA GLU A 593 -23.02 33.48 22.61
C GLU A 593 -22.09 32.85 23.69
N PRO A 594 -22.47 32.80 24.98
CA PRO A 594 -21.57 32.34 26.03
C PRO A 594 -21.07 30.89 25.89
N VAL A 595 -19.76 30.71 26.05
CA VAL A 595 -19.11 29.43 26.35
C VAL A 595 -18.83 29.38 27.85
N ILE A 596 -19.47 28.47 28.57
CA ILE A 596 -19.42 28.34 30.02
C ILE A 596 -18.55 27.12 30.36
N SER A 597 -17.45 27.34 31.08
CA SER A 597 -16.55 26.27 31.56
C SER A 597 -16.06 25.30 30.46
N GLY A 598 -16.04 25.76 29.20
CA GLY A 598 -15.58 25.01 28.04
C GLY A 598 -14.06 25.12 27.88
N ARG A 599 -13.39 24.02 27.53
CA ARG A 599 -11.92 23.91 27.54
C ARG A 599 -11.38 23.25 26.30
N TYR A 600 -10.14 23.51 25.91
CA TYR A 600 -9.53 22.77 24.82
C TYR A 600 -8.03 22.65 24.98
N ASN A 601 -7.46 21.59 24.40
CA ASN A 601 -6.01 21.42 24.34
C ASN A 601 -5.42 22.34 23.26
N SER A 602 -4.68 23.38 23.68
CA SER A 602 -4.08 24.35 22.77
C SER A 602 -2.87 23.80 22.01
N GLN A 603 -2.21 22.75 22.52
CA GLN A 603 -1.05 22.14 21.86
C GLN A 603 -1.49 21.24 20.70
N THR A 604 -2.49 20.37 20.91
CA THR A 604 -2.99 19.48 19.85
C THR A 604 -3.87 20.21 18.85
N SER A 605 -4.71 21.16 19.29
CA SER A 605 -5.53 21.95 18.37
C SER A 605 -4.69 22.91 17.53
N GLY A 606 -3.59 23.43 18.09
CA GLY A 606 -2.72 24.45 17.47
C GLY A 606 -3.21 25.90 17.62
N HIS A 607 -4.15 26.20 18.52
CA HIS A 607 -4.86 27.49 18.62
C HIS A 607 -4.86 28.07 20.05
N GLY A 608 -5.03 29.39 20.19
CA GLY A 608 -4.88 30.12 21.48
C GLY A 608 -6.04 31.06 21.86
N ASP A 609 -7.20 30.94 21.20
CA ASP A 609 -8.36 31.84 21.33
C ASP A 609 -9.13 31.74 22.67
N ALA A 610 -8.78 32.56 23.65
CA ALA A 610 -9.46 32.62 24.95
C ALA A 610 -10.96 33.01 24.89
N ASP A 611 -11.39 33.77 23.86
CA ASP A 611 -12.80 34.20 23.70
C ASP A 611 -13.73 33.09 23.16
N LYS A 612 -13.17 31.93 22.81
CA LYS A 612 -13.89 30.79 22.20
C LYS A 612 -13.87 29.53 23.05
N GLY A 613 -13.28 29.60 24.24
CA GLY A 613 -13.03 28.50 25.15
C GLY A 613 -11.77 28.76 25.97
N ILE A 614 -11.56 28.01 27.06
CA ILE A 614 -10.39 28.19 27.93
C ILE A 614 -9.25 27.27 27.44
N PRO A 615 -8.15 27.80 26.88
CA PRO A 615 -6.99 26.99 26.49
C PRO A 615 -6.35 26.31 27.70
N ARG A 616 -5.87 25.08 27.47
CA ARG A 616 -5.10 24.26 28.41
C ARG A 616 -4.02 23.49 27.66
N THR A 617 -2.90 23.19 28.31
CA THR A 617 -1.90 22.24 27.79
C THR A 617 -2.43 20.80 27.83
N THR A 618 -1.78 19.87 27.12
CA THR A 618 -2.01 18.42 27.24
C THR A 618 -1.96 17.97 28.70
N ALA A 619 -0.89 18.36 29.42
CA ALA A 619 -0.73 18.04 30.83
C ALA A 619 -1.87 18.61 31.69
N GLU A 620 -2.27 19.87 31.49
CA GLU A 620 -3.39 20.46 32.23
C GLU A 620 -4.74 19.80 31.91
N MET A 621 -4.96 19.38 30.66
CA MET A 621 -6.17 18.65 30.25
C MET A 621 -6.25 17.23 30.84
N LYS A 622 -5.13 16.66 31.31
CA LYS A 622 -5.05 15.40 32.06
C LYS A 622 -5.15 15.60 33.59
N GLN A 623 -5.48 16.79 34.10
CA GLN A 623 -5.49 17.12 35.53
C GLN A 623 -6.87 17.58 36.02
N ARG A 624 -7.48 16.85 36.96
CA ARG A 624 -8.85 17.10 37.47
C ARG A 624 -9.03 18.52 38.00
N ALA A 625 -8.01 19.01 38.72
CA ALA A 625 -8.01 20.34 39.34
C ALA A 625 -8.14 21.50 38.32
N THR A 626 -7.90 21.26 37.03
CA THR A 626 -8.08 22.30 36.00
C THR A 626 -9.52 22.44 35.53
N PHE A 627 -10.38 21.47 35.81
CA PHE A 627 -11.81 21.42 35.46
C PHE A 627 -12.73 21.82 36.61
N GLU A 628 -12.32 21.58 37.86
CA GLU A 628 -13.05 21.98 39.07
C GLU A 628 -13.10 23.51 39.27
N PRO A 629 -14.11 24.06 39.99
CA PRO A 629 -15.22 23.35 40.64
C PRO A 629 -16.41 23.06 39.70
N ASP A 630 -16.34 23.45 38.43
CA ASP A 630 -17.50 23.50 37.54
C ASP A 630 -17.97 22.12 37.06
N TRP A 631 -17.09 21.11 37.05
CA TRP A 631 -17.34 19.77 36.47
C TRP A 631 -17.62 18.71 37.54
N ASP A 632 -18.66 17.89 37.34
CA ASP A 632 -19.06 16.83 38.28
C ASP A 632 -18.32 15.51 38.01
N PHE A 633 -17.18 15.33 38.69
CA PHE A 633 -16.41 14.07 38.69
C PHE A 633 -16.95 12.98 39.65
N VAL A 634 -18.10 13.20 40.28
CA VAL A 634 -18.77 12.19 41.12
C VAL A 634 -19.78 11.39 40.29
N HIS A 635 -20.56 12.08 39.45
CA HIS A 635 -21.68 11.47 38.72
C HIS A 635 -21.51 11.43 37.20
N ILE A 636 -20.90 12.44 36.58
CA ILE A 636 -20.87 12.58 35.10
C ILE A 636 -19.50 12.19 34.54
N TRP A 637 -18.43 12.78 35.08
CA TRP A 637 -17.08 12.66 34.56
C TRP A 637 -16.21 11.72 35.41
N THR A 638 -15.19 11.14 34.79
CA THR A 638 -14.07 10.45 35.43
C THR A 638 -12.76 10.90 34.79
N ILE A 639 -11.66 10.78 35.51
CA ILE A 639 -10.32 11.08 34.99
C ILE A 639 -9.29 10.26 35.76
N GLU A 640 -8.33 9.65 35.05
CA GLU A 640 -7.11 9.15 35.69
C GLU A 640 -6.03 10.24 35.62
N GLU A 641 -5.74 10.84 36.77
CA GLU A 641 -4.82 11.98 36.91
C GLU A 641 -3.48 11.72 36.19
N GLY A 642 -3.14 12.62 35.27
CA GLY A 642 -1.90 12.57 34.50
C GLY A 642 -1.87 11.54 33.37
N LYS A 643 -2.90 10.71 33.18
CA LYS A 643 -2.90 9.66 32.14
C LYS A 643 -3.88 9.88 31.00
N VAL A 644 -5.12 10.29 31.30
CA VAL A 644 -6.19 10.40 30.29
C VAL A 644 -6.97 11.71 30.45
N TYR A 645 -7.62 12.14 29.38
CA TYR A 645 -8.58 13.23 29.41
C TYR A 645 -9.85 12.84 30.19
N PRO A 646 -10.68 13.80 30.65
CA PRO A 646 -11.96 13.50 31.30
C PRO A 646 -12.86 12.64 30.40
N ALA A 647 -13.21 11.44 30.85
CA ALA A 647 -14.15 10.56 30.18
C ALA A 647 -15.53 10.64 30.82
N LEU A 648 -16.59 10.40 30.04
CA LEU A 648 -17.94 10.23 30.59
C LEU A 648 -18.06 8.85 31.26
N ARG A 649 -18.60 8.82 32.49
CA ARG A 649 -18.58 7.65 33.38
C ARG A 649 -19.28 6.41 32.81
N ASP A 650 -20.32 6.60 32.02
CA ASP A 650 -21.13 5.50 31.48
C ASP A 650 -20.45 4.79 30.28
N PHE A 651 -19.33 5.32 29.79
CA PHE A 651 -18.65 4.87 28.57
C PHE A 651 -17.20 4.41 28.78
N ILE A 652 -16.77 4.20 30.04
CA ILE A 652 -15.36 3.88 30.40
C ILE A 652 -14.78 2.67 29.63
N GLY A 653 -15.61 1.73 29.18
CA GLY A 653 -15.16 0.59 28.36
C GLY A 653 -14.77 0.93 26.91
N ASN A 654 -15.32 2.03 26.35
CA ASN A 654 -15.30 2.32 24.91
C ASN A 654 -14.69 3.70 24.56
N ILE A 655 -14.06 4.40 25.51
CA ILE A 655 -13.53 5.75 25.28
C ILE A 655 -12.04 5.72 24.92
N GLY A 656 -11.71 6.51 23.90
CA GLY A 656 -10.33 6.78 23.48
C GLY A 656 -9.44 7.17 24.66
N ARG A 657 -8.32 6.45 24.76
CA ARG A 657 -7.18 6.83 25.61
C ARG A 657 -6.73 8.24 25.24
N ASP A 658 -5.82 8.80 26.04
CA ASP A 658 -5.00 9.88 25.53
C ASP A 658 -4.41 9.49 24.15
N VAL A 659 -4.35 10.45 23.23
CA VAL A 659 -3.90 10.25 21.84
C VAL A 659 -2.66 11.09 21.51
N ALA A 660 -2.08 11.76 22.52
CA ALA A 660 -0.87 12.54 22.37
C ALA A 660 0.35 11.67 22.75
N PRO A 661 1.30 11.42 21.84
CA PRO A 661 2.60 10.87 22.21
C PRO A 661 3.33 11.77 23.22
N PRO A 662 4.15 11.22 24.14
CA PRO A 662 5.04 12.02 24.97
C PRO A 662 6.04 12.79 24.12
N THR A 663 6.59 13.91 24.62
CA THR A 663 7.52 14.76 23.86
C THR A 663 8.81 15.09 24.62
N VAL A 664 9.93 15.21 23.90
CA VAL A 664 11.24 15.58 24.48
C VAL A 664 11.36 17.11 24.61
N VAL A 665 11.77 17.53 25.80
CA VAL A 665 11.95 18.93 26.20
C VAL A 665 13.42 19.37 26.06
N SER A 666 14.40 18.50 26.35
CA SER A 666 15.83 18.80 26.22
C SER A 666 16.71 17.54 26.23
N ALA A 667 17.92 17.64 25.64
CA ALA A 667 18.97 16.62 25.64
C ALA A 667 20.34 17.25 25.96
N VAL A 668 21.18 16.58 26.76
CA VAL A 668 22.54 17.04 27.14
C VAL A 668 23.51 15.87 27.38
N MET A 669 24.82 16.09 27.24
CA MET A 669 25.88 15.14 27.63
C MET A 669 26.33 15.39 29.09
N ASP A 670 26.70 14.33 29.80
CA ASP A 670 27.29 14.41 31.14
C ASP A 670 28.75 14.89 31.05
N VAL A 671 29.14 15.85 31.89
CA VAL A 671 30.47 16.47 31.84
C VAL A 671 31.50 15.66 32.64
N GLU A 672 31.05 14.84 33.59
CA GLU A 672 31.94 13.96 34.36
C GLU A 672 32.16 12.59 33.69
N GLN A 673 31.31 12.23 32.73
CA GLN A 673 31.28 10.96 32.01
C GLN A 673 30.98 11.22 30.51
N PRO A 674 32.02 11.36 29.65
CA PRO A 674 31.87 11.76 28.24
C PRO A 674 31.24 10.68 27.36
N ASP A 675 30.79 9.58 27.95
CA ASP A 675 30.08 8.42 27.40
C ASP A 675 28.59 8.38 27.81
N ARG A 676 28.07 9.43 28.47
CA ARG A 676 26.71 9.45 29.04
C ARG A 676 25.84 10.64 28.58
N ILE A 677 24.58 10.37 28.23
CA ILE A 677 23.60 11.33 27.66
C ILE A 677 22.31 11.33 28.49
N LEU A 678 21.69 12.50 28.67
CA LEU A 678 20.45 12.70 29.45
C LEU A 678 19.34 13.32 28.58
N LEU A 679 18.15 12.72 28.55
CA LEU A 679 16.94 13.22 27.88
C LEU A 679 15.85 13.58 28.89
N HIS A 680 15.12 14.68 28.66
CA HIS A 680 14.03 15.15 29.51
C HIS A 680 12.69 15.17 28.75
N PHE A 681 11.59 14.75 29.39
CA PHE A 681 10.26 14.62 28.78
C PHE A 681 9.22 15.53 29.45
N ASP A 682 8.13 15.83 28.75
CA ASP A 682 7.00 16.62 29.25
C ASP A 682 6.11 15.84 30.24
N GLU A 683 5.95 14.54 30.06
CA GLU A 683 5.28 13.61 30.99
C GLU A 683 6.15 12.42 31.43
N GLU A 684 5.60 11.54 32.27
CA GLU A 684 6.32 10.35 32.75
C GLU A 684 6.31 9.27 31.68
N VAL A 685 7.51 8.80 31.31
CA VAL A 685 7.70 7.79 30.28
C VAL A 685 8.23 6.48 30.86
N ARG A 686 8.08 5.43 30.07
CA ARG A 686 8.70 4.12 30.27
C ARG A 686 9.40 3.71 28.99
N LEU A 687 10.61 3.20 29.14
CA LEU A 687 11.32 2.47 28.11
C LEU A 687 11.16 0.98 28.41
N THR A 688 10.64 0.19 27.47
CA THR A 688 10.53 -1.28 27.64
C THR A 688 11.59 -2.07 26.86
N ASP A 689 12.21 -1.44 25.87
CA ASP A 689 13.35 -1.91 25.09
C ASP A 689 14.22 -0.70 24.67
N ALA A 690 15.52 -0.91 24.45
CA ALA A 690 16.41 0.12 23.90
C ALA A 690 16.64 -0.03 22.40
N ASP A 691 16.05 -1.06 21.79
CA ASP A 691 15.98 -1.21 20.34
C ASP A 691 15.29 0.06 19.76
N GLY A 692 15.75 0.55 18.61
CA GLY A 692 15.23 1.81 18.04
C GLY A 692 15.73 3.12 18.67
N VAL A 693 16.45 3.09 19.79
CA VAL A 693 17.24 4.24 20.26
C VAL A 693 18.58 4.24 19.51
N MET A 694 18.90 5.34 18.82
CA MET A 694 20.13 5.49 18.04
C MET A 694 20.93 6.69 18.54
N ILE A 695 22.18 6.46 18.98
CA ILE A 695 23.14 7.52 19.31
C ILE A 695 24.25 7.45 18.27
N GLU A 696 24.32 8.46 17.41
CA GLU A 696 25.35 8.58 16.37
C GLU A 696 26.45 9.54 16.81
N SER A 697 27.70 9.17 16.53
CA SER A 697 28.89 10.02 16.66
C SER A 697 29.49 10.17 15.26
N ASP A 698 29.50 11.39 14.71
CA ASP A 698 29.86 11.67 13.30
C ASP A 698 29.07 10.83 12.26
N GLY A 699 27.83 10.48 12.58
CA GLY A 699 26.99 9.62 11.73
C GLY A 699 27.35 8.13 11.79
N VAL A 700 28.18 7.71 12.76
CA VAL A 700 28.44 6.30 13.08
C VAL A 700 27.67 5.95 14.35
N GLY A 701 26.80 4.92 14.28
CA GLY A 701 26.05 4.45 15.44
C GLY A 701 26.95 3.88 16.53
N THR A 702 26.72 4.28 17.78
CA THR A 702 27.39 3.77 18.99
C THR A 702 26.52 2.74 19.71
N THR A 703 27.14 1.86 20.50
CA THR A 703 26.41 0.80 21.23
C THR A 703 25.99 1.31 22.60
N ILE A 704 24.69 1.27 22.91
CA ILE A 704 24.17 1.56 24.25
C ILE A 704 24.50 0.39 25.18
N ILE A 705 25.12 0.67 26.33
CA ILE A 705 25.54 -0.33 27.32
C ILE A 705 24.72 -0.29 28.62
N ASP A 706 24.05 0.83 28.93
CA ASP A 706 23.17 0.97 30.09
C ASP A 706 22.10 2.04 29.85
N VAL A 707 20.95 1.89 30.53
CA VAL A 707 19.84 2.87 30.51
C VAL A 707 19.19 3.00 31.88
N GLU A 708 19.10 4.22 32.40
CA GLU A 708 18.47 4.52 33.69
C GLU A 708 17.19 5.35 33.52
N GLY A 709 16.07 4.91 34.12
CA GLY A 709 14.85 5.72 34.29
C GLY A 709 13.52 4.99 34.09
N GLU A 710 13.02 4.28 35.10
CA GLU A 710 11.65 3.73 35.08
C GLU A 710 10.62 4.71 35.67
N SER A 711 9.56 5.03 34.93
CA SER A 711 8.46 5.93 35.37
C SER A 711 8.97 7.28 35.86
N THR A 712 9.81 7.94 35.06
CA THR A 712 10.36 9.26 35.35
C THR A 712 10.21 10.20 34.15
N LYS A 713 10.59 11.47 34.33
CA LYS A 713 10.69 12.45 33.23
C LYS A 713 12.10 12.58 32.65
N ILE A 714 13.05 11.74 33.06
CA ILE A 714 14.45 11.80 32.62
C ILE A 714 14.95 10.38 32.30
N LEU A 715 15.39 10.15 31.06
CA LEU A 715 16.10 8.93 30.67
C LEU A 715 17.59 9.24 30.52
N ALA A 716 18.44 8.41 31.11
CA ALA A 716 19.89 8.48 30.93
C ALA A 716 20.39 7.28 30.13
N PHE A 717 21.28 7.50 29.17
CA PHE A 717 21.86 6.48 28.29
C PHE A 717 23.38 6.52 28.39
N THR A 718 24.03 5.36 28.51
CA THR A 718 25.50 5.24 28.51
C THR A 718 25.93 4.42 27.30
N VAL A 719 26.99 4.84 26.60
CA VAL A 719 27.50 4.18 25.37
C VAL A 719 28.84 3.46 25.59
N SER A 720 29.21 2.59 24.67
CA SER A 720 30.36 1.67 24.81
C SER A 720 31.74 2.33 24.85
N ASP A 721 31.90 3.47 24.18
CA ASP A 721 33.17 4.14 23.94
C ASP A 721 32.98 5.65 24.07
N ALA A 722 33.98 6.35 24.64
CA ALA A 722 33.97 7.81 24.73
C ALA A 722 34.20 8.46 23.35
N PHE A 723 33.51 9.57 23.07
CA PHE A 723 33.51 10.20 21.74
C PHE A 723 34.87 10.78 21.33
N GLU A 724 35.21 10.63 20.05
CA GLU A 724 36.50 11.07 19.47
C GLU A 724 36.53 12.58 19.14
N GLN A 725 37.74 13.09 18.93
CA GLN A 725 37.96 14.47 18.51
C GLN A 725 37.23 14.80 17.20
N GLY A 726 36.60 15.98 17.17
CA GLY A 726 35.81 16.47 16.04
C GLY A 726 34.32 16.11 16.14
N ALA A 727 34.00 15.08 16.95
CA ALA A 727 32.78 14.32 16.74
C ALA A 727 31.50 15.04 17.12
N GLU A 728 30.54 15.06 16.20
CA GLU A 728 29.18 15.54 16.41
C GLU A 728 28.28 14.41 16.91
N VAL A 729 27.75 14.55 18.13
CA VAL A 729 26.91 13.53 18.77
C VAL A 729 25.43 13.87 18.55
N ILE A 730 24.67 12.93 18.00
CA ILE A 730 23.26 13.07 17.61
C ILE A 730 22.44 11.93 18.21
N PHE A 731 21.35 12.27 18.90
CA PHE A 731 20.36 11.32 19.38
C PHE A 731 19.17 11.22 18.40
N SER A 732 18.75 10.00 18.06
CA SER A 732 17.53 9.73 17.29
C SER A 732 16.74 8.56 17.89
N TYR A 733 15.44 8.52 17.61
CA TYR A 733 14.55 7.44 18.05
C TYR A 733 13.58 7.03 16.94
N ASP A 734 13.58 5.72 16.63
CA ASP A 734 12.69 5.07 15.67
C ASP A 734 11.61 4.24 16.38
N ALA A 735 10.36 4.68 16.25
CA ALA A 735 9.19 4.05 16.85
C ALA A 735 8.77 2.71 16.20
N LEU A 736 9.38 2.32 15.08
CA LEU A 736 9.19 0.98 14.49
C LEU A 736 10.07 -0.09 15.16
N LEU A 737 11.15 0.34 15.82
CA LEU A 737 12.14 -0.54 16.42
C LEU A 737 12.14 -0.48 17.95
N GLY A 738 11.55 0.57 18.55
CA GLY A 738 11.56 0.81 20.00
C GLY A 738 10.24 1.19 20.64
N ASN A 739 10.21 1.14 21.97
CA ASN A 739 9.07 1.44 22.83
C ASN A 739 9.43 2.39 23.99
N ILE A 740 9.63 3.67 23.68
CA ILE A 740 9.34 4.78 24.60
C ILE A 740 7.83 5.01 24.59
N VAL A 741 7.16 4.68 25.68
CA VAL A 741 5.70 4.88 25.86
C VAL A 741 5.40 5.75 27.06
N ASP A 742 4.30 6.50 27.01
CA ASP A 742 3.73 7.14 28.20
C ASP A 742 3.04 6.12 29.14
N LEU A 743 2.42 6.61 30.23
CA LEU A 743 1.65 5.78 31.16
C LEU A 743 0.26 5.35 30.65
N ALA A 744 -0.21 5.86 29.51
CA ALA A 744 -1.45 5.46 28.82
C ALA A 744 -1.20 4.38 27.74
N GLY A 745 0.06 4.19 27.35
CA GLY A 745 0.52 3.26 26.32
C GLY A 745 0.69 3.90 24.94
N ASN A 746 0.76 5.24 24.83
CA ASN A 746 1.06 5.90 23.56
C ASN A 746 2.57 5.87 23.30
N PRO A 747 3.01 5.31 22.16
CA PRO A 747 4.40 5.38 21.76
C PRO A 747 4.78 6.80 21.36
N MET A 748 5.98 7.23 21.73
CA MET A 748 6.64 8.37 21.08
C MET A 748 6.64 8.13 19.57
N SER A 749 6.13 9.08 18.78
CA SER A 749 5.90 8.86 17.35
C SER A 749 7.19 8.81 16.52
N SER A 750 8.24 9.49 16.96
CA SER A 750 9.66 9.41 16.56
C SER A 750 10.41 10.62 17.13
N LEU A 751 11.74 10.56 17.18
CA LEU A 751 12.59 11.75 17.37
C LEU A 751 13.68 11.77 16.32
N ALA A 752 13.66 12.76 15.43
CA ALA A 752 14.65 12.91 14.38
C ALA A 752 15.79 13.83 14.83
N GLY A 753 16.97 13.26 15.08
CA GLY A 753 18.26 13.96 15.11
C GLY A 753 18.36 15.16 16.04
N GLN A 754 18.38 14.95 17.35
CA GLN A 754 18.69 15.97 18.33
C GLN A 754 20.20 16.04 18.59
N ILE A 755 20.83 17.17 18.23
CA ILE A 755 22.28 17.41 18.43
C ILE A 755 22.57 17.57 19.93
N VAL A 756 23.62 16.88 20.41
CA VAL A 756 24.04 16.86 21.81
C VAL A 756 25.40 17.54 22.03
N TYR A 757 26.42 17.33 21.18
CA TYR A 757 27.79 17.85 21.42
C TYR A 757 28.71 17.93 20.16
N LYS A 758 29.86 18.65 20.23
CA LYS A 758 30.93 18.69 19.18
C LYS A 758 32.35 19.10 19.66
N LEU A 759 33.41 18.40 19.22
CA LEU A 759 34.84 18.64 19.56
C LEU A 759 35.65 19.42 18.47
N PRO A 760 36.83 20.03 18.75
CA PRO A 760 37.66 20.80 17.78
C PRO A 760 38.52 19.91 16.85
N VAL A 761 39.12 20.40 15.74
CA VAL A 761 40.02 19.62 14.83
C VAL A 761 41.29 20.38 14.42
N ILE A 762 42.46 19.71 14.26
CA ILE A 762 43.72 20.28 13.71
C ILE A 762 44.06 19.67 12.33
N GLY A 763 44.13 20.48 11.27
CA GLY A 763 44.60 20.10 9.93
C GLY A 763 46.02 20.61 9.60
N ILE A 764 46.76 19.89 8.75
CA ILE A 764 48.17 20.16 8.39
C ILE A 764 48.34 20.28 6.87
N MET A 765 49.23 21.18 6.42
CA MET A 765 49.66 21.32 5.02
C MET A 765 51.19 21.35 4.93
N MET A 766 51.78 20.59 3.99
CA MET A 766 53.24 20.54 3.76
C MET A 766 53.57 20.70 2.26
N LYS A 767 54.40 21.68 1.90
CA LYS A 767 54.72 22.04 0.51
C LYS A 767 56.22 22.14 0.25
N LYS A 768 56.70 21.61 -0.88
CA LYS A 768 58.06 21.81 -1.38
C LYS A 768 58.26 23.23 -1.94
N ALA A 769 59.51 23.62 -2.21
CA ALA A 769 59.86 24.94 -2.73
C ALA A 769 59.24 25.26 -4.12
N ASP A 770 58.98 24.24 -4.95
CA ASP A 770 58.23 24.33 -6.21
C ASP A 770 56.68 24.37 -6.05
N ALA A 771 56.19 24.45 -4.81
CA ALA A 771 54.78 24.38 -4.40
C ALA A 771 54.07 23.02 -4.64
N SER A 772 54.79 21.97 -5.06
CA SER A 772 54.27 20.60 -5.02
C SER A 772 54.12 20.10 -3.58
N ASP A 773 53.26 19.11 -3.38
CA ASP A 773 53.02 18.54 -2.05
C ASP A 773 54.25 17.79 -1.53
N TYR A 774 54.52 17.93 -0.23
CA TYR A 774 55.52 17.14 0.48
C TYR A 774 54.81 16.09 1.34
N GLU A 775 55.07 14.82 1.06
CA GLU A 775 54.58 13.70 1.87
C GLU A 775 55.44 13.54 3.13
N ASN A 776 54.79 13.45 4.29
CA ASN A 776 55.42 13.33 5.60
C ASN A 776 56.52 12.24 5.61
N GLY A 777 57.75 12.61 5.95
CA GLY A 777 58.90 11.71 6.00
C GLY A 777 59.57 11.32 4.65
N GLY A 778 59.08 11.79 3.49
CA GLY A 778 59.67 11.50 2.18
C GLY A 778 60.98 12.26 1.87
N TRP A 779 61.80 11.80 0.92
CA TRP A 779 63.01 12.53 0.49
C TRP A 779 62.73 13.55 -0.62
N THR A 780 63.48 14.65 -0.63
CA THR A 780 63.45 15.65 -1.72
C THR A 780 64.78 16.42 -1.81
N ASN A 781 65.08 17.02 -2.96
CA ASN A 781 66.17 17.98 -3.13
C ASN A 781 65.78 19.45 -2.86
N GLN A 782 64.59 19.70 -2.32
CA GLN A 782 64.02 21.03 -2.08
C GLN A 782 63.71 21.31 -0.61
N SER A 783 63.59 22.59 -0.25
CA SER A 783 63.09 23.02 1.06
C SER A 783 61.58 22.79 1.21
N VAL A 784 61.09 22.66 2.45
CA VAL A 784 59.68 22.32 2.76
C VAL A 784 59.06 23.35 3.70
N THR A 785 57.82 23.76 3.45
CA THR A 785 57.01 24.66 4.30
C THR A 785 55.86 23.90 4.93
N VAL A 786 55.65 24.06 6.24
CA VAL A 786 54.60 23.43 7.06
C VAL A 786 53.65 24.48 7.61
N ILE A 787 52.34 24.24 7.55
CA ILE A 787 51.27 25.08 8.11
C ILE A 787 50.27 24.19 8.86
N ALA A 788 49.76 24.63 10.01
CA ALA A 788 48.67 23.99 10.75
C ALA A 788 47.46 24.93 10.87
N ASN A 789 46.24 24.40 10.80
CA ASN A 789 44.99 25.13 10.95
C ASN A 789 44.02 24.40 11.88
N VAL A 790 43.19 25.13 12.64
CA VAL A 790 42.08 24.56 13.42
C VAL A 790 40.77 24.77 12.67
N GLU A 791 40.05 23.69 12.40
CA GLU A 791 38.83 23.67 11.57
C GLU A 791 37.63 23.11 12.36
N ALA A 792 36.56 23.92 12.52
CA ALA A 792 35.36 23.64 13.33
C ALA A 792 35.56 23.47 14.85
N GLY A 793 34.46 23.63 15.62
CA GLY A 793 34.44 23.65 17.09
C GLY A 793 34.90 24.97 17.76
N ALA A 794 35.69 25.78 17.06
CA ALA A 794 36.34 26.99 17.60
C ALA A 794 35.43 28.22 17.85
N GLY A 795 34.19 28.04 18.33
CA GLY A 795 33.45 29.13 18.99
C GLY A 795 34.19 29.64 20.23
N ASP A 796 34.94 28.72 20.87
CA ASP A 796 35.54 28.86 22.19
C ASP A 796 36.96 28.24 22.24
N MET A 797 37.88 28.59 21.32
CA MET A 797 39.29 28.19 21.46
C MET A 797 39.99 28.96 22.59
N ALA A 798 40.80 28.27 23.40
CA ALA A 798 41.57 28.85 24.52
C ALA A 798 43.06 29.02 24.20
N GLU A 799 43.77 27.96 23.78
CA GLU A 799 45.24 27.95 23.62
C GLU A 799 45.71 27.07 22.43
N PHE A 800 46.87 27.38 21.79
CA PHE A 800 47.46 26.63 20.66
C PHE A 800 49.00 26.77 20.61
N PHE A 801 49.76 25.66 20.54
CA PHE A 801 51.23 25.60 20.61
C PHE A 801 51.88 24.65 19.57
N TYR A 802 53.20 24.77 19.37
CA TYR A 802 54.03 23.83 18.59
C TYR A 802 55.46 23.63 19.15
N THR A 803 56.15 22.55 18.75
CA THR A 803 57.60 22.31 18.98
C THR A 803 58.33 21.91 17.68
N LEU A 804 59.66 22.06 17.65
CA LEU A 804 60.54 21.70 16.53
C LEU A 804 61.78 20.97 17.06
N ASN A 805 62.11 19.80 16.49
CA ASN A 805 63.26 18.95 16.85
C ASN A 805 63.39 18.68 18.37
N GLY A 806 62.26 18.54 19.07
CA GLY A 806 62.22 18.33 20.53
C GLY A 806 62.60 19.55 21.38
N GLY A 807 62.54 20.76 20.79
CA GLY A 807 62.75 22.03 21.49
C GLY A 807 61.59 22.45 22.40
N LEU A 808 61.70 23.65 22.97
CA LEU A 808 60.66 24.26 23.81
C LEU A 808 59.37 24.54 23.02
N GLU A 809 58.23 24.45 23.72
CA GLU A 809 56.92 24.87 23.23
C GLU A 809 56.91 26.36 22.85
N GLN A 810 56.28 26.64 21.71
CA GLN A 810 56.13 27.97 21.14
C GLN A 810 54.66 28.19 20.82
N ALA A 811 54.11 29.33 21.23
CA ALA A 811 52.74 29.71 20.91
C ALA A 811 52.56 29.77 19.39
N TYR A 812 51.56 29.06 18.86
CA TYR A 812 51.34 28.95 17.43
C TYR A 812 50.12 29.77 17.01
N THR A 813 50.33 30.69 16.07
CA THR A 813 49.25 31.45 15.47
C THR A 813 48.67 30.64 14.31
N ASN A 814 47.40 30.23 14.44
CA ASN A 814 46.63 29.48 13.46
C ASN A 814 46.92 29.91 12.01
N GLY A 815 47.38 29.00 11.16
CA GLY A 815 47.71 29.25 9.75
C GLY A 815 49.11 29.81 9.44
N SER A 816 50.01 29.94 10.42
CA SER A 816 51.35 30.54 10.21
C SER A 816 52.38 29.54 9.62
N PRO A 817 53.16 29.91 8.58
CA PRO A 817 54.10 28.98 7.93
C PRO A 817 55.43 28.82 8.69
N ILE A 818 55.96 27.59 8.68
CA ILE A 818 57.28 27.20 9.20
C ILE A 818 58.09 26.60 8.04
N VAL A 819 59.29 27.10 7.75
CA VAL A 819 60.11 26.65 6.60
C VAL A 819 61.35 25.88 7.06
N ILE A 820 61.56 24.69 6.49
CA ILE A 820 62.66 23.77 6.76
C ILE A 820 63.59 23.72 5.53
N THR A 821 64.87 24.04 5.73
CA THR A 821 65.87 24.17 4.65
C THR A 821 67.09 23.27 4.79
N GLU A 822 67.33 22.73 5.99
CA GLU A 822 68.51 21.96 6.34
C GLU A 822 68.49 20.54 5.75
N GLU A 823 69.64 20.06 5.28
CA GLU A 823 69.82 18.68 4.81
C GLU A 823 69.83 17.69 6.00
N GLY A 824 69.22 16.52 5.81
CA GLY A 824 68.96 15.55 6.89
C GLY A 824 67.48 15.46 7.26
N THR A 825 67.16 15.04 8.49
CA THR A 825 65.80 14.74 8.98
C THR A 825 65.40 15.67 10.14
N ASN A 826 64.17 16.19 10.14
CA ASN A 826 63.64 17.17 11.10
C ASN A 826 62.22 16.78 11.58
N SER A 827 61.82 17.07 12.83
CA SER A 827 60.50 16.71 13.41
C SER A 827 59.73 17.89 14.05
N LEU A 828 58.40 17.86 14.02
CA LEU A 828 57.50 18.91 14.58
C LEU A 828 56.30 18.30 15.34
N THR A 829 55.74 19.03 16.32
CA THR A 829 54.50 18.67 17.07
C THR A 829 53.59 19.90 17.27
N PHE A 830 52.26 19.75 17.31
CA PHE A 830 51.23 20.80 17.52
C PHE A 830 50.20 20.41 18.61
N GLN A 831 49.58 21.36 19.34
CA GLN A 831 48.58 21.09 20.40
C GLN A 831 47.56 22.22 20.67
N VAL A 832 46.25 21.94 20.84
CA VAL A 832 45.14 22.93 21.03
C VAL A 832 44.18 22.59 22.21
N THR A 833 43.55 23.61 22.82
CA THR A 833 42.55 23.47 23.91
C THR A 833 41.32 24.40 23.74
N ASP A 834 40.11 23.99 24.16
CA ASP A 834 38.84 24.77 24.15
C ASP A 834 38.45 25.41 25.53
N ARG A 835 37.40 26.26 25.59
CA ARG A 835 36.93 26.88 26.86
C ARG A 835 36.09 25.96 27.76
N ALA A 836 35.62 24.81 27.25
CA ALA A 836 34.99 23.80 28.08
C ALA A 836 36.03 22.92 28.81
N GLY A 837 37.28 22.90 28.31
CA GLY A 837 38.47 22.34 28.95
C GLY A 837 39.16 21.22 28.17
N HIS A 838 38.74 20.91 26.93
CA HIS A 838 39.20 19.73 26.19
C HIS A 838 40.46 20.01 25.34
N THR A 839 41.40 19.06 25.23
CA THR A 839 42.77 19.25 24.66
C THR A 839 43.18 18.16 23.65
N VAL A 840 43.97 18.49 22.62
CA VAL A 840 44.41 17.61 21.50
C VAL A 840 45.85 17.90 21.02
N SER A 841 46.59 16.90 20.47
CA SER A 841 47.93 17.09 19.82
C SER A 841 48.19 16.27 18.51
N VAL A 842 49.19 16.67 17.67
CA VAL A 842 49.61 16.06 16.35
C VAL A 842 51.14 16.11 16.11
N GLU A 843 51.79 15.14 15.41
CA GLU A 843 53.26 15.04 15.14
C GLU A 843 53.66 14.82 13.63
N LEU A 844 54.86 15.28 13.20
CA LEU A 844 55.34 15.34 11.77
C LEU A 844 56.88 15.17 11.59
N GLU A 845 57.35 14.84 10.36
CA GLU A 845 58.77 14.64 9.95
C GLU A 845 59.12 15.15 8.50
N VAL A 846 60.32 15.71 8.28
CA VAL A 846 60.80 16.27 6.99
C VAL A 846 62.24 15.83 6.62
N LYS A 847 62.53 15.37 5.38
CA LYS A 847 63.85 14.90 4.88
C LYS A 847 64.36 15.52 3.56
N ILE A 848 65.66 15.89 3.46
CA ILE A 848 66.25 16.61 2.29
C ILE A 848 67.68 16.11 1.87
N ASP A 849 67.95 15.91 0.56
CA ASP A 849 69.26 15.56 -0.09
C ASP A 849 69.41 16.16 -1.52
N LYS A 850 70.61 16.61 -1.94
CA LYS A 850 70.86 17.39 -3.17
C LYS A 850 72.00 16.92 -4.13
N SER A 851 72.55 15.71 -3.99
CA SER A 851 73.75 15.27 -4.76
C SER A 851 73.48 14.16 -5.82
N PRO A 852 74.10 14.17 -7.03
CA PRO A 852 73.81 13.20 -8.11
C PRO A 852 74.76 11.98 -8.26
N PRO A 853 74.30 10.87 -8.90
CA PRO A 853 75.02 9.58 -8.99
C PRO A 853 76.12 9.46 -10.07
N SER A 854 77.03 8.48 -9.88
CA SER A 854 78.22 8.20 -10.71
C SER A 854 78.17 6.88 -11.52
N VAL A 855 78.99 6.69 -12.58
CA VAL A 855 78.97 5.51 -13.51
C VAL A 855 80.36 5.14 -14.09
N ILE A 856 80.68 3.83 -14.26
CA ILE A 856 82.00 3.27 -14.72
C ILE A 856 81.84 2.06 -15.69
N TYR A 857 82.77 1.84 -16.65
CA TYR A 857 82.78 0.72 -17.65
C TYR A 857 84.06 -0.14 -17.64
N ALA A 858 83.99 -1.45 -17.98
CA ALA A 858 85.16 -2.34 -18.15
C ALA A 858 84.95 -3.57 -19.09
N PRO A 859 85.72 -3.73 -20.20
CA PRO A 859 86.51 -2.72 -20.89
C PRO A 859 85.60 -1.69 -21.59
N SER A 860 86.14 -0.56 -22.01
CA SER A 860 85.35 0.48 -22.69
C SER A 860 85.15 0.21 -24.21
N GLY A 861 86.08 -0.49 -24.88
CA GLY A 861 86.04 -0.75 -26.33
C GLY A 861 87.00 -1.86 -26.81
N SER A 862 86.94 -2.24 -28.09
CA SER A 862 87.90 -3.12 -28.78
C SER A 862 87.88 -2.95 -30.32
N GLU A 863 89.05 -2.72 -30.92
CA GLU A 863 89.21 -2.53 -32.39
C GLU A 863 89.34 -3.84 -33.20
N THR A 864 89.44 -5.00 -32.54
CA THR A 864 89.56 -6.30 -33.24
C THR A 864 88.19 -6.82 -33.65
N GLN A 865 88.04 -7.23 -34.92
CA GLN A 865 86.81 -7.85 -35.41
C GLN A 865 86.55 -9.19 -34.70
N ALA A 866 85.37 -9.31 -34.09
CA ALA A 866 84.92 -10.50 -33.36
C ALA A 866 83.49 -10.88 -33.79
N SER A 867 82.97 -12.02 -33.31
CA SER A 867 81.53 -12.32 -33.44
C SER A 867 80.69 -11.73 -32.31
N SER A 868 81.32 -11.23 -31.24
CA SER A 868 80.67 -10.60 -30.08
C SER A 868 81.57 -9.64 -29.26
N ALA A 869 80.93 -8.80 -28.44
CA ALA A 869 81.54 -7.94 -27.41
C ALA A 869 80.68 -7.95 -26.13
N SER A 870 81.25 -7.71 -24.93
CA SER A 870 80.51 -7.74 -23.64
C SER A 870 81.24 -7.06 -22.47
N PRO A 871 81.13 -5.73 -22.29
CA PRO A 871 81.70 -4.98 -21.17
C PRO A 871 80.78 -4.93 -19.92
N THR A 872 81.36 -4.68 -18.75
CA THR A 872 80.70 -4.60 -17.43
C THR A 872 80.54 -3.14 -16.98
N VAL A 873 79.43 -2.79 -16.32
CA VAL A 873 79.11 -1.40 -15.91
C VAL A 873 78.62 -1.28 -14.46
N THR A 874 79.08 -0.29 -13.68
CA THR A 874 78.65 0.00 -12.29
C THR A 874 78.26 1.47 -12.03
N ALA A 875 77.41 1.72 -11.02
CA ALA A 875 76.94 3.04 -10.58
C ALA A 875 76.73 3.15 -9.03
N ASP A 876 76.83 4.36 -8.45
CA ASP A 876 76.84 4.61 -6.97
C ASP A 876 76.42 6.05 -6.54
N ASP A 877 75.85 6.20 -5.32
CA ASP A 877 75.45 7.45 -4.60
C ASP A 877 75.39 7.24 -3.05
N ALA A 878 75.61 8.31 -2.26
CA ALA A 878 75.89 8.24 -0.81
C ALA A 878 74.78 8.74 0.15
N ALA A 879 73.73 9.43 -0.30
CA ALA A 879 72.77 10.09 0.61
C ALA A 879 71.35 9.53 0.47
N SER A 880 70.62 9.87 -0.60
CA SER A 880 69.34 9.23 -0.94
C SER A 880 69.52 7.87 -1.62
N GLY A 881 70.69 7.62 -2.22
CA GLY A 881 71.07 6.34 -2.81
C GLY A 881 70.56 6.16 -4.25
N VAL A 882 71.25 5.31 -5.02
CA VAL A 882 70.93 5.10 -6.43
C VAL A 882 69.55 4.46 -6.62
N ASN A 883 68.71 5.10 -7.42
CA ASN A 883 67.43 4.53 -7.85
C ASN A 883 67.68 3.50 -8.97
N ALA A 884 67.91 2.26 -8.55
CA ALA A 884 68.26 1.15 -9.44
C ALA A 884 67.23 0.88 -10.56
N SER A 885 65.98 1.32 -10.43
CA SER A 885 64.96 1.16 -11.49
C SER A 885 65.25 2.00 -12.75
N THR A 886 66.04 3.06 -12.61
CA THR A 886 66.39 3.99 -13.69
C THR A 886 67.64 3.58 -14.48
N LEU A 887 68.38 2.57 -14.01
CA LEU A 887 69.59 2.05 -14.66
C LEU A 887 69.25 1.40 -16.00
N GLN A 888 69.61 2.07 -17.09
CA GLN A 888 69.34 1.59 -18.45
C GLN A 888 70.56 1.73 -19.36
N TYR A 889 70.68 0.82 -20.33
CA TYR A 889 71.72 0.77 -21.34
C TYR A 889 71.18 0.67 -22.76
N VAL A 890 71.98 1.00 -23.77
CA VAL A 890 71.65 0.73 -25.18
C VAL A 890 72.90 0.58 -26.04
N TRP A 891 72.86 -0.38 -26.97
CA TRP A 891 73.88 -0.57 -28.00
C TRP A 891 73.46 0.12 -29.30
N THR A 892 74.30 1.02 -29.80
CA THR A 892 74.09 1.80 -31.04
C THR A 892 75.30 1.72 -31.95
N THR A 893 75.15 2.09 -33.23
CA THR A 893 76.29 2.33 -34.15
C THR A 893 76.76 3.80 -34.12
N ASP A 894 76.15 4.63 -33.26
CA ASP A 894 76.46 6.05 -33.05
C ASP A 894 76.99 6.27 -31.61
N ALA A 895 77.99 7.14 -31.46
CA ALA A 895 78.60 7.51 -30.20
C ALA A 895 77.80 8.59 -29.42
N SER A 896 76.70 9.08 -29.97
CA SER A 896 75.74 10.00 -29.31
C SER A 896 74.60 9.22 -28.66
N PRO A 897 74.15 9.57 -27.44
CA PRO A 897 73.09 8.82 -26.75
C PRO A 897 71.75 8.94 -27.50
N PRO A 898 71.05 7.82 -27.76
CA PRO A 898 69.81 7.84 -28.54
C PRO A 898 68.62 8.30 -27.69
N SER A 899 67.58 8.82 -28.34
CA SER A 899 66.32 9.19 -27.68
C SER A 899 65.44 8.00 -27.27
N SER A 900 65.68 6.81 -27.82
CA SER A 900 64.89 5.59 -27.59
C SER A 900 65.74 4.31 -27.71
N GLY A 901 65.25 3.17 -27.23
CA GLY A 901 65.94 1.87 -27.29
C GLY A 901 66.70 1.48 -26.01
N TRP A 902 66.55 2.28 -24.95
CA TRP A 902 67.10 2.03 -23.62
C TRP A 902 66.49 0.78 -22.98
N THR A 903 67.34 -0.11 -22.47
CA THR A 903 67.02 -1.41 -21.87
C THR A 903 67.51 -1.43 -20.42
N PRO A 904 66.71 -1.84 -19.42
CA PRO A 904 67.18 -1.92 -18.03
C PRO A 904 68.36 -2.89 -17.83
N PHE A 905 69.25 -2.58 -16.87
CA PHE A 905 70.29 -3.50 -16.41
C PHE A 905 70.60 -3.31 -14.92
N VAL A 906 71.31 -4.27 -14.33
CA VAL A 906 71.75 -4.22 -12.94
C VAL A 906 73.22 -3.76 -12.87
N SER A 907 73.52 -2.82 -11.97
CA SER A 907 74.89 -2.38 -11.65
C SER A 907 75.79 -3.59 -11.36
N GLY A 908 76.91 -3.71 -12.07
CA GLY A 908 77.84 -4.83 -12.02
C GLY A 908 77.68 -5.89 -13.12
N THR A 909 76.72 -5.75 -14.05
CA THR A 909 76.47 -6.77 -15.10
C THR A 909 77.22 -6.52 -16.41
N GLY A 910 77.53 -7.60 -17.13
CA GLY A 910 78.16 -7.62 -18.44
C GLY A 910 77.14 -7.59 -19.58
N LEU A 911 77.26 -6.65 -20.52
CA LEU A 911 76.20 -6.28 -21.48
C LEU A 911 76.57 -6.68 -22.92
N ALA A 912 76.21 -7.88 -23.34
CA ALA A 912 76.70 -8.46 -24.60
C ALA A 912 76.00 -7.96 -25.88
N LYS A 913 76.76 -7.91 -26.99
CA LYS A 913 76.28 -7.71 -28.38
C LYS A 913 76.95 -8.73 -29.30
N SER A 914 76.18 -9.41 -30.16
CA SER A 914 76.68 -10.45 -31.08
C SER A 914 75.76 -10.60 -32.30
N GLY A 915 76.20 -11.38 -33.31
CA GLY A 915 75.35 -11.80 -34.43
C GLY A 915 74.95 -10.68 -35.40
N VAL A 916 75.66 -9.56 -35.37
CA VAL A 916 75.47 -8.37 -36.22
C VAL A 916 76.78 -8.00 -36.89
N ASP A 917 76.72 -7.23 -37.97
CA ASP A 917 77.88 -6.78 -38.73
C ASP A 917 78.07 -5.26 -38.56
N GLY A 918 79.29 -4.80 -38.25
CA GLY A 918 79.63 -3.35 -38.14
C GLY A 918 80.28 -2.89 -36.83
N ASP A 919 80.42 -1.56 -36.68
CA ASP A 919 81.01 -0.87 -35.52
C ASP A 919 79.91 -0.42 -34.51
N TRP A 920 80.09 -0.62 -33.19
CA TRP A 920 79.08 -0.41 -32.13
C TRP A 920 79.62 0.24 -30.83
N TYR A 921 78.75 0.94 -30.09
CA TYR A 921 78.98 1.68 -28.83
C TYR A 921 77.90 1.40 -27.76
N LEU A 922 78.21 1.55 -26.47
CA LEU A 922 77.31 1.31 -25.33
C LEU A 922 77.06 2.58 -24.50
N HIS A 923 75.79 2.95 -24.31
CA HIS A 923 75.36 4.12 -23.50
C HIS A 923 74.70 3.69 -22.18
N ILE A 924 74.73 4.53 -21.14
CA ILE A 924 74.18 4.27 -19.78
C ILE A 924 73.50 5.53 -19.19
N ARG A 925 72.37 5.37 -18.48
CA ARG A 925 71.71 6.44 -17.69
C ARG A 925 71.16 5.94 -16.34
N VAL A 926 71.05 6.84 -15.33
CA VAL A 926 70.60 6.56 -13.94
C VAL A 926 70.24 7.84 -13.15
N SER A 927 69.38 7.72 -12.12
CA SER A 927 69.10 8.74 -11.09
C SER A 927 69.27 8.20 -9.65
N ASP A 928 69.22 9.08 -8.64
CA ASP A 928 69.04 8.75 -7.22
C ASP A 928 67.55 8.82 -6.78
N ALA A 929 67.29 8.66 -5.47
CA ALA A 929 65.94 8.72 -4.88
C ALA A 929 65.47 10.12 -4.45
N ALA A 930 66.35 11.13 -4.38
CA ALA A 930 65.96 12.54 -4.21
C ALA A 930 65.59 13.22 -5.54
N GLY A 931 65.99 12.63 -6.67
CA GLY A 931 65.60 13.01 -8.02
C GLY A 931 66.72 13.52 -8.94
N ASN A 932 68.01 13.32 -8.62
CA ASN A 932 69.12 13.86 -9.42
C ASN A 932 69.65 12.81 -10.45
N GLU A 933 70.01 13.23 -11.67
CA GLU A 933 70.26 12.33 -12.84
C GLU A 933 71.71 12.33 -13.41
N SER A 934 72.08 11.27 -14.16
CA SER A 934 73.40 11.08 -14.79
C SER A 934 73.37 10.19 -16.05
N VAL A 935 74.08 10.57 -17.14
CA VAL A 935 74.15 9.83 -18.45
C VAL A 935 75.60 9.73 -18.98
N ARG A 936 76.05 8.59 -19.54
CA ARG A 936 77.42 8.31 -20.05
C ARG A 936 77.47 7.38 -21.29
N VAL A 937 78.64 7.25 -21.95
CA VAL A 937 78.91 6.41 -23.14
C VAL A 937 80.29 5.71 -23.08
N SER A 938 80.44 4.56 -23.77
CA SER A 938 81.69 3.77 -23.94
C SER A 938 82.48 4.09 -25.22
N ASP A 939 83.63 3.42 -25.41
CA ASP A 939 84.35 3.35 -26.68
C ASP A 939 83.78 2.27 -27.64
N ARG A 940 84.39 2.09 -28.81
CA ARG A 940 83.90 1.32 -29.98
C ARG A 940 84.23 -0.18 -29.97
N PHE A 941 83.37 -1.03 -30.55
CA PHE A 941 83.54 -2.48 -30.79
C PHE A 941 83.19 -2.89 -32.25
N ARG A 942 83.73 -3.99 -32.83
CA ARG A 942 83.52 -4.38 -34.26
C ARG A 942 83.08 -5.85 -34.47
N LEU A 943 81.99 -6.11 -35.22
CA LEU A 943 81.28 -7.42 -35.29
C LEU A 943 80.97 -7.95 -36.74
N MET A 944 80.74 -9.27 -36.98
CA MET A 944 80.31 -9.91 -38.28
C MET A 944 79.58 -11.29 -38.20
N SER A 945 78.89 -11.73 -39.30
CA SER A 945 77.99 -12.93 -39.34
C SER A 945 78.22 -14.10 -40.37
N ARG A 946 77.56 -14.16 -41.55
CA ARG A 946 77.21 -15.44 -42.28
C ARG A 946 77.29 -15.45 -43.84
N THR A 947 77.18 -16.65 -44.49
CA THR A 947 77.50 -16.88 -45.93
C THR A 947 76.60 -17.85 -46.78
N GLY A 948 75.86 -17.32 -47.79
CA GLY A 948 75.36 -17.93 -49.10
C GLY A 948 74.40 -19.16 -49.16
N SER A 949 73.52 -19.41 -50.16
CA SER A 949 72.98 -18.67 -51.36
C SER A 949 71.66 -19.30 -51.93
N GLU A 950 70.95 -18.65 -52.87
CA GLU A 950 69.53 -18.92 -53.29
C GLU A 950 69.25 -19.64 -54.65
N GLY A 951 67.98 -20.03 -54.91
CA GLY A 951 67.35 -19.91 -56.25
C GLY A 951 66.15 -20.84 -56.63
N GLY A 952 64.92 -20.28 -56.84
CA GLY A 952 63.99 -20.76 -57.91
C GLY A 952 62.49 -21.08 -57.65
N ASN A 953 61.59 -20.18 -58.14
CA ASN A 953 60.23 -20.40 -58.70
C ASN A 953 58.96 -20.62 -57.81
N SER A 954 57.76 -20.44 -58.42
CA SER A 954 56.48 -20.01 -57.80
C SER A 954 55.28 -21.00 -57.80
N GLY A 955 54.35 -20.88 -56.81
CA GLY A 955 52.89 -20.85 -57.09
C GLY A 955 51.89 -21.84 -56.43
N ALA A 956 51.04 -21.29 -55.52
CA ALA A 956 49.57 -21.48 -55.37
C ALA A 956 48.88 -22.70 -54.66
N GLY A 957 47.77 -22.37 -53.96
CA GLY A 957 46.64 -23.24 -53.52
C GLY A 957 46.16 -23.00 -52.06
N GLY A 958 44.88 -22.82 -51.68
CA GLY A 958 43.63 -22.61 -52.45
C GLY A 958 42.37 -23.24 -51.78
N TYR A 959 41.36 -22.45 -51.39
CA TYR A 959 40.01 -22.90 -50.94
C TYR A 959 38.90 -21.97 -51.49
N GLN A 960 37.65 -22.46 -51.61
CA GLN A 960 36.48 -21.75 -52.16
C GLN A 960 35.24 -21.95 -51.28
N LEU A 961 34.33 -20.96 -51.21
CA LEU A 961 33.14 -20.95 -50.34
C LEU A 961 31.82 -21.27 -51.10
N PRO A 962 30.74 -21.70 -50.39
CA PRO A 962 29.43 -21.94 -51.00
C PRO A 962 28.76 -20.67 -51.56
N LYS A 963 27.89 -20.83 -52.57
CA LYS A 963 27.14 -19.71 -53.18
C LYS A 963 26.24 -19.02 -52.15
N GLY A 964 26.30 -17.68 -52.09
CA GLY A 964 25.55 -16.87 -51.12
C GLY A 964 26.18 -16.82 -49.73
N THR A 965 27.37 -17.40 -49.54
CA THR A 965 28.14 -17.34 -48.28
C THR A 965 29.36 -16.45 -48.45
N TYR A 966 29.59 -15.55 -47.47
CA TYR A 966 30.64 -14.55 -47.46
C TYR A 966 31.45 -14.66 -46.15
N LEU A 967 32.77 -14.44 -46.22
CA LEU A 967 33.63 -14.34 -45.04
C LEU A 967 33.82 -12.86 -44.68
N VAL A 968 33.44 -12.46 -43.47
CA VAL A 968 33.59 -11.08 -42.97
C VAL A 968 34.68 -11.05 -41.91
N GLY A 969 35.69 -10.20 -42.11
CA GLY A 969 36.85 -10.08 -41.22
C GLY A 969 36.68 -9.02 -40.13
N MET A 970 37.53 -9.08 -39.10
CA MET A 970 37.51 -8.17 -37.94
C MET A 970 37.63 -6.68 -38.31
N ASN A 971 38.32 -6.36 -39.41
CA ASN A 971 38.48 -4.97 -39.89
C ASN A 971 37.20 -4.41 -40.57
N GLY A 972 36.09 -5.15 -40.56
CA GLY A 972 34.85 -4.78 -41.27
C GLY A 972 34.93 -4.99 -42.78
N GLY A 973 33.93 -4.46 -43.49
CA GLY A 973 33.84 -4.50 -44.95
C GLY A 973 32.41 -4.46 -45.49
N THR A 974 32.26 -4.31 -46.80
CA THR A 974 30.96 -4.35 -47.48
C THR A 974 30.73 -5.71 -48.13
N VAL A 975 29.57 -6.33 -47.84
CA VAL A 975 29.07 -7.49 -48.59
C VAL A 975 28.01 -7.01 -49.57
N THR A 976 28.24 -7.20 -50.87
CA THR A 976 27.28 -6.89 -51.94
C THR A 976 26.68 -8.17 -52.51
N PHE A 977 25.37 -8.15 -52.74
CA PHE A 977 24.61 -9.25 -53.32
C PHE A 977 23.58 -8.70 -54.34
N ASP A 978 22.95 -9.59 -55.11
CA ASP A 978 21.92 -9.19 -56.06
C ASP A 978 20.65 -8.75 -55.29
N GLY A 979 20.32 -7.45 -55.35
CA GLY A 979 19.22 -6.83 -54.63
C GLY A 979 19.61 -6.01 -53.40
N GLY A 980 20.89 -5.98 -52.98
CA GLY A 980 21.30 -5.15 -51.83
C GLY A 980 22.78 -5.21 -51.43
N GLN A 981 23.09 -4.51 -50.34
CA GLN A 981 24.41 -4.52 -49.70
C GLN A 981 24.29 -4.41 -48.17
N ILE A 982 25.21 -5.04 -47.44
CA ILE A 982 25.35 -4.92 -46.00
C ILE A 982 26.76 -4.40 -45.68
N PHE A 983 26.84 -3.33 -44.90
CA PHE A 983 28.09 -2.75 -44.43
C PHE A 983 28.37 -3.14 -42.98
N PHE A 984 29.54 -3.72 -42.75
CA PHE A 984 30.05 -4.09 -41.43
C PHE A 984 31.16 -3.11 -41.02
N PRO A 985 31.01 -2.33 -39.93
CA PRO A 985 32.11 -1.53 -39.40
C PRO A 985 33.25 -2.40 -38.85
N ALA A 986 34.43 -1.83 -38.69
CA ALA A 986 35.53 -2.49 -37.99
C ALA A 986 35.10 -2.84 -36.55
N ASP A 987 35.45 -4.04 -36.08
CA ASP A 987 35.02 -4.63 -34.82
C ASP A 987 33.48 -4.71 -34.63
N ALA A 988 32.70 -4.84 -35.71
CA ALA A 988 31.25 -5.17 -35.60
C ALA A 988 31.01 -6.51 -34.88
N ILE A 989 31.98 -7.41 -34.93
CA ILE A 989 32.10 -8.54 -34.01
C ILE A 989 33.58 -8.86 -33.81
N SER A 990 33.98 -9.21 -32.60
CA SER A 990 35.39 -9.42 -32.17
C SER A 990 36.17 -10.58 -32.85
N ARG A 991 35.67 -11.16 -33.95
CA ARG A 991 36.35 -12.22 -34.74
C ARG A 991 35.82 -12.29 -36.18
N THR A 992 36.59 -12.93 -37.07
CA THR A 992 36.13 -13.27 -38.43
C THR A 992 34.97 -14.29 -38.39
N PHE A 993 33.93 -14.10 -39.20
CA PHE A 993 32.73 -14.96 -39.24
C PHE A 993 32.20 -15.19 -40.67
N TYR A 994 31.25 -16.12 -40.82
CA TYR A 994 30.55 -16.40 -42.08
C TYR A 994 29.12 -15.85 -42.09
N LEU A 995 28.80 -15.11 -43.15
CA LEU A 995 27.47 -14.57 -43.45
C LEU A 995 26.82 -15.37 -44.58
N LYS A 996 25.55 -15.72 -44.47
CA LYS A 996 24.75 -16.35 -45.54
C LYS A 996 23.51 -15.50 -45.83
N ILE A 997 23.33 -15.16 -47.11
CA ILE A 997 22.18 -14.37 -47.60
C ILE A 997 21.38 -15.25 -48.58
N THR A 998 20.07 -15.34 -48.37
CA THR A 998 19.15 -16.16 -49.19
C THR A 998 17.93 -15.33 -49.58
N GLU A 999 17.59 -15.28 -50.87
CA GLU A 999 16.33 -14.67 -51.34
C GLU A 999 15.13 -15.58 -51.01
N VAL A 1000 14.06 -15.02 -50.44
CA VAL A 1000 12.85 -15.78 -50.07
C VAL A 1000 12.03 -16.05 -51.34
N ALA A 1001 11.75 -17.33 -51.61
CA ALA A 1001 11.22 -17.76 -52.91
C ALA A 1001 9.74 -17.39 -53.17
N ASP A 1002 8.91 -17.19 -52.13
CA ASP A 1002 7.53 -16.73 -52.27
C ASP A 1002 7.16 -15.73 -51.16
N PRO A 1003 7.50 -14.44 -51.33
CA PRO A 1003 7.32 -13.42 -50.30
C PRO A 1003 5.86 -13.04 -50.05
N ASN A 1004 4.91 -13.43 -50.92
CA ASN A 1004 3.49 -13.15 -50.73
C ASN A 1004 2.85 -13.97 -49.61
N THR A 1005 3.57 -14.98 -49.09
CA THR A 1005 3.14 -15.77 -47.94
C THR A 1005 3.43 -15.11 -46.59
N LEU A 1006 4.15 -13.98 -46.59
CA LEU A 1006 4.50 -13.25 -45.38
C LEU A 1006 3.35 -12.30 -44.99
N PRO A 1007 3.03 -12.17 -43.69
CA PRO A 1007 1.94 -11.31 -43.21
C PRO A 1007 2.21 -9.83 -43.54
N LEU A 1008 1.15 -9.09 -43.87
CA LEU A 1008 1.14 -7.64 -44.04
C LEU A 1008 -0.12 -7.09 -43.38
N SER A 1009 -0.01 -5.95 -42.71
CA SER A 1009 -1.16 -5.25 -42.11
C SER A 1009 -1.98 -4.51 -43.18
N ASP A 1010 -3.23 -4.18 -42.87
CA ASP A 1010 -4.05 -3.33 -43.73
C ASP A 1010 -3.33 -2.01 -44.02
N GLY A 1011 -3.28 -1.60 -45.29
CA GLY A 1011 -2.52 -0.43 -45.76
C GLY A 1011 -1.03 -0.67 -46.06
N GLN A 1012 -0.48 -1.87 -45.79
CA GLN A 1012 0.92 -2.21 -46.10
C GLN A 1012 1.06 -3.02 -47.42
N ARG A 1013 2.13 -2.77 -48.18
CA ARG A 1013 2.46 -3.52 -49.42
C ARG A 1013 3.96 -3.75 -49.55
N LEU A 1014 4.40 -4.97 -49.84
CA LEU A 1014 5.79 -5.30 -50.18
C LEU A 1014 6.20 -4.68 -51.53
N VAL A 1015 7.35 -4.01 -51.57
CA VAL A 1015 7.86 -3.29 -52.76
C VAL A 1015 9.33 -3.58 -53.09
N SER A 1016 9.97 -4.51 -52.37
CA SER A 1016 11.25 -5.12 -52.75
C SER A 1016 11.18 -6.65 -52.79
N ARG A 1017 12.27 -7.27 -53.26
CA ARG A 1017 12.59 -8.66 -52.90
C ARG A 1017 12.80 -8.79 -51.38
N VAL A 1018 12.50 -9.96 -50.83
CA VAL A 1018 12.70 -10.26 -49.40
C VAL A 1018 13.92 -11.17 -49.23
N PHE A 1019 14.81 -10.80 -48.31
CA PHE A 1019 16.05 -11.54 -48.06
C PHE A 1019 16.13 -12.03 -46.61
N GLU A 1020 16.37 -13.32 -46.44
CA GLU A 1020 16.76 -13.92 -45.17
C GLU A 1020 18.29 -13.85 -45.03
N VAL A 1021 18.74 -13.23 -43.94
CA VAL A 1021 20.16 -13.08 -43.61
C VAL A 1021 20.46 -13.87 -42.35
N THR A 1022 21.54 -14.65 -42.36
CA THR A 1022 21.98 -15.46 -41.21
C THR A 1022 23.50 -15.40 -41.05
N LYS A 1023 24.01 -15.58 -39.83
CA LYS A 1023 25.45 -15.69 -39.54
C LYS A 1023 25.75 -16.95 -38.74
N ASP A 1024 26.98 -17.46 -38.86
CA ASP A 1024 27.42 -18.68 -38.15
C ASP A 1024 27.79 -18.45 -36.67
N GLN A 1025 27.80 -17.20 -36.21
CA GLN A 1025 27.99 -16.82 -34.80
C GLN A 1025 26.66 -16.36 -34.18
N ALA A 1026 26.25 -16.98 -33.07
CA ALA A 1026 25.06 -16.58 -32.32
C ALA A 1026 25.18 -15.15 -31.72
N GLY A 1027 24.08 -14.61 -31.20
CA GLY A 1027 23.99 -13.29 -30.57
C GLY A 1027 23.87 -12.12 -31.56
N GLU A 1028 23.81 -10.90 -31.02
CA GLU A 1028 23.77 -9.65 -31.79
C GLU A 1028 25.17 -9.25 -32.30
N PHE A 1029 25.33 -8.04 -32.84
CA PHE A 1029 26.60 -7.42 -33.21
C PHE A 1029 27.11 -6.46 -32.13
N ASP A 1030 28.43 -6.38 -31.97
CA ASP A 1030 29.10 -5.45 -31.05
C ASP A 1030 28.99 -3.99 -31.53
N LYS A 1031 28.69 -3.77 -32.82
CA LYS A 1031 28.36 -2.48 -33.45
C LYS A 1031 27.36 -2.69 -34.60
N ASP A 1032 26.39 -1.81 -34.74
CA ASP A 1032 25.36 -1.88 -35.76
C ASP A 1032 25.88 -2.01 -37.20
N VAL A 1033 25.17 -2.80 -37.99
CA VAL A 1033 25.46 -3.05 -39.41
C VAL A 1033 24.42 -2.37 -40.28
N SER A 1034 24.85 -1.73 -41.37
CA SER A 1034 23.93 -0.97 -42.25
C SER A 1034 23.48 -1.83 -43.42
N ILE A 1035 22.18 -2.16 -43.48
CA ILE A 1035 21.55 -2.87 -44.59
C ILE A 1035 21.01 -1.86 -45.59
N HIS A 1036 21.16 -2.13 -46.89
CA HIS A 1036 20.53 -1.37 -47.97
C HIS A 1036 19.93 -2.35 -48.99
N LEU A 1037 18.62 -2.26 -49.26
CA LEU A 1037 17.91 -3.05 -50.27
C LEU A 1037 17.40 -2.19 -51.41
N GLN A 1038 17.37 -2.75 -52.61
CA GLN A 1038 16.74 -2.16 -53.79
C GLN A 1038 15.23 -2.44 -53.80
N PHE A 1039 14.42 -1.44 -54.15
CA PHE A 1039 12.96 -1.52 -54.27
C PHE A 1039 12.45 -0.92 -55.58
N ASP A 1040 11.25 -1.32 -56.00
CA ASP A 1040 10.61 -0.80 -57.21
C ASP A 1040 9.96 0.56 -56.94
N PHE A 1041 10.76 1.62 -57.05
CA PHE A 1041 10.32 2.99 -56.75
C PHE A 1041 9.22 3.53 -57.69
N GLU A 1042 9.10 3.01 -58.91
CA GLU A 1042 8.02 3.42 -59.84
C GLU A 1042 6.66 2.84 -59.40
N SER A 1043 6.65 1.79 -58.56
CA SER A 1043 5.41 1.19 -58.03
C SER A 1043 4.76 1.96 -56.87
N VAL A 1044 5.46 2.95 -56.30
CA VAL A 1044 5.14 3.66 -55.03
C VAL A 1044 5.15 5.19 -55.17
N ARG A 1045 5.01 5.70 -56.39
CA ARG A 1045 5.29 7.11 -56.73
C ARG A 1045 4.13 8.09 -56.45
N ASP A 1046 3.07 7.63 -55.79
CA ASP A 1046 1.86 8.43 -55.52
C ASP A 1046 2.00 9.29 -54.25
N GLU A 1047 1.49 10.52 -54.30
CA GLU A 1047 1.49 11.44 -53.14
C GLU A 1047 0.71 10.84 -51.96
N GLY A 1048 1.37 10.63 -50.81
CA GLY A 1048 0.77 10.07 -49.59
C GLY A 1048 1.19 8.65 -49.21
N THR A 1049 2.17 8.05 -49.91
CA THR A 1049 2.73 6.72 -49.55
C THR A 1049 4.14 6.85 -48.97
N GLU A 1050 4.34 6.41 -47.73
CA GLU A 1050 5.66 6.26 -47.11
C GLU A 1050 6.32 4.93 -47.52
N VAL A 1051 7.64 4.88 -47.62
CA VAL A 1051 8.42 3.67 -47.92
C VAL A 1051 9.46 3.41 -46.84
N LEU A 1052 9.40 2.22 -46.24
CA LEU A 1052 10.19 1.83 -45.07
C LEU A 1052 10.99 0.55 -45.37
N LEU A 1053 12.26 0.50 -44.96
CA LEU A 1053 13.01 -0.75 -44.87
C LEU A 1053 12.70 -1.39 -43.51
N CYS A 1054 12.14 -2.59 -43.52
CA CYS A 1054 11.63 -3.30 -42.35
C CYS A 1054 12.30 -4.67 -42.17
N TRP A 1055 12.26 -5.14 -40.93
CA TRP A 1055 12.58 -6.51 -40.53
C TRP A 1055 11.32 -7.23 -40.05
N LEU A 1056 11.21 -8.53 -40.28
CA LEU A 1056 10.06 -9.32 -39.81
C LEU A 1056 10.33 -9.84 -38.40
N ASN A 1057 9.49 -9.45 -37.44
CA ASN A 1057 9.41 -10.10 -36.14
C ASN A 1057 8.66 -11.42 -36.28
N GLU A 1058 9.37 -12.55 -36.18
CA GLU A 1058 8.80 -13.88 -36.39
C GLU A 1058 7.90 -14.36 -35.24
N GLU A 1059 7.98 -13.74 -34.06
CA GLU A 1059 7.12 -14.06 -32.90
C GLU A 1059 5.76 -13.35 -33.00
N THR A 1060 5.74 -12.08 -33.42
CA THR A 1060 4.50 -11.29 -33.55
C THR A 1060 3.88 -11.34 -34.95
N GLY A 1061 4.65 -11.76 -35.96
CA GLY A 1061 4.22 -11.74 -37.36
C GLY A 1061 4.09 -10.32 -37.95
N GLN A 1062 4.72 -9.31 -37.33
CA GLN A 1062 4.65 -7.92 -37.77
C GLN A 1062 5.97 -7.43 -38.37
N TRP A 1063 5.87 -6.59 -39.40
CA TRP A 1063 7.02 -5.90 -39.98
C TRP A 1063 7.35 -4.65 -39.19
N MET A 1064 8.54 -4.63 -38.61
CA MET A 1064 9.05 -3.50 -37.83
C MET A 1064 10.05 -2.69 -38.67
N PRO A 1065 9.94 -1.36 -38.75
CA PRO A 1065 10.92 -0.54 -39.44
C PRO A 1065 12.30 -0.67 -38.77
N LEU A 1066 13.37 -0.65 -39.58
CA LEU A 1066 14.75 -0.55 -39.09
C LEU A 1066 15.05 0.85 -38.56
N ASP A 1067 16.14 1.01 -37.81
CA ASP A 1067 16.60 2.33 -37.36
C ASP A 1067 17.46 3.04 -38.44
N ASN A 1068 17.80 4.32 -38.22
CA ASN A 1068 18.56 5.19 -39.14
C ASN A 1068 18.10 5.17 -40.63
N ARG A 1069 16.78 5.10 -40.87
CA ARG A 1069 16.21 4.88 -42.21
C ARG A 1069 16.60 5.99 -43.20
N LYS A 1070 17.05 5.60 -44.40
CA LYS A 1070 17.33 6.51 -45.52
C LYS A 1070 16.84 5.91 -46.83
N VAL A 1071 15.94 6.60 -47.51
CA VAL A 1071 15.46 6.23 -48.84
C VAL A 1071 16.12 7.12 -49.89
N ASP A 1072 17.00 6.53 -50.69
CA ASP A 1072 17.60 7.13 -51.88
C ASP A 1072 16.66 6.91 -53.06
N TRP A 1073 15.68 7.81 -53.19
CA TRP A 1073 14.65 7.78 -54.23
C TRP A 1073 15.21 7.92 -55.66
N GLU A 1074 16.40 8.51 -55.84
CA GLU A 1074 17.05 8.57 -57.16
C GLU A 1074 17.65 7.23 -57.59
N LYS A 1075 17.96 6.34 -56.63
CA LYS A 1075 18.56 5.01 -56.89
C LYS A 1075 17.61 3.84 -56.63
N GLY A 1076 16.42 4.09 -56.09
CA GLY A 1076 15.49 3.05 -55.65
C GLY A 1076 16.09 2.16 -54.55
N VAL A 1077 16.80 2.76 -53.58
CA VAL A 1077 17.46 2.04 -52.48
C VAL A 1077 16.96 2.56 -51.14
N ALA A 1078 16.45 1.67 -50.28
CA ALA A 1078 16.14 1.97 -48.89
C ALA A 1078 17.20 1.32 -47.99
N GLY A 1079 17.75 2.09 -47.05
CA GLY A 1079 18.74 1.64 -46.07
C GLY A 1079 18.34 1.92 -44.62
N GLY A 1080 18.95 1.18 -43.70
CA GLY A 1080 18.77 1.32 -42.24
C GLY A 1080 19.83 0.51 -41.46
N THR A 1081 19.87 0.66 -40.14
CA THR A 1081 20.78 -0.08 -39.23
C THR A 1081 20.08 -1.18 -38.45
N THR A 1082 20.83 -2.23 -38.12
CA THR A 1082 20.40 -3.30 -37.21
C THR A 1082 21.58 -3.87 -36.43
N ASN A 1083 21.31 -4.39 -35.23
CA ASN A 1083 22.23 -5.16 -34.41
C ASN A 1083 22.05 -6.70 -34.59
N HIS A 1084 21.02 -7.15 -35.32
CA HIS A 1084 20.70 -8.58 -35.52
C HIS A 1084 20.25 -8.89 -36.96
N PHE A 1085 20.09 -10.17 -37.30
CA PHE A 1085 19.64 -10.61 -38.64
C PHE A 1085 18.43 -11.54 -38.60
N THR A 1086 17.50 -11.29 -39.53
CA THR A 1086 16.25 -12.02 -39.77
C THR A 1086 15.89 -11.91 -41.27
N LYS A 1087 14.60 -11.82 -41.62
CA LYS A 1087 14.09 -11.48 -42.95
C LYS A 1087 13.90 -9.97 -43.07
N PHE A 1088 14.41 -9.39 -44.17
CA PHE A 1088 14.36 -7.95 -44.45
C PHE A 1088 13.67 -7.66 -45.79
N ALA A 1089 12.89 -6.58 -45.83
CA ALA A 1089 12.15 -6.14 -47.01
C ALA A 1089 11.88 -4.63 -46.99
N VAL A 1090 11.54 -4.05 -48.14
CA VAL A 1090 11.02 -2.69 -48.25
C VAL A 1090 9.50 -2.75 -48.42
N ILE A 1091 8.79 -1.96 -47.62
CA ILE A 1091 7.32 -1.93 -47.52
C ILE A 1091 6.83 -0.49 -47.73
N ALA A 1092 5.75 -0.36 -48.47
CA ALA A 1092 5.01 0.88 -48.66
C ALA A 1092 3.78 0.94 -47.73
N VAL A 1093 3.49 2.11 -47.17
CA VAL A 1093 2.38 2.38 -46.24
C VAL A 1093 1.63 3.64 -46.69
N THR A 1094 0.30 3.64 -46.69
CA THR A 1094 -0.52 4.80 -47.09
C THR A 1094 -1.35 5.31 -45.90
N GLU A 1095 -1.26 6.60 -45.57
CA GLU A 1095 -1.96 7.19 -44.41
C GLU A 1095 -3.40 7.66 -44.74
N GLU A 1096 -4.34 7.39 -43.84
CA GLU A 1096 -5.66 8.04 -43.78
C GLU A 1096 -5.75 8.83 -42.46
N LYS A 1097 -5.98 10.16 -42.54
CA LYS A 1097 -5.87 11.06 -41.39
C LYS A 1097 -7.25 11.39 -40.81
N ALA A 1098 -7.51 10.97 -39.57
CA ALA A 1098 -8.75 11.25 -38.84
C ALA A 1098 -8.54 12.24 -37.70
N GLU A 1099 -9.40 13.28 -37.62
CA GLU A 1099 -9.51 14.17 -36.46
C GLU A 1099 -10.39 13.52 -35.38
N THR A 1100 -9.97 13.58 -34.11
CA THR A 1100 -10.77 13.08 -32.97
C THR A 1100 -10.87 14.13 -31.85
N ASP A 1101 -12.11 14.39 -31.43
CA ASP A 1101 -12.44 15.18 -30.23
C ASP A 1101 -12.07 14.37 -28.98
N VAL A 1102 -10.89 14.63 -28.40
CA VAL A 1102 -10.37 13.83 -27.29
C VAL A 1102 -11.12 14.14 -26.00
N ARG A 1103 -11.84 13.14 -25.48
CA ARG A 1103 -12.54 13.22 -24.19
C ARG A 1103 -12.20 12.01 -23.33
N PHE A 1104 -11.72 12.27 -22.12
CA PHE A 1104 -11.56 11.25 -21.08
C PHE A 1104 -12.73 11.33 -20.10
N THR A 1105 -13.21 10.18 -19.64
CA THR A 1105 -14.45 10.06 -18.84
C THR A 1105 -14.31 10.49 -17.38
N ASP A 1106 -13.08 10.61 -16.88
CA ASP A 1106 -12.72 10.62 -15.46
C ASP A 1106 -11.91 11.86 -15.03
N ILE A 1107 -11.70 12.83 -15.94
CA ILE A 1107 -10.94 14.06 -15.64
C ILE A 1107 -11.82 15.30 -15.41
N GLN A 1108 -13.14 15.19 -15.55
CA GLN A 1108 -14.03 16.35 -15.50
C GLN A 1108 -14.03 17.02 -14.11
N GLY A 1109 -13.59 18.28 -14.03
CA GLY A 1109 -13.41 19.00 -12.77
C GLY A 1109 -12.14 18.64 -12.00
N HIS A 1110 -11.27 17.78 -12.57
CA HIS A 1110 -9.98 17.44 -11.97
C HIS A 1110 -9.00 18.61 -12.12
N TRP A 1111 -8.15 18.85 -11.12
CA TRP A 1111 -7.24 20.01 -11.12
C TRP A 1111 -6.21 20.01 -12.26
N ALA A 1112 -5.92 18.82 -12.82
CA ALA A 1112 -5.05 18.62 -13.97
C ALA A 1112 -5.79 18.55 -15.32
N GLU A 1113 -7.13 18.61 -15.35
CA GLU A 1113 -7.98 18.41 -16.54
C GLU A 1113 -7.45 19.15 -17.77
N LYS A 1114 -7.18 20.44 -17.60
CA LYS A 1114 -6.66 21.31 -18.65
C LYS A 1114 -5.37 20.78 -19.28
N SER A 1115 -4.36 20.46 -18.46
CA SER A 1115 -3.06 19.99 -18.94
C SER A 1115 -3.12 18.59 -19.55
N ILE A 1116 -4.05 17.74 -19.08
CA ILE A 1116 -4.30 16.41 -19.65
C ILE A 1116 -4.89 16.56 -21.06
N VAL A 1117 -5.89 17.42 -21.25
CA VAL A 1117 -6.49 17.69 -22.57
C VAL A 1117 -5.47 18.32 -23.53
N GLU A 1118 -4.73 19.35 -23.10
CA GLU A 1118 -3.74 20.04 -23.95
C GLU A 1118 -2.59 19.10 -24.44
N LEU A 1119 -2.22 18.08 -23.65
CA LEU A 1119 -1.23 17.08 -24.07
C LEU A 1119 -1.83 15.99 -24.97
N ALA A 1120 -3.09 15.62 -24.76
CA ALA A 1120 -3.76 14.63 -25.59
C ALA A 1120 -4.17 15.18 -26.97
N GLU A 1121 -4.56 16.45 -27.06
CA GLU A 1121 -4.75 17.18 -28.33
C GLU A 1121 -3.45 17.26 -29.15
N LYS A 1122 -2.29 17.31 -28.48
CA LYS A 1122 -0.96 17.23 -29.11
C LYS A 1122 -0.54 15.81 -29.48
N GLY A 1123 -1.32 14.78 -29.16
CA GLY A 1123 -0.97 13.38 -29.38
C GLY A 1123 0.18 12.86 -28.51
N ALA A 1124 0.57 13.59 -27.46
CA ALA A 1124 1.68 13.24 -26.58
C ALA A 1124 1.26 12.40 -25.36
N LEU A 1125 -0.04 12.16 -25.22
CA LEU A 1125 -0.64 11.51 -24.06
C LEU A 1125 -1.93 10.82 -24.49
N HIS A 1126 -2.11 9.58 -24.04
CA HIS A 1126 -3.28 8.77 -24.34
C HIS A 1126 -3.91 8.22 -23.06
N GLY A 1127 -5.23 8.05 -23.10
CA GLY A 1127 -5.99 7.32 -22.09
C GLY A 1127 -5.98 5.80 -22.35
N TYR A 1128 -6.65 5.06 -21.48
CA TYR A 1128 -6.86 3.64 -21.61
C TYR A 1128 -7.95 3.32 -22.63
N THR A 1129 -8.01 2.06 -23.07
CA THR A 1129 -8.94 1.58 -24.11
C THR A 1129 -10.43 1.65 -23.71
N ASP A 1130 -10.72 1.89 -22.43
CA ASP A 1130 -12.07 2.12 -21.88
C ASP A 1130 -12.51 3.60 -21.93
N GLY A 1131 -11.62 4.52 -22.35
CA GLY A 1131 -11.88 5.96 -22.42
C GLY A 1131 -11.54 6.74 -21.14
N SER A 1132 -10.94 6.10 -20.13
CA SER A 1132 -10.42 6.76 -18.92
C SER A 1132 -8.98 7.27 -19.12
N PHE A 1133 -8.52 8.19 -18.27
CA PHE A 1133 -7.11 8.62 -18.20
C PHE A 1133 -6.38 8.12 -16.94
N MET A 1134 -7.13 7.83 -15.87
CA MET A 1134 -6.70 7.46 -14.52
C MET A 1134 -5.73 8.48 -13.91
N PRO A 1135 -6.18 9.72 -13.63
CA PRO A 1135 -5.31 10.83 -13.21
C PRO A 1135 -4.49 10.55 -11.95
N ASP A 1136 -5.04 9.83 -10.97
CA ASP A 1136 -4.38 9.57 -9.68
C ASP A 1136 -3.53 8.28 -9.65
N LEU A 1137 -3.45 7.53 -10.76
CA LEU A 1137 -2.59 6.35 -10.86
C LEU A 1137 -1.11 6.76 -10.93
N GLU A 1138 -0.23 6.02 -10.25
CA GLU A 1138 1.22 6.21 -10.35
C GLU A 1138 1.72 5.98 -11.79
N ILE A 1139 2.67 6.80 -12.25
CA ILE A 1139 3.22 6.71 -13.61
C ILE A 1139 4.62 6.06 -13.62
N THR A 1140 4.88 5.19 -14.59
CA THR A 1140 6.19 4.54 -14.73
C THR A 1140 7.25 5.46 -15.36
N ARG A 1141 8.52 5.13 -15.14
CA ARG A 1141 9.67 5.82 -15.76
C ARG A 1141 9.64 5.77 -17.29
N ALA A 1142 9.19 4.65 -17.86
CA ALA A 1142 9.03 4.49 -19.31
C ALA A 1142 7.90 5.35 -19.89
N GLU A 1143 6.69 5.32 -19.30
CA GLU A 1143 5.58 6.16 -19.74
C GLU A 1143 5.94 7.65 -19.69
N PHE A 1144 6.56 8.09 -18.60
CA PHE A 1144 6.96 9.50 -18.46
C PHE A 1144 8.01 9.93 -19.50
N ALA A 1145 8.96 9.05 -19.85
CA ALA A 1145 9.94 9.32 -20.91
C ALA A 1145 9.29 9.41 -22.30
N VAL A 1146 8.30 8.55 -22.60
CA VAL A 1146 7.55 8.56 -23.87
C VAL A 1146 6.76 9.86 -24.01
N ILE A 1147 5.99 10.24 -22.99
CA ILE A 1147 5.19 11.48 -22.99
C ILE A 1147 6.10 12.69 -23.18
N LEU A 1148 7.28 12.75 -22.54
CA LEU A 1148 8.23 13.85 -22.75
C LEU A 1148 8.77 13.95 -24.18
N VAL A 1149 9.13 12.83 -24.81
CA VAL A 1149 9.64 12.80 -26.19
C VAL A 1149 8.59 13.30 -27.17
N GLN A 1150 7.34 12.86 -27.01
CA GLN A 1150 6.23 13.27 -27.86
C GLN A 1150 5.81 14.73 -27.60
N ALA A 1151 5.73 15.14 -26.33
CA ALA A 1151 5.31 16.49 -25.93
C ALA A 1151 6.29 17.58 -26.40
N LEU A 1152 7.57 17.26 -26.50
CA LEU A 1152 8.64 18.16 -26.94
C LEU A 1152 8.99 18.03 -28.44
N ASP A 1153 8.26 17.20 -29.19
CA ASP A 1153 8.47 16.94 -30.63
C ASP A 1153 9.93 16.59 -30.96
N TYR A 1154 10.55 15.74 -30.11
CA TYR A 1154 11.92 15.31 -30.32
C TYR A 1154 12.00 14.33 -31.49
N THR A 1155 12.63 14.76 -32.57
CA THR A 1155 12.97 13.91 -33.72
C THR A 1155 13.80 12.71 -33.30
N ASP A 1156 13.44 11.51 -33.79
CA ASP A 1156 14.14 10.26 -33.49
C ASP A 1156 15.66 10.39 -33.64
N LYS A 1157 16.38 10.00 -32.59
CA LYS A 1157 17.84 10.14 -32.50
C LYS A 1157 18.39 9.02 -31.64
N GLU A 1158 19.26 8.18 -32.19
CA GLU A 1158 19.83 7.08 -31.41
C GLU A 1158 20.65 7.57 -30.21
N GLY A 1159 20.30 7.03 -29.04
CA GLY A 1159 21.02 7.21 -27.79
C GLY A 1159 21.44 5.86 -27.21
N LYS A 1160 21.65 5.84 -25.90
CA LYS A 1160 22.03 4.62 -25.21
C LYS A 1160 20.79 3.75 -24.99
N THR A 1161 20.82 2.52 -25.51
CA THR A 1161 19.85 1.49 -25.16
C THR A 1161 20.35 0.76 -23.91
N PHE A 1162 19.53 0.69 -22.86
CA PHE A 1162 19.84 -0.05 -21.64
C PHE A 1162 19.46 -1.53 -21.79
N ASN A 1163 20.09 -2.43 -21.03
CA ASN A 1163 19.94 -3.87 -21.22
C ASN A 1163 18.51 -4.36 -20.95
N ASP A 1164 17.83 -3.72 -19.99
CA ASP A 1164 16.43 -3.96 -19.63
C ASP A 1164 15.41 -3.32 -20.61
N MET A 1165 15.88 -2.48 -21.53
CA MET A 1165 15.04 -1.88 -22.59
C MET A 1165 15.03 -2.70 -23.88
N ALA A 1166 15.83 -3.76 -24.01
CA ALA A 1166 16.08 -4.44 -25.28
C ALA A 1166 14.80 -4.88 -26.02
N ASN A 1167 13.80 -5.39 -25.28
CA ASN A 1167 12.51 -5.84 -25.80
C ASN A 1167 11.32 -5.03 -25.27
N HIS A 1168 11.55 -3.84 -24.70
CA HIS A 1168 10.50 -3.03 -24.07
C HIS A 1168 9.86 -2.06 -25.07
N TRP A 1169 8.55 -1.85 -24.98
CA TRP A 1169 7.79 -1.03 -25.94
C TRP A 1169 8.27 0.43 -26.01
N ALA A 1170 8.79 0.97 -24.91
CA ALA A 1170 9.32 2.34 -24.83
C ALA A 1170 10.79 2.47 -25.29
N ARG A 1171 11.42 1.40 -25.83
CA ARG A 1171 12.86 1.37 -26.21
C ARG A 1171 13.28 2.56 -27.06
N HIS A 1172 12.56 2.83 -28.15
CA HIS A 1172 12.91 3.92 -29.08
C HIS A 1172 12.80 5.30 -28.40
N ALA A 1173 11.71 5.55 -27.66
CA ALA A 1173 11.53 6.81 -26.94
C ALA A 1173 12.60 7.02 -25.86
N VAL A 1174 12.93 6.01 -25.05
CA VAL A 1174 14.00 6.11 -24.04
C VAL A 1174 15.37 6.32 -24.68
N SER A 1175 15.65 5.68 -25.82
CA SER A 1175 16.86 5.92 -26.62
C SER A 1175 16.94 7.36 -27.12
N THR A 1176 15.86 7.87 -27.75
CA THR A 1176 15.74 9.26 -28.20
C THR A 1176 15.92 10.23 -27.03
N ALA A 1177 15.22 10.03 -25.91
CA ALA A 1177 15.35 10.86 -24.72
C ALA A 1177 16.80 10.85 -24.18
N HIS A 1178 17.49 9.70 -24.18
CA HIS A 1178 18.90 9.64 -23.80
C HIS A 1178 19.79 10.42 -24.78
N ALA A 1179 19.52 10.35 -26.09
CA ALA A 1179 20.28 11.06 -27.11
C ALA A 1179 20.17 12.60 -27.00
N TYR A 1180 19.08 13.10 -26.42
CA TYR A 1180 18.90 14.51 -26.05
C TYR A 1180 19.41 14.85 -24.64
N GLY A 1181 19.91 13.87 -23.88
CA GLY A 1181 20.41 14.03 -22.51
C GLY A 1181 19.30 14.09 -21.45
N VAL A 1182 18.05 13.87 -21.83
CA VAL A 1182 16.84 13.98 -21.00
C VAL A 1182 16.84 12.92 -19.91
N VAL A 1183 17.20 11.69 -20.26
CA VAL A 1183 17.13 10.53 -19.35
C VAL A 1183 18.47 9.85 -19.16
N HIS A 1184 18.67 9.32 -17.96
CA HIS A 1184 19.78 8.44 -17.61
C HIS A 1184 19.22 7.24 -16.84
N GLY A 1185 19.88 6.09 -16.97
CA GLY A 1185 19.58 4.91 -16.17
C GLY A 1185 20.05 5.06 -14.73
N TYR A 1186 19.64 4.14 -13.85
CA TYR A 1186 20.17 4.07 -12.49
C TYR A 1186 21.66 3.70 -12.46
N ASN A 1187 22.13 3.03 -13.51
CA ASN A 1187 23.54 2.77 -13.76
C ASN A 1187 23.76 2.72 -15.28
N ASP A 1188 24.98 2.40 -15.71
CA ASP A 1188 25.33 2.34 -17.13
C ASP A 1188 24.55 1.31 -17.97
N ASN A 1189 23.85 0.35 -17.36
CA ASN A 1189 23.23 -0.79 -18.05
C ASN A 1189 21.73 -0.99 -17.73
N THR A 1190 21.15 -0.23 -16.80
CA THR A 1190 19.76 -0.44 -16.29
C THR A 1190 18.97 0.86 -16.26
N PHE A 1191 17.81 0.90 -16.91
CA PHE A 1191 16.88 2.03 -16.89
C PHE A 1191 15.77 1.90 -15.84
N ALA A 1192 15.34 0.67 -15.55
CA ALA A 1192 14.12 0.29 -14.84
C ALA A 1192 12.87 0.95 -15.47
N PRO A 1193 12.36 0.43 -16.61
CA PRO A 1193 11.22 1.05 -17.31
C PRO A 1193 9.92 1.06 -16.52
N ASP A 1194 9.58 -0.05 -15.88
CA ASP A 1194 8.27 -0.27 -15.25
C ASP A 1194 8.22 0.17 -13.77
N ASP A 1195 9.33 0.71 -13.23
CA ASP A 1195 9.39 1.32 -11.90
C ASP A 1195 8.56 2.62 -11.85
N PRO A 1196 7.71 2.83 -10.82
CA PRO A 1196 7.05 4.12 -10.59
C PRO A 1196 8.04 5.27 -10.36
N ILE A 1197 7.92 6.34 -11.16
CA ILE A 1197 8.90 7.44 -11.12
C ILE A 1197 8.74 8.30 -9.87
N THR A 1198 9.84 8.57 -9.15
CA THR A 1198 9.79 9.51 -8.02
C THR A 1198 9.77 10.96 -8.50
N ARG A 1199 9.18 11.86 -7.70
CA ARG A 1199 9.05 13.27 -8.05
C ARG A 1199 10.39 13.96 -8.32
N GLU A 1200 11.46 13.60 -7.62
CA GLU A 1200 12.80 14.14 -7.91
C GLU A 1200 13.42 13.61 -9.22
N GLN A 1201 13.13 12.36 -9.62
CA GLN A 1201 13.54 11.81 -10.92
C GLN A 1201 12.78 12.49 -12.07
N MET A 1202 11.46 12.62 -11.92
CA MET A 1202 10.57 13.33 -12.85
C MET A 1202 11.07 14.79 -13.07
N THR A 1203 11.43 15.46 -11.97
CA THR A 1203 12.03 16.80 -12.00
C THR A 1203 13.33 16.84 -12.78
N LYS A 1204 14.25 15.91 -12.51
CA LYS A 1204 15.57 15.88 -13.16
C LYS A 1204 15.46 15.66 -14.66
N MET A 1205 14.55 14.79 -15.11
CA MET A 1205 14.33 14.54 -16.54
C MET A 1205 13.83 15.80 -17.27
N ILE A 1206 12.90 16.56 -16.70
CA ILE A 1206 12.44 17.84 -17.28
C ILE A 1206 13.55 18.90 -17.28
N MET A 1207 14.31 19.03 -16.20
CA MET A 1207 15.41 20.00 -16.14
C MET A 1207 16.53 19.67 -17.13
N ASN A 1208 16.79 18.38 -17.37
CA ASN A 1208 17.69 17.92 -18.41
C ASN A 1208 17.14 18.24 -19.82
N ALA A 1209 15.85 18.00 -20.08
CA ALA A 1209 15.19 18.33 -21.35
C ALA A 1209 15.28 19.83 -21.71
N LEU A 1210 15.20 20.69 -20.69
CA LEU A 1210 15.29 22.14 -20.82
C LEU A 1210 16.72 22.69 -20.98
N GLN A 1211 17.76 21.89 -20.71
CA GLN A 1211 19.18 22.30 -20.73
C GLN A 1211 19.49 23.58 -19.91
N LEU A 1212 18.72 23.84 -18.84
CA LEU A 1212 18.90 25.04 -18.01
C LEU A 1212 20.14 24.91 -17.10
N GLU A 1213 20.93 25.99 -17.04
CA GLU A 1213 22.07 26.09 -16.11
C GLU A 1213 21.59 26.05 -14.65
N THR A 1214 22.16 25.14 -13.85
CA THR A 1214 21.86 25.01 -12.42
C THR A 1214 22.49 26.16 -11.63
N LYS A 1215 21.65 26.93 -10.92
CA LYS A 1215 22.10 28.06 -10.07
C LYS A 1215 22.11 27.70 -8.58
N PRO A 1216 22.94 28.36 -7.77
CA PRO A 1216 22.92 28.20 -6.31
C PRO A 1216 21.61 28.71 -5.68
N PHE A 1217 20.91 27.75 -5.08
CA PHE A 1217 19.75 27.80 -4.16
C PHE A 1217 19.29 29.16 -3.58
N VAL A 1218 18.01 29.52 -3.81
CA VAL A 1218 17.34 30.69 -3.19
C VAL A 1218 15.99 30.36 -2.50
N ARG A 1219 15.37 29.19 -2.73
CA ARG A 1219 14.04 28.84 -2.21
C ARG A 1219 14.03 27.54 -1.40
N THR A 1220 13.76 27.64 -0.10
CA THR A 1220 13.75 26.53 0.87
C THR A 1220 12.39 25.81 0.94
N PHE A 1221 12.33 24.53 0.57
CA PHE A 1221 11.23 23.62 0.92
C PHE A 1221 11.45 23.03 2.32
N ALA A 1222 10.38 22.67 3.01
CA ALA A 1222 10.44 22.10 4.36
C ALA A 1222 11.16 20.73 4.41
N ASP A 1223 11.09 19.96 3.33
CA ASP A 1223 11.70 18.63 3.17
C ASP A 1223 12.91 18.64 2.21
N GLN A 1224 13.54 19.80 2.00
CA GLN A 1224 14.70 19.97 1.12
C GLN A 1224 15.89 19.04 1.43
N ASN A 1225 15.99 18.55 2.67
CA ASN A 1225 17.00 17.59 3.11
C ASN A 1225 16.74 16.16 2.58
N LYS A 1226 15.48 15.82 2.26
CA LYS A 1226 15.09 14.53 1.65
C LYS A 1226 15.34 14.46 0.13
N ILE A 1227 15.74 15.58 -0.49
CA ILE A 1227 16.14 15.61 -1.90
C ILE A 1227 17.54 15.00 -2.03
N SER A 1228 17.66 13.99 -2.87
CA SER A 1228 18.93 13.31 -3.16
C SER A 1228 20.00 14.30 -3.62
N LYS A 1229 21.26 14.04 -3.25
CA LYS A 1229 22.41 14.91 -3.61
C LYS A 1229 22.49 15.18 -5.13
N TRP A 1230 22.15 14.19 -5.97
CA TRP A 1230 22.16 14.31 -7.44
C TRP A 1230 20.97 15.10 -8.02
N ALA A 1231 19.85 15.20 -7.29
CA ALA A 1231 18.63 15.87 -7.73
C ALA A 1231 18.54 17.33 -7.23
N ARG A 1232 19.23 17.66 -6.14
CA ARG A 1232 19.09 18.92 -5.39
C ARG A 1232 19.19 20.19 -6.24
N GLU A 1233 20.17 20.26 -7.14
CA GLU A 1233 20.36 21.42 -8.02
C GLU A 1233 19.25 21.55 -9.08
N ALA A 1234 18.79 20.43 -9.64
CA ALA A 1234 17.71 20.41 -10.61
C ALA A 1234 16.37 20.79 -9.95
N VAL A 1235 16.10 20.27 -8.74
CA VAL A 1235 14.91 20.63 -7.96
C VAL A 1235 14.90 22.11 -7.59
N ALA A 1236 16.04 22.67 -7.18
CA ALA A 1236 16.16 24.08 -6.87
C ALA A 1236 15.88 24.97 -8.10
N ALA A 1237 16.48 24.64 -9.24
CA ALA A 1237 16.26 25.35 -10.50
C ALA A 1237 14.81 25.24 -11.00
N ALA A 1238 14.19 24.04 -10.92
CA ALA A 1238 12.78 23.84 -11.27
C ALA A 1238 11.82 24.67 -10.40
N ALA A 1239 12.16 24.88 -9.12
CA ALA A 1239 11.38 25.66 -8.18
C ALA A 1239 11.58 27.18 -8.29
N GLU A 1240 12.77 27.62 -8.72
CA GLU A 1240 13.05 29.02 -9.10
C GLU A 1240 12.35 29.38 -10.41
N SER A 1241 12.35 28.47 -11.40
CA SER A 1241 11.64 28.61 -12.68
C SER A 1241 10.11 28.48 -12.58
N GLY A 1242 9.57 28.16 -11.39
CA GLY A 1242 8.12 28.02 -11.17
C GLY A 1242 7.47 26.76 -11.76
N LEU A 1243 8.26 25.86 -12.36
CA LEU A 1243 7.79 24.57 -12.88
C LEU A 1243 7.25 23.70 -11.73
N ILE A 1244 7.98 23.69 -10.60
CA ILE A 1244 7.55 23.04 -9.37
C ILE A 1244 7.24 24.06 -8.29
N ILE A 1245 6.00 24.01 -7.81
CA ILE A 1245 5.44 24.98 -6.86
C ILE A 1245 5.45 24.42 -5.42
N GLY A 1246 5.67 23.11 -5.25
CA GLY A 1246 5.49 22.38 -3.99
C GLY A 1246 4.02 22.09 -3.68
N TYR A 1247 3.78 21.38 -2.59
CA TYR A 1247 2.45 21.25 -1.99
C TYR A 1247 2.14 22.45 -1.08
N PRO A 1248 0.87 22.69 -0.69
CA PRO A 1248 0.49 23.82 0.18
C PRO A 1248 1.18 23.83 1.56
N ASP A 1249 1.74 22.70 2.00
CA ASP A 1249 2.53 22.54 3.23
C ASP A 1249 4.02 22.96 3.08
N ASN A 1250 4.39 23.54 1.93
CA ASN A 1250 5.76 23.91 1.55
C ASN A 1250 6.73 22.69 1.44
N THR A 1251 6.21 21.48 1.22
CA THR A 1251 7.02 20.29 0.88
C THR A 1251 7.05 20.05 -0.64
N ILE A 1252 8.05 19.32 -1.13
CA ILE A 1252 8.09 18.81 -2.51
C ILE A 1252 7.83 17.30 -2.61
N ARG A 1253 8.05 16.55 -1.52
CA ARG A 1253 7.94 15.09 -1.38
C ARG A 1253 8.81 14.36 -2.41
N PRO A 1254 10.14 14.57 -2.41
CA PRO A 1254 11.01 14.22 -3.53
C PRO A 1254 11.06 12.71 -3.82
N GLN A 1255 10.96 11.88 -2.78
CA GLN A 1255 10.97 10.41 -2.87
C GLN A 1255 9.59 9.78 -3.14
N ALA A 1256 8.50 10.56 -3.10
CA ALA A 1256 7.18 10.01 -3.39
C ALA A 1256 7.05 9.73 -4.90
N HIS A 1257 6.32 8.68 -5.26
CA HIS A 1257 5.96 8.39 -6.64
C HIS A 1257 5.01 9.47 -7.18
N ALA A 1258 5.15 9.80 -8.46
CA ALA A 1258 4.32 10.80 -9.14
C ALA A 1258 3.10 10.13 -9.79
N THR A 1259 1.95 10.82 -9.80
CA THR A 1259 0.77 10.36 -10.55
C THR A 1259 0.77 10.83 -12.01
N ARG A 1260 -0.04 10.18 -12.85
CA ARG A 1260 -0.26 10.57 -14.25
C ARG A 1260 -0.72 12.04 -14.39
N ALA A 1261 -1.56 12.53 -13.47
CA ALA A 1261 -1.98 13.93 -13.42
C ALA A 1261 -0.86 14.89 -12.99
N GLU A 1262 0.00 14.49 -12.05
CA GLU A 1262 1.16 15.30 -11.65
C GLU A 1262 2.17 15.42 -12.80
N ALA A 1263 2.44 14.32 -13.51
CA ALA A 1263 3.25 14.31 -14.73
C ALA A 1263 2.65 15.21 -15.83
N ALA A 1264 1.37 15.01 -16.17
CA ALA A 1264 0.67 15.81 -17.17
C ALA A 1264 0.67 17.31 -16.82
N SER A 1265 0.47 17.66 -15.55
CA SER A 1265 0.49 19.05 -15.09
C SER A 1265 1.89 19.67 -15.08
N LEU A 1266 2.94 18.87 -14.90
CA LEU A 1266 4.31 19.37 -14.90
C LEU A 1266 4.82 19.59 -16.34
N ILE A 1267 4.48 18.68 -17.26
CA ILE A 1267 4.74 18.86 -18.71
C ILE A 1267 3.84 19.95 -19.30
N GLY A 1268 2.59 20.08 -18.84
CA GLY A 1268 1.69 21.18 -19.24
C GLY A 1268 2.15 22.58 -18.79
N ARG A 1269 3.12 22.70 -17.89
CA ARG A 1269 3.80 23.97 -17.53
C ARG A 1269 5.13 24.18 -18.25
N LEU A 1270 5.64 23.14 -18.90
CA LEU A 1270 6.86 23.15 -19.69
C LEU A 1270 6.60 23.67 -21.12
N LEU A 1271 5.37 23.45 -21.62
CA LEU A 1271 4.88 23.87 -22.94
C LEU A 1271 4.15 25.23 -22.92
#